data_AF-A0A1W2FP58-F1
#
_entry.id   AF-A0A1W2FP58-F1
#
_cell.length_a   1.000
_cell.length_b   1.000
_cell.length_c   1.000
_cell.angle_alpha   90.00
_cell.angle_beta   90.00
_cell.angle_gamma   90.00
#
_symmetry.space_group_name_H-M   'P 1'
#
loop_
_entity.id
_entity.type
_entity.pdbx_description
1 polymer ?
#
loop_
_entity_poly.entity_id
_entity_poly.type
_entity_poly.pdbx_seq_one_letter_code
_entity_poly.pdbx_strand_id
1 'polypeptide(L)'
;MGPRGVFAERFALLYAEAGDPPLKRVTESVARARRTDEQGRPLRVPAQRVSDWRRGRNVPARFSALSAVLEVLVGEARKRRPQPAIDGLYELDVWRALWEAALASPVTETDTPPQEDNSVCPYMGLSAFGPRDANWFFGRETATNALLERLNDNGITMLVGASGAGKSSLMKAGVLPRLDKEAVVISPGTDPLKEFALQVPELIHVLEAAAADVQEDLTHEVQLAVGDRVVIVDQFEEAFTLGGDENRLRIFVQALHAAAEKSAVVLGVRADFYARCLDFPELAEALQSRQMVLGAMSAAELRDAVTSPAKAAGLQLEAGLVDLMLRDLGTHNRRGKDAYDAGALPLLSHALLVTWQRRQAGRLTIAGYRAAGGIQGAVAATAERAWSDLDEPARAAARQLLLRLVRVGDDTQDTRRRSSRHSLLEAAAILPATERALEVLTHARLITMDADSVEITHEALLQAWPRLRSWIDEDRAGNLTRQRLEEDAATWSAHDHDSSLLYRGARLEGVRQQRDVTTIAKEFVRTSERQHRKSVWLRRSAVVLVSVFALIAAGAAVIAVNQRNDAQFRQVVAEADRLTGSDPSLSAQFLMVAHRMRPDDQGVNAKLLATQQVPLAVPLAGHTGAVYLTTFSPDGSLLATASYDRTARLWDVRDRSRPKEIAVIAEHTNWLSSAVFSPDGKVLATTGQDATIRLWDVTNPSSPKAVKTIQTGNGPSYLLEFSPDGTLLAAANEDRSARLWDVRDPANAKPSGEPLRDHSAAVRSLAFSPDGRTLATTGDDQTIRLWDVTTRARIGKPLTGHTLGIHSVAFSGDGRLLASGADDKMVRLWDPATQEPVGQPLVGHTGAVWSVKFSPDGLTLASGAADATARLWSLTDPAAPTPLGRPLAARGANVFAIGFSPDGDALATGSLENAVNLWSLPQAMLLGHSSHVPTPAFSPDGKLVATGSSDKTVRLWDVSDSHHPKQLGPPLLGHERTVGPPEFRRDGKVLATAAGDKTVRMWDVADPAHPKPLGEPLALDNRFSARAVFRPDGEVLLTNHTDESVRLWDVRDPSKPVPLGDPLAGHGGYVNDAQFSPDGRTLATASSDRTVRLWDVSDPARPRRLGEPIKDEQIMLQSRFTADGRTLITSGQSRAIRFFDVRDLERPVLLSTLQGHSGTVSTVSVSADGRLLASSSADRTFRLWDITDPAEPSYLGQQITGDWASEPFAQFSPRGRLLATGNADGIVRLWDLDVEHEIERICTATRGVLTPALWQERLSQMDFRDPC
;
A
#
# COMPACT_ATOMS: atom_id res chain seq x y z
N MET A 1 -40.49 -38.67 15.97
CA MET A 1 -40.50 -37.26 15.53
C MET A 1 -41.93 -36.76 15.55
N GLY A 2 -42.18 -35.56 16.10
CA GLY A 2 -43.52 -34.96 16.06
C GLY A 2 -43.89 -34.46 14.65
N PRO A 3 -45.18 -34.19 14.38
CA PRO A 3 -45.67 -33.81 13.04
C PRO A 3 -44.93 -32.59 12.42
N ARG A 4 -44.53 -31.61 13.23
CA ARG A 4 -43.72 -30.44 12.77
C ARG A 4 -42.30 -30.81 12.36
N GLY A 5 -41.68 -31.76 13.06
CA GLY A 5 -40.36 -32.28 12.70
C GLY A 5 -40.39 -33.00 11.36
N VAL A 6 -41.43 -33.81 11.13
CA VAL A 6 -41.65 -34.49 9.84
C VAL A 6 -41.87 -33.48 8.71
N PHE A 7 -42.68 -32.44 8.93
CA PHE A 7 -42.88 -31.36 7.95
C PHE A 7 -41.55 -30.67 7.59
N ALA A 8 -40.74 -30.30 8.59
CA ALA A 8 -39.48 -29.60 8.37
C ALA A 8 -38.44 -30.45 7.65
N GLU A 9 -38.33 -31.73 8.02
CA GLU A 9 -37.44 -32.69 7.37
C GLU A 9 -37.81 -32.89 5.91
N ARG A 10 -39.11 -33.10 5.62
CA ARG A 10 -39.60 -33.21 4.24
C ARG A 10 -39.32 -31.92 3.45
N PHE A 11 -39.43 -30.76 4.10
CA PHE A 11 -39.28 -29.47 3.41
C PHE A 11 -37.81 -29.21 3.09
N ALA A 12 -36.91 -29.56 4.02
CA ALA A 12 -35.48 -29.57 3.78
C ALA A 12 -35.09 -30.54 2.66
N LEU A 13 -35.69 -31.73 2.61
CA LEU A 13 -35.43 -32.70 1.54
C LEU A 13 -35.87 -32.17 0.17
N LEU A 14 -37.08 -31.61 0.05
CA LEU A 14 -37.54 -31.01 -1.21
C LEU A 14 -36.64 -29.84 -1.63
N TYR A 15 -36.16 -29.04 -0.67
CA TYR A 15 -35.23 -27.94 -0.93
C TYR A 15 -33.88 -28.43 -1.46
N ALA A 16 -33.37 -29.54 -0.91
CA ALA A 16 -32.16 -30.19 -1.37
C ALA A 16 -32.34 -30.80 -2.78
N GLU A 17 -33.49 -31.43 -3.07
CA GLU A 17 -33.78 -31.95 -4.42
C GLU A 17 -33.94 -30.84 -5.48
N ALA A 18 -34.43 -29.68 -5.08
CA ALA A 18 -34.41 -28.47 -5.91
C ALA A 18 -32.99 -27.91 -6.13
N GLY A 19 -31.98 -28.47 -5.46
CA GLY A 19 -30.58 -28.11 -5.59
C GLY A 19 -30.10 -26.99 -4.69
N ASP A 20 -30.69 -26.87 -3.50
CA ASP A 20 -30.41 -25.83 -2.51
C ASP A 20 -30.36 -24.40 -3.09
N PRO A 21 -31.40 -23.97 -3.83
CA PRO A 21 -31.40 -22.64 -4.43
C PRO A 21 -31.26 -21.54 -3.35
N PRO A 22 -30.60 -20.40 -3.62
CA PRO A 22 -30.55 -19.30 -2.67
C PRO A 22 -31.97 -18.81 -2.31
N LEU A 23 -32.26 -18.64 -1.01
CA LEU A 23 -33.61 -18.26 -0.53
C LEU A 23 -34.15 -16.98 -1.19
N LYS A 24 -33.26 -16.03 -1.52
CA LYS A 24 -33.61 -14.80 -2.25
C LYS A 24 -34.14 -15.11 -3.65
N ARG A 25 -33.55 -16.09 -4.35
CA ARG A 25 -33.97 -16.51 -5.69
C ARG A 25 -35.34 -17.21 -5.66
N VAL A 26 -35.59 -18.04 -4.66
CA VAL A 26 -36.90 -18.72 -4.48
C VAL A 26 -38.01 -17.68 -4.25
N THR A 27 -37.76 -16.71 -3.38
CA THR A 27 -38.75 -15.67 -3.04
C THR A 27 -38.98 -14.68 -4.18
N GLU A 28 -37.95 -14.33 -4.96
CA GLU A 28 -38.10 -13.56 -6.20
C GLU A 28 -38.90 -14.31 -7.28
N SER A 29 -38.68 -15.63 -7.43
CA SER A 29 -39.45 -16.45 -8.36
C SER A 29 -40.93 -16.53 -7.99
N VAL A 30 -41.24 -16.65 -6.69
CA VAL A 30 -42.63 -16.59 -6.19
C VAL A 30 -43.26 -15.23 -6.47
N ALA A 31 -42.53 -14.13 -6.26
CA ALA A 31 -43.01 -12.78 -6.57
C ALA A 31 -43.22 -12.55 -8.08
N ARG A 32 -42.36 -13.12 -8.94
CA ARG A 32 -42.48 -13.01 -10.41
C ARG A 32 -43.67 -13.80 -10.97
N ALA A 33 -44.10 -14.87 -10.32
CA ALA A 33 -45.26 -15.66 -10.74
C ALA A 33 -46.61 -14.93 -10.60
N ARG A 34 -46.63 -13.68 -10.08
CA ARG A 34 -47.80 -12.78 -9.95
C ARG A 34 -49.04 -13.44 -9.34
N ARG A 35 -48.87 -14.37 -8.39
CA ARG A 35 -49.99 -15.06 -7.76
C ARG A 35 -50.67 -14.20 -6.70
N THR A 36 -51.98 -14.32 -6.61
CA THR A 36 -52.80 -13.64 -5.63
C THR A 36 -53.24 -14.60 -4.52
N ASP A 37 -53.40 -14.09 -3.31
CA ASP A 37 -54.09 -14.82 -2.24
C ASP A 37 -55.60 -14.97 -2.54
N GLU A 38 -56.31 -15.67 -1.66
CA GLU A 38 -57.76 -15.91 -1.78
C GLU A 38 -58.61 -14.61 -1.74
N GLN A 39 -57.98 -13.45 -1.47
CA GLN A 39 -58.60 -12.12 -1.46
C GLN A 39 -58.14 -11.25 -2.64
N GLY A 40 -57.43 -11.82 -3.62
CA GLY A 40 -56.98 -11.13 -4.83
C GLY A 40 -55.72 -10.28 -4.65
N ARG A 41 -54.98 -10.39 -3.54
CA ARG A 41 -53.78 -9.56 -3.25
C ARG A 41 -52.48 -10.27 -3.63
N PRO A 42 -51.44 -9.57 -4.15
CA PRO A 42 -50.19 -10.20 -4.57
C PRO A 42 -49.46 -10.88 -3.40
N LEU A 43 -49.15 -12.16 -3.57
CA LEU A 43 -48.59 -12.99 -2.50
C LEU A 43 -47.06 -12.83 -2.43
N ARG A 44 -46.55 -12.29 -1.31
CA ARG A 44 -45.11 -12.10 -1.05
C ARG A 44 -44.67 -12.92 0.16
N VAL A 45 -43.66 -13.78 -0.01
CA VAL A 45 -43.08 -14.60 1.07
C VAL A 45 -41.64 -14.16 1.34
N PRO A 46 -41.29 -13.68 2.55
CA PRO A 46 -39.92 -13.29 2.90
C PRO A 46 -38.97 -14.50 3.01
N ALA A 47 -37.71 -14.32 2.63
CA ALA A 47 -36.68 -15.38 2.66
C ALA A 47 -36.47 -15.98 4.06
N GLN A 48 -36.59 -15.16 5.09
CA GLN A 48 -36.50 -15.59 6.49
C GLN A 48 -37.58 -16.61 6.85
N ARG A 49 -38.82 -16.43 6.36
CA ARG A 49 -39.92 -17.39 6.62
C ARG A 49 -39.68 -18.74 5.95
N VAL A 50 -39.20 -18.75 4.71
CA VAL A 50 -38.85 -20.00 4.00
C VAL A 50 -37.72 -20.73 4.74
N SER A 51 -36.74 -20.00 5.28
CA SER A 51 -35.69 -20.57 6.13
C SER A 51 -36.24 -21.15 7.43
N ASP A 52 -37.18 -20.48 8.08
CA ASP A 52 -37.78 -20.94 9.34
C ASP A 52 -38.62 -22.21 9.14
N TRP A 53 -39.34 -22.31 8.02
CA TRP A 53 -40.10 -23.52 7.64
C TRP A 53 -39.17 -24.70 7.41
N ARG A 54 -38.04 -24.48 6.69
CA ARG A 54 -37.01 -25.50 6.46
C ARG A 54 -36.35 -26.00 7.74
N ARG A 55 -36.24 -25.13 8.76
CA ARG A 55 -35.62 -25.45 10.06
C ARG A 55 -36.63 -25.96 11.09
N GLY A 56 -37.91 -26.06 10.73
CA GLY A 56 -38.99 -26.49 11.63
C GLY A 56 -39.27 -25.53 12.79
N ARG A 57 -38.71 -24.32 12.77
CA ARG A 57 -38.92 -23.29 13.81
C ARG A 57 -40.33 -22.71 13.74
N ASN A 58 -40.92 -22.68 12.56
CA ASN A 58 -42.28 -22.18 12.35
C ASN A 58 -42.97 -22.98 11.23
N VAL A 59 -44.28 -23.14 11.31
CA VAL A 59 -45.10 -23.74 10.23
C VAL A 59 -45.91 -22.61 9.59
N PRO A 60 -46.01 -22.52 8.25
CA PRO A 60 -46.79 -21.46 7.61
C PRO A 60 -48.20 -21.36 8.17
N ALA A 61 -48.72 -20.16 8.45
CA ALA A 61 -50.06 -20.01 9.00
C ALA A 61 -51.19 -20.26 7.97
N ARG A 62 -50.88 -20.18 6.65
CA ARG A 62 -51.84 -20.41 5.56
C ARG A 62 -51.18 -21.24 4.47
N PHE A 63 -51.92 -22.20 3.90
CA PHE A 63 -51.39 -23.09 2.87
C PHE A 63 -51.06 -22.36 1.56
N SER A 64 -51.78 -21.31 1.20
CA SER A 64 -51.55 -20.55 -0.04
C SER A 64 -50.15 -19.93 -0.14
N ALA A 65 -49.55 -19.54 1.00
CA ALA A 65 -48.18 -19.06 1.02
C ALA A 65 -47.15 -20.19 0.92
N LEU A 66 -47.47 -21.35 1.46
CA LEU A 66 -46.64 -22.54 1.36
C LEU A 66 -46.69 -23.13 -0.06
N SER A 67 -47.88 -23.26 -0.65
CA SER A 67 -48.07 -23.86 -1.98
C SER A 67 -47.32 -23.08 -3.06
N ALA A 68 -47.33 -21.74 -3.01
CA ALA A 68 -46.58 -20.91 -3.95
C ALA A 68 -45.06 -21.20 -3.90
N VAL A 69 -44.50 -21.42 -2.71
CA VAL A 69 -43.09 -21.81 -2.54
C VAL A 69 -42.86 -23.25 -2.97
N LEU A 70 -43.75 -24.17 -2.61
CA LEU A 70 -43.67 -25.58 -2.97
C LEU A 70 -43.71 -25.78 -4.48
N GLU A 71 -44.55 -25.08 -5.22
CA GLU A 71 -44.62 -25.22 -6.67
C GLU A 71 -43.34 -24.78 -7.38
N VAL A 72 -42.70 -23.69 -6.90
CA VAL A 72 -41.40 -23.26 -7.42
C VAL A 72 -40.33 -24.32 -7.12
N LEU A 73 -40.29 -24.83 -5.89
CA LEU A 73 -39.30 -25.84 -5.50
C LEU A 73 -39.53 -27.19 -6.18
N VAL A 74 -40.78 -27.65 -6.29
CA VAL A 74 -41.14 -28.88 -7.02
C VAL A 74 -40.85 -28.73 -8.51
N GLY A 75 -41.11 -27.55 -9.11
CA GLY A 75 -40.77 -27.28 -10.50
C GLY A 75 -39.26 -27.36 -10.75
N GLU A 76 -38.45 -26.78 -9.87
CA GLU A 76 -36.99 -26.87 -9.94
C GLU A 76 -36.46 -28.27 -9.62
N ALA A 77 -37.08 -28.99 -8.67
CA ALA A 77 -36.74 -30.37 -8.34
C ALA A 77 -37.06 -31.31 -9.50
N ARG A 78 -38.25 -31.23 -10.12
CA ARG A 78 -38.65 -32.08 -11.26
C ARG A 78 -37.75 -31.93 -12.48
N LYS A 79 -37.23 -30.72 -12.74
CA LYS A 79 -36.24 -30.49 -13.81
C LYS A 79 -34.95 -31.27 -13.59
N ARG A 80 -34.55 -31.46 -12.33
CA ARG A 80 -33.32 -32.16 -11.94
C ARG A 80 -33.54 -33.66 -11.77
N ARG A 81 -34.69 -34.03 -11.22
CA ARG A 81 -35.06 -35.42 -10.92
C ARG A 81 -36.54 -35.64 -11.24
N PRO A 82 -36.89 -36.41 -12.29
CA PRO A 82 -38.29 -36.60 -12.70
C PRO A 82 -39.14 -37.37 -11.66
N GLN A 83 -38.54 -38.28 -10.90
CA GLN A 83 -39.20 -39.05 -9.84
C GLN A 83 -38.67 -38.63 -8.45
N PRO A 84 -39.53 -38.33 -7.46
CA PRO A 84 -39.09 -37.83 -6.16
C PRO A 84 -38.32 -38.88 -5.35
N ALA A 85 -37.39 -38.44 -4.46
CA ALA A 85 -36.71 -39.35 -3.52
C ALA A 85 -37.66 -40.15 -2.64
N ILE A 86 -38.84 -39.61 -2.34
CA ILE A 86 -39.87 -40.28 -1.55
C ILE A 86 -41.23 -40.01 -2.18
N ASP A 87 -42.07 -41.03 -2.24
CA ASP A 87 -43.43 -40.92 -2.75
C ASP A 87 -44.21 -39.80 -2.06
N GLY A 88 -44.91 -39.01 -2.86
CA GLY A 88 -45.68 -37.84 -2.42
C GLY A 88 -44.90 -36.54 -2.26
N LEU A 89 -43.56 -36.51 -2.37
CA LEU A 89 -42.76 -35.29 -2.14
C LEU A 89 -43.02 -34.19 -3.19
N TYR A 90 -43.46 -34.55 -4.40
CA TYR A 90 -43.81 -33.60 -5.46
C TYR A 90 -45.31 -33.33 -5.59
N GLU A 91 -46.14 -33.96 -4.75
CA GLU A 91 -47.60 -33.84 -4.80
C GLU A 91 -48.10 -32.84 -3.75
N LEU A 92 -48.81 -31.80 -4.19
CA LEU A 92 -49.26 -30.72 -3.31
C LEU A 92 -50.28 -31.17 -2.26
N ASP A 93 -51.05 -32.22 -2.54
CA ASP A 93 -52.07 -32.73 -1.60
C ASP A 93 -51.44 -33.42 -0.39
N VAL A 94 -50.31 -34.11 -0.60
CA VAL A 94 -49.51 -34.70 0.50
C VAL A 94 -48.92 -33.60 1.37
N TRP A 95 -48.45 -32.51 0.74
CA TRP A 95 -47.98 -31.33 1.46
C TRP A 95 -49.07 -30.63 2.27
N ARG A 96 -50.32 -30.62 1.79
CA ARG A 96 -51.45 -30.07 2.54
C ARG A 96 -51.73 -30.87 3.79
N ALA A 97 -51.75 -32.20 3.71
CA ALA A 97 -51.94 -33.07 4.87
C ALA A 97 -50.81 -32.94 5.91
N LEU A 98 -49.54 -32.89 5.46
CA LEU A 98 -48.39 -32.67 6.34
C LEU A 98 -48.45 -31.31 7.04
N TRP A 99 -48.89 -30.28 6.32
CA TRP A 99 -49.04 -28.93 6.84
C TRP A 99 -50.14 -28.85 7.91
N GLU A 100 -51.31 -29.44 7.68
CA GLU A 100 -52.42 -29.49 8.64
C GLU A 100 -52.03 -30.25 9.92
N ALA A 101 -51.38 -31.41 9.77
CA ALA A 101 -50.88 -32.19 10.92
C ALA A 101 -49.82 -31.44 11.73
N ALA A 102 -48.96 -30.66 11.07
CA ALA A 102 -47.95 -29.84 11.72
C ALA A 102 -48.55 -28.64 12.47
N LEU A 103 -49.64 -28.05 11.97
CA LEU A 103 -50.35 -26.96 12.64
C LEU A 103 -51.08 -27.41 13.90
N ALA A 104 -51.66 -28.61 13.89
CA ALA A 104 -52.50 -29.13 14.98
C ALA A 104 -51.75 -29.58 16.25
N SER A 105 -50.41 -29.58 16.26
CA SER A 105 -49.60 -30.09 17.40
C SER A 105 -49.13 -28.95 18.34
N PRO A 106 -49.43 -28.98 19.67
CA PRO A 106 -48.97 -27.98 20.64
C PRO A 106 -47.51 -28.18 21.07
N VAL A 107 -46.84 -27.09 21.45
CA VAL A 107 -45.42 -27.06 21.87
C VAL A 107 -45.32 -27.40 23.36
N THR A 108 -44.70 -28.53 23.71
CA THR A 108 -44.29 -28.83 25.09
C THR A 108 -42.80 -29.14 25.13
N GLU A 109 -42.06 -28.31 25.87
CA GLU A 109 -40.73 -28.60 26.40
C GLU A 109 -40.86 -29.72 27.44
N THR A 110 -39.98 -30.73 27.37
CA THR A 110 -39.86 -31.75 28.42
C THR A 110 -38.42 -31.80 28.91
N ASP A 111 -38.26 -31.34 30.14
CA ASP A 111 -37.21 -31.71 31.08
C ASP A 111 -37.20 -33.22 31.33
N THR A 112 -36.00 -33.79 31.39
CA THR A 112 -35.75 -35.05 32.11
C THR A 112 -34.59 -34.79 33.08
N PRO A 113 -34.74 -34.99 34.40
CA PRO A 113 -33.69 -34.70 35.38
C PRO A 113 -32.54 -35.73 35.32
N PRO A 114 -31.31 -35.36 35.71
CA PRO A 114 -30.14 -36.22 35.61
C PRO A 114 -30.10 -37.28 36.72
N GLN A 115 -29.77 -38.49 36.30
CA GLN A 115 -29.36 -39.61 37.14
C GLN A 115 -28.04 -39.22 37.84
N GLU A 116 -27.97 -39.31 39.17
CA GLU A 116 -26.76 -39.05 39.95
C GLU A 116 -25.65 -40.02 39.54
N ASP A 117 -24.62 -39.47 38.92
CA ASP A 117 -23.44 -40.18 38.45
C ASP A 117 -22.24 -39.48 39.10
N ASN A 118 -21.56 -40.17 40.02
CA ASN A 118 -20.49 -39.67 40.90
C ASN A 118 -19.19 -39.26 40.15
N SER A 119 -19.28 -38.94 38.86
CA SER A 119 -18.15 -38.46 38.06
C SER A 119 -17.82 -37.01 38.43
N VAL A 120 -16.57 -36.73 38.77
CA VAL A 120 -16.07 -35.37 39.03
C VAL A 120 -15.97 -34.61 37.69
N CYS A 121 -16.50 -33.39 37.63
CA CYS A 121 -16.41 -32.55 36.44
C CYS A 121 -15.02 -31.90 36.33
N PRO A 122 -14.27 -32.09 35.23
CA PRO A 122 -12.91 -31.54 35.10
C PRO A 122 -12.86 -30.08 34.59
N TYR A 123 -14.00 -29.46 34.29
CA TYR A 123 -14.09 -28.10 33.75
C TYR A 123 -14.71 -27.12 34.75
N MET A 124 -14.04 -26.01 35.04
CA MET A 124 -14.40 -25.10 36.15
C MET A 124 -15.48 -24.06 35.81
N GLY A 125 -15.88 -23.97 34.55
CA GLY A 125 -16.81 -22.94 34.11
C GLY A 125 -16.17 -21.55 34.08
N LEU A 126 -16.88 -20.55 34.61
CA LEU A 126 -16.38 -19.17 34.69
C LEU A 126 -15.36 -18.94 35.83
N SER A 127 -15.15 -19.93 36.70
CA SER A 127 -14.17 -19.88 37.78
C SER A 127 -12.75 -20.19 37.29
N ALA A 128 -11.74 -19.57 37.90
CA ALA A 128 -10.34 -19.90 37.64
C ALA A 128 -9.94 -21.22 38.31
N PHE A 129 -9.05 -22.00 37.67
CA PHE A 129 -8.43 -23.18 38.28
C PHE A 129 -7.59 -22.78 39.50
N GLY A 130 -7.80 -23.45 40.63
CA GLY A 130 -7.04 -23.26 41.87
C GLY A 130 -5.98 -24.36 42.09
N PRO A 131 -5.24 -24.31 43.22
CA PRO A 131 -4.18 -25.28 43.51
C PRO A 131 -4.64 -26.73 43.59
N ARG A 132 -5.89 -26.96 44.03
CA ARG A 132 -6.49 -28.30 44.12
C ARG A 132 -6.91 -28.87 42.76
N ASP A 133 -6.98 -28.04 41.74
CA ASP A 133 -7.41 -28.40 40.38
C ASP A 133 -6.23 -28.67 39.45
N ALA A 134 -5.01 -28.73 39.99
CA ALA A 134 -3.77 -28.91 39.22
C ALA A 134 -3.80 -30.15 38.30
N ASN A 135 -4.46 -31.22 38.74
CA ASN A 135 -4.62 -32.46 37.99
C ASN A 135 -5.55 -32.33 36.77
N TRP A 136 -6.30 -31.23 36.66
CA TRP A 136 -7.21 -30.91 35.57
C TRP A 136 -6.72 -29.75 34.69
N PHE A 137 -5.59 -29.14 35.03
CA PHE A 137 -5.03 -27.97 34.33
C PHE A 137 -3.99 -28.40 33.27
N PHE A 138 -4.40 -28.38 32.00
CA PHE A 138 -3.60 -28.81 30.84
C PHE A 138 -3.53 -27.74 29.75
N GLY A 139 -2.53 -27.86 28.86
CA GLY A 139 -2.37 -27.00 27.67
C GLY A 139 -1.55 -25.72 27.93
N ARG A 140 -0.98 -25.54 29.12
CA ARG A 140 -0.13 -24.39 29.49
C ARG A 140 1.21 -24.83 30.08
N GLU A 141 1.67 -26.03 29.76
CA GLU A 141 2.89 -26.64 30.30
C GLU A 141 4.12 -25.80 29.94
N THR A 142 4.23 -25.35 28.69
CA THR A 142 5.35 -24.49 28.24
C THR A 142 5.39 -23.16 29.00
N ALA A 143 4.25 -22.50 29.17
CA ALA A 143 4.17 -21.25 29.92
C ALA A 143 4.44 -21.46 31.42
N THR A 144 3.98 -22.58 32.00
CA THR A 144 4.20 -22.93 33.40
C THR A 144 5.69 -23.14 33.67
N ASN A 145 6.37 -23.92 32.82
CA ASN A 145 7.80 -24.19 32.95
C ASN A 145 8.63 -22.91 32.76
N ALA A 146 8.27 -22.07 31.78
CA ALA A 146 8.94 -20.80 31.54
C ALA A 146 8.80 -19.82 32.72
N LEU A 147 7.67 -19.83 33.42
CA LEU A 147 7.48 -19.01 34.62
C LEU A 147 8.24 -19.59 35.83
N LEU A 148 8.23 -20.92 36.01
CA LEU A 148 9.01 -21.59 37.05
C LEU A 148 10.52 -21.36 36.89
N GLU A 149 11.04 -21.39 35.66
CA GLU A 149 12.46 -21.13 35.38
C GLU A 149 12.87 -19.70 35.79
N ARG A 150 12.01 -18.71 35.53
CA ARG A 150 12.23 -17.31 35.94
C ARG A 150 12.14 -17.11 37.46
N LEU A 151 11.39 -17.97 38.15
CA LEU A 151 11.22 -17.94 39.60
C LEU A 151 12.42 -18.52 40.37
N ASN A 152 13.40 -19.11 39.66
CA ASN A 152 14.65 -19.55 40.28
C ASN A 152 15.53 -18.37 40.71
N ASP A 153 15.40 -17.22 40.03
CA ASP A 153 16.17 -16.01 40.32
C ASP A 153 15.32 -15.02 41.15
N ASN A 154 15.95 -14.36 42.13
CA ASN A 154 15.31 -13.31 42.91
C ASN A 154 15.02 -12.09 42.02
N GLY A 155 13.85 -11.47 42.21
CA GLY A 155 13.41 -10.29 41.46
C GLY A 155 11.92 -10.28 41.15
N ILE A 156 11.40 -9.13 40.68
CA ILE A 156 10.01 -8.98 40.25
C ILE A 156 9.86 -9.52 38.82
N THR A 157 9.00 -10.51 38.63
CA THR A 157 8.58 -11.04 37.34
C THR A 157 7.15 -10.58 37.02
N MET A 158 7.00 -9.85 35.91
CA MET A 158 5.71 -9.29 35.49
C MET A 158 5.00 -10.23 34.51
N LEU A 159 3.91 -10.89 34.92
CA LEU A 159 3.08 -11.72 34.05
C LEU A 159 1.96 -10.87 33.40
N VAL A 160 2.20 -10.41 32.18
CA VAL A 160 1.32 -9.48 31.46
C VAL A 160 0.43 -10.22 30.46
N GLY A 161 -0.87 -9.99 30.45
CA GLY A 161 -1.76 -10.58 29.44
C GLY A 161 -3.18 -10.01 29.46
N ALA A 162 -3.96 -10.28 28.42
CA ALA A 162 -5.37 -9.87 28.33
C ALA A 162 -6.21 -10.41 29.51
N SER A 163 -7.34 -9.76 29.80
CA SER A 163 -8.32 -10.31 30.75
C SER A 163 -8.83 -11.66 30.24
N GLY A 164 -8.97 -12.66 31.11
CA GLY A 164 -9.38 -14.02 30.71
C GLY A 164 -8.30 -14.91 30.04
N ALA A 165 -7.07 -14.42 29.80
CA ALA A 165 -6.00 -15.21 29.16
C ALA A 165 -5.47 -16.42 29.99
N GLY A 166 -5.96 -16.59 31.23
CA GLY A 166 -5.59 -17.69 32.13
C GLY A 166 -4.46 -17.37 33.12
N LYS A 167 -4.12 -16.10 33.36
CA LYS A 167 -3.03 -15.67 34.28
C LYS A 167 -3.19 -16.27 35.69
N SER A 168 -4.35 -16.06 36.31
CA SER A 168 -4.62 -16.55 37.67
C SER A 168 -4.58 -18.08 37.74
N SER A 169 -5.09 -18.78 36.71
CA SER A 169 -5.01 -20.26 36.63
C SER A 169 -3.58 -20.76 36.43
N LEU A 170 -2.77 -20.07 35.63
CA LEU A 170 -1.35 -20.40 35.46
C LEU A 170 -0.59 -20.28 36.79
N MET A 171 -0.80 -19.18 37.53
CA MET A 171 -0.14 -18.98 38.82
C MET A 171 -0.66 -19.98 39.88
N LYS A 172 -1.99 -20.16 39.99
CA LYS A 172 -2.60 -20.94 41.07
C LYS A 172 -2.60 -22.45 40.85
N ALA A 173 -2.85 -22.93 39.64
CA ALA A 173 -2.93 -24.37 39.32
C ALA A 173 -1.68 -24.88 38.57
N GLY A 174 -0.98 -23.99 37.84
CA GLY A 174 0.26 -24.31 37.15
C GLY A 174 1.48 -24.25 38.06
N VAL A 175 1.75 -23.07 38.61
CA VAL A 175 2.99 -22.74 39.33
C VAL A 175 2.96 -23.18 40.80
N LEU A 176 1.97 -22.74 41.60
CA LEU A 176 1.92 -23.02 43.04
C LEU A 176 2.13 -24.51 43.42
N PRO A 177 1.49 -25.49 42.76
CA PRO A 177 1.65 -26.91 43.12
C PRO A 177 3.02 -27.50 42.75
N ARG A 178 3.82 -26.78 41.95
CA ARG A 178 5.13 -27.19 41.42
C ARG A 178 6.29 -26.37 42.01
N LEU A 179 6.02 -25.49 42.97
CA LEU A 179 7.04 -24.72 43.67
C LEU A 179 7.62 -25.55 44.82
N ASP A 180 8.95 -25.63 44.88
CA ASP A 180 9.69 -26.26 45.98
C ASP A 180 9.85 -25.35 47.21
N LYS A 181 9.40 -24.09 47.11
CA LYS A 181 9.46 -23.05 48.15
C LYS A 181 8.05 -22.69 48.64
N GLU A 182 7.93 -22.28 49.89
CA GLU A 182 6.67 -21.75 50.44
C GLU A 182 6.29 -20.45 49.71
N ALA A 183 5.00 -20.28 49.40
CA ALA A 183 4.51 -19.17 48.60
C ALA A 183 3.41 -18.38 49.32
N VAL A 184 3.49 -17.05 49.20
CA VAL A 184 2.52 -16.10 49.75
C VAL A 184 1.67 -15.56 48.60
N VAL A 185 0.35 -15.74 48.63
CA VAL A 185 -0.55 -15.30 47.56
C VAL A 185 -1.41 -14.13 48.04
N ILE A 186 -1.35 -13.02 47.32
CA ILE A 186 -2.00 -11.75 47.69
C ILE A 186 -2.91 -11.30 46.54
N SER A 187 -4.09 -10.80 46.87
CA SER A 187 -4.94 -10.04 45.96
C SER A 187 -5.13 -8.64 46.55
N PRO A 188 -4.65 -7.56 45.91
CA PRO A 188 -4.48 -6.25 46.57
C PRO A 188 -5.74 -5.62 47.16
N GLY A 189 -6.92 -5.86 46.59
CA GLY A 189 -8.17 -5.33 47.12
C GLY A 189 -8.21 -3.79 47.28
N THR A 190 -8.95 -3.31 48.29
CA THR A 190 -9.13 -1.86 48.55
C THR A 190 -7.99 -1.24 49.37
N ASP A 191 -7.23 -2.04 50.13
CA ASP A 191 -6.06 -1.62 50.90
C ASP A 191 -4.92 -2.66 50.74
N PRO A 192 -4.05 -2.47 49.74
CA PRO A 192 -2.99 -3.44 49.41
C PRO A 192 -2.00 -3.72 50.54
N LEU A 193 -1.73 -2.72 51.39
CA LEU A 193 -0.82 -2.88 52.54
C LEU A 193 -1.40 -3.81 53.58
N LYS A 194 -2.69 -3.65 53.89
CA LYS A 194 -3.39 -4.50 54.84
C LYS A 194 -3.47 -5.94 54.33
N GLU A 195 -3.78 -6.15 53.06
CA GLU A 195 -3.84 -7.50 52.47
C GLU A 195 -2.46 -8.18 52.47
N PHE A 196 -1.37 -7.43 52.26
CA PHE A 196 -0.02 -7.97 52.39
C PHE A 196 0.30 -8.35 53.84
N ALA A 197 -0.01 -7.46 54.77
CA ALA A 197 0.24 -7.67 56.20
C ALA A 197 -0.60 -8.83 56.79
N LEU A 198 -1.78 -9.11 56.23
CA LEU A 198 -2.57 -10.29 56.61
C LEU A 198 -1.88 -11.61 56.25
N GLN A 199 -1.12 -11.63 55.15
CA GLN A 199 -0.39 -12.83 54.72
C GLN A 199 1.02 -12.93 55.34
N VAL A 200 1.58 -11.81 55.76
CA VAL A 200 2.86 -11.73 56.48
C VAL A 200 2.67 -10.84 57.74
N PRO A 201 2.14 -11.41 58.84
CA PRO A 201 1.78 -10.65 60.04
C PRO A 201 2.93 -9.87 60.67
N GLU A 202 4.17 -10.32 60.46
CA GLU A 202 5.40 -9.64 60.93
C GLU A 202 5.55 -8.23 60.35
N LEU A 203 4.91 -7.95 59.20
CA LEU A 203 4.99 -6.67 58.50
C LEU A 203 3.91 -5.66 58.89
N ILE A 204 2.94 -6.03 59.75
CA ILE A 204 1.82 -5.13 60.13
C ILE A 204 2.32 -3.80 60.67
N HIS A 205 3.26 -3.82 61.62
CA HIS A 205 3.77 -2.59 62.25
C HIS A 205 4.62 -1.76 61.29
N VAL A 206 5.48 -2.42 60.51
CA VAL A 206 6.42 -1.77 59.58
C VAL A 206 5.69 -1.10 58.41
N LEU A 207 4.69 -1.78 57.82
CA LEU A 207 3.93 -1.23 56.70
C LEU A 207 3.03 -0.06 57.11
N GLU A 208 2.44 -0.11 58.31
CA GLU A 208 1.65 1.02 58.84
C GLU A 208 2.54 2.20 59.27
N ALA A 209 3.74 1.95 59.83
CA ALA A 209 4.70 2.99 60.15
C ALA A 209 5.23 3.70 58.89
N ALA A 210 5.54 2.94 57.84
CA ALA A 210 5.95 3.47 56.54
C ALA A 210 4.82 4.28 55.86
N ALA A 211 3.56 3.83 55.97
CA ALA A 211 2.41 4.59 55.45
C ALA A 211 2.17 5.90 56.22
N ALA A 212 2.63 5.99 57.48
CA ALA A 212 2.56 7.17 58.34
C ALA A 212 3.81 8.08 58.27
N ASP A 213 4.74 7.83 57.34
CA ASP A 213 5.97 8.60 57.11
C ASP A 213 6.94 8.59 58.31
N VAL A 214 6.91 7.51 59.11
CA VAL A 214 7.83 7.28 60.22
C VAL A 214 9.07 6.55 59.70
N GLN A 215 10.26 7.04 60.07
CA GLN A 215 11.53 6.60 59.48
C GLN A 215 11.98 5.23 60.03
N GLU A 216 11.44 4.15 59.45
CA GLU A 216 11.87 2.76 59.65
C GLU A 216 12.54 2.19 58.39
N ASP A 217 13.47 1.24 58.58
CA ASP A 217 14.17 0.58 57.47
C ASP A 217 13.28 -0.48 56.81
N LEU A 218 12.32 -0.02 56.00
CA LEU A 218 11.32 -0.85 55.31
C LEU A 218 11.98 -1.99 54.51
N THR A 219 13.13 -1.74 53.88
CA THR A 219 13.80 -2.72 53.03
C THR A 219 14.34 -3.88 53.85
N HIS A 220 15.04 -3.60 54.96
CA HIS A 220 15.61 -4.65 55.80
C HIS A 220 14.54 -5.55 56.44
N GLU A 221 13.48 -4.94 56.98
CA GLU A 221 12.41 -5.66 57.68
C GLU A 221 11.57 -6.51 56.71
N VAL A 222 11.26 -5.99 55.52
CA VAL A 222 10.53 -6.77 54.50
C VAL A 222 11.35 -7.98 54.03
N GLN A 223 12.66 -7.82 53.84
CA GLN A 223 13.54 -8.93 53.50
C GLN A 223 13.62 -10.00 54.59
N LEU A 224 13.70 -9.58 55.86
CA LEU A 224 13.75 -10.49 56.99
C LEU A 224 12.44 -11.26 57.15
N ALA A 225 11.31 -10.56 57.07
CA ALA A 225 9.99 -11.15 57.22
C ALA A 225 9.67 -12.10 56.06
N VAL A 226 9.83 -11.68 54.80
CA VAL A 226 9.50 -12.53 53.64
C VAL A 226 10.43 -13.74 53.54
N GLY A 227 11.73 -13.57 53.82
CA GLY A 227 12.72 -14.65 53.78
C GLY A 227 12.85 -15.25 52.37
N ASP A 228 12.91 -16.58 52.25
CA ASP A 228 13.03 -17.26 50.96
C ASP A 228 11.67 -17.57 50.29
N ARG A 229 10.56 -17.01 50.81
CA ARG A 229 9.20 -17.28 50.32
C ARG A 229 8.93 -16.59 48.98
N VAL A 230 8.22 -17.26 48.08
CA VAL A 230 7.81 -16.69 46.79
C VAL A 230 6.55 -15.86 46.96
N VAL A 231 6.58 -14.57 46.61
CA VAL A 231 5.39 -13.70 46.72
C VAL A 231 4.67 -13.65 45.37
N ILE A 232 3.40 -14.03 45.34
CA ILE A 232 2.55 -14.01 44.15
C ILE A 232 1.41 -13.02 44.38
N VAL A 233 1.38 -11.94 43.59
CA VAL A 233 0.28 -10.98 43.59
C VAL A 233 -0.60 -11.24 42.38
N ASP A 234 -1.80 -11.76 42.62
CA ASP A 234 -2.81 -12.02 41.61
C ASP A 234 -3.74 -10.80 41.46
N GLN A 235 -4.11 -10.47 40.22
CA GLN A 235 -4.93 -9.31 39.88
C GLN A 235 -4.37 -7.98 40.40
N PHE A 236 -3.11 -7.68 40.07
CA PHE A 236 -2.44 -6.45 40.52
C PHE A 236 -3.19 -5.18 40.08
N GLU A 237 -3.93 -5.22 38.97
CA GLU A 237 -4.78 -4.12 38.52
C GLU A 237 -5.85 -3.67 39.54
N GLU A 238 -6.21 -4.51 40.52
CA GLU A 238 -7.12 -4.13 41.60
C GLU A 238 -6.56 -2.99 42.43
N ALA A 239 -5.24 -2.94 42.61
CA ALA A 239 -4.58 -1.89 43.36
C ALA A 239 -4.77 -0.49 42.71
N PHE A 240 -4.94 -0.45 41.38
CA PHE A 240 -5.21 0.78 40.64
C PHE A 240 -6.69 1.15 40.55
N THR A 241 -7.57 0.15 40.64
CA THR A 241 -9.01 0.32 40.36
C THR A 241 -9.85 0.40 41.64
N LEU A 242 -9.44 -0.30 42.70
CA LEU A 242 -10.14 -0.38 43.98
C LEU A 242 -9.42 0.40 45.10
N GLY A 243 -8.12 0.67 44.97
CA GLY A 243 -7.33 1.47 45.92
C GLY A 243 -7.54 2.97 45.74
N GLY A 244 -7.85 3.69 46.82
CA GLY A 244 -8.07 5.14 46.81
C GLY A 244 -6.90 5.97 47.33
N ASP A 245 -5.93 5.35 48.01
CA ASP A 245 -4.77 6.04 48.60
C ASP A 245 -3.49 5.75 47.80
N GLU A 246 -3.08 6.72 46.98
CA GLU A 246 -1.89 6.61 46.13
C GLU A 246 -0.59 6.46 46.95
N ASN A 247 -0.57 6.97 48.19
CA ASN A 247 0.61 6.84 49.04
C ASN A 247 0.76 5.39 49.54
N ARG A 248 -0.33 4.78 50.02
CA ARG A 248 -0.33 3.37 50.43
C ARG A 248 0.01 2.43 49.28
N LEU A 249 -0.46 2.72 48.07
CA LEU A 249 -0.08 1.97 46.87
C LEU A 249 1.42 2.06 46.56
N ARG A 250 2.03 3.25 46.70
CA ARG A 250 3.47 3.44 46.50
C ARG A 250 4.30 2.63 47.51
N ILE A 251 3.94 2.68 48.80
CA ILE A 251 4.60 1.88 49.84
C ILE A 251 4.46 0.37 49.56
N PHE A 252 3.30 -0.07 49.08
CA PHE A 252 3.09 -1.48 48.72
C PHE A 252 4.02 -1.94 47.60
N VAL A 253 4.19 -1.13 46.55
CA VAL A 253 5.13 -1.42 45.46
C VAL A 253 6.59 -1.44 45.96
N GLN A 254 6.97 -0.50 46.83
CA GLN A 254 8.30 -0.46 47.44
C GLN A 254 8.58 -1.70 48.31
N ALA A 255 7.59 -2.17 49.07
CA ALA A 255 7.72 -3.40 49.85
C ALA A 255 7.88 -4.63 48.95
N LEU A 256 7.15 -4.71 47.83
CA LEU A 256 7.33 -5.80 46.86
C LEU A 256 8.72 -5.78 46.21
N HIS A 257 9.27 -4.58 45.94
CA HIS A 257 10.63 -4.42 45.43
C HIS A 257 11.68 -4.85 46.46
N ALA A 258 11.50 -4.47 47.74
CA ALA A 258 12.38 -4.90 48.82
C ALA A 258 12.39 -6.43 48.99
N ALA A 259 11.23 -7.08 48.92
CA ALA A 259 11.12 -8.54 48.95
C ALA A 259 11.86 -9.19 47.76
N ALA A 260 11.78 -8.56 46.58
CA ALA A 260 12.36 -9.07 45.35
C ALA A 260 13.90 -9.09 45.33
N GLU A 261 14.59 -8.40 46.25
CA GLU A 261 16.05 -8.50 46.36
C GLU A 261 16.52 -9.87 46.87
N LYS A 262 15.73 -10.52 47.74
CA LYS A 262 16.08 -11.81 48.38
C LYS A 262 15.16 -12.97 48.02
N SER A 263 14.00 -12.69 47.43
CA SER A 263 13.02 -13.71 47.03
C SER A 263 12.48 -13.42 45.63
N ALA A 264 11.76 -14.38 45.06
CA ALA A 264 11.11 -14.19 43.76
C ALA A 264 9.68 -13.63 43.97
N VAL A 265 9.33 -12.60 43.20
CA VAL A 265 8.01 -11.94 43.26
C VAL A 265 7.34 -12.03 41.90
N VAL A 266 6.09 -12.46 41.81
CA VAL A 266 5.32 -12.55 40.56
C VAL A 266 4.11 -11.64 40.63
N LEU A 267 3.97 -10.73 39.66
CA LEU A 267 2.83 -9.84 39.55
C LEU A 267 2.01 -10.19 38.32
N GLY A 268 0.78 -10.66 38.52
CA GLY A 268 -0.18 -10.87 37.43
C GLY A 268 -0.92 -9.57 37.09
N VAL A 269 -0.71 -9.02 35.89
CA VAL A 269 -1.29 -7.73 35.48
C VAL A 269 -1.99 -7.81 34.12
N ARG A 270 -3.09 -7.05 33.98
CA ARG A 270 -3.76 -6.83 32.69
C ARG A 270 -2.96 -5.91 31.77
N ALA A 271 -2.88 -6.27 30.49
CA ALA A 271 -2.18 -5.49 29.46
C ALA A 271 -2.67 -4.03 29.36
N ASP A 272 -3.96 -3.78 29.61
CA ASP A 272 -4.55 -2.43 29.54
C ASP A 272 -4.01 -1.48 30.65
N PHE A 273 -3.42 -2.04 31.72
CA PHE A 273 -2.83 -1.29 32.83
C PHE A 273 -1.31 -1.11 32.70
N TYR A 274 -0.73 -1.50 31.56
CA TYR A 274 0.71 -1.37 31.31
C TYR A 274 1.22 0.06 31.51
N ALA A 275 0.48 1.05 31.01
CA ALA A 275 0.84 2.46 31.14
C ALA A 275 0.89 2.92 32.60
N ARG A 276 -0.04 2.45 33.44
CA ARG A 276 -0.10 2.79 34.88
C ARG A 276 1.05 2.16 35.68
N CYS A 277 1.61 1.04 35.22
CA CYS A 277 2.79 0.46 35.85
C CYS A 277 4.07 1.28 35.59
N LEU A 278 4.13 2.07 34.51
CA LEU A 278 5.29 2.93 34.21
C LEU A 278 5.41 4.13 35.17
N ASP A 279 4.34 4.46 35.89
CA ASP A 279 4.34 5.52 36.90
C ASP A 279 5.16 5.14 38.16
N PHE A 280 5.58 3.87 38.27
CA PHE A 280 6.38 3.32 39.38
C PHE A 280 7.75 2.87 38.86
N PRO A 281 8.86 3.53 39.25
CA PRO A 281 10.20 3.18 38.78
C PRO A 281 10.57 1.70 39.00
N GLU A 282 10.18 1.13 40.15
CA GLU A 282 10.47 -0.24 40.55
C GLU A 282 9.80 -1.27 39.63
N LEU A 283 8.59 -0.96 39.13
CA LEU A 283 7.86 -1.82 38.20
C LEU A 283 8.31 -1.57 36.75
N ALA A 284 8.70 -0.34 36.40
CA ALA A 284 9.23 -0.02 35.08
C ALA A 284 10.51 -0.81 34.77
N GLU A 285 11.40 -1.00 35.75
CA GLU A 285 12.59 -1.85 35.61
C GLU A 285 12.23 -3.33 35.38
N ALA A 286 11.26 -3.85 36.15
CA ALA A 286 10.79 -5.23 36.01
C ALA A 286 10.11 -5.47 34.65
N LEU A 287 9.37 -4.47 34.13
CA LEU A 287 8.77 -4.54 32.80
C LEU A 287 9.82 -4.57 31.67
N GLN A 288 10.97 -3.93 31.84
CA GLN A 288 12.04 -3.95 30.84
C GLN A 288 12.81 -5.28 30.85
N SER A 289 13.12 -5.80 32.03
CA SER A 289 14.10 -6.88 32.20
C SER A 289 13.47 -8.25 32.48
N ARG A 290 12.27 -8.30 33.07
CA ARG A 290 11.66 -9.52 33.65
C ARG A 290 10.16 -9.64 33.38
N GLN A 291 9.69 -9.16 32.22
CA GLN A 291 8.31 -9.39 31.79
C GLN A 291 8.14 -10.72 31.06
N MET A 292 7.01 -11.37 31.29
CA MET A 292 6.53 -12.52 30.55
C MET A 292 5.12 -12.22 30.02
N VAL A 293 4.98 -12.17 28.69
CA VAL A 293 3.69 -11.93 28.05
C VAL A 293 2.95 -13.26 27.87
N LEU A 294 1.78 -13.39 28.49
CA LEU A 294 0.90 -14.54 28.35
C LEU A 294 -0.07 -14.32 27.18
N GLY A 295 0.31 -14.84 26.01
CA GLY A 295 -0.51 -14.80 24.79
C GLY A 295 -1.66 -15.82 24.76
N ALA A 296 -2.48 -15.76 23.71
CA ALA A 296 -3.52 -16.75 23.44
C ALA A 296 -2.91 -18.17 23.29
N MET A 297 -3.64 -19.20 23.74
CA MET A 297 -3.19 -20.60 23.57
C MET A 297 -3.17 -20.98 22.09
N SER A 298 -2.18 -21.74 21.65
CA SER A 298 -2.18 -22.33 20.31
C SER A 298 -3.33 -23.33 20.13
N ALA A 299 -3.65 -23.69 18.88
CA ALA A 299 -4.66 -24.72 18.62
C ALA A 299 -4.29 -26.10 19.19
N ALA A 300 -3.01 -26.38 19.39
CA ALA A 300 -2.52 -27.59 20.05
C ALA A 300 -2.74 -27.52 21.56
N GLU A 301 -2.33 -26.42 22.20
CA GLU A 301 -2.56 -26.14 23.62
C GLU A 301 -4.05 -26.15 23.97
N LEU A 302 -4.91 -25.53 23.15
CA LEU A 302 -6.36 -25.56 23.33
C LEU A 302 -6.93 -26.97 23.20
N ARG A 303 -6.44 -27.75 22.23
CA ARG A 303 -6.89 -29.14 22.06
C ARG A 303 -6.55 -29.95 23.31
N ASP A 304 -5.34 -29.81 23.84
CA ASP A 304 -4.94 -30.47 25.08
C ASP A 304 -5.75 -30.00 26.30
N ALA A 305 -5.99 -28.69 26.44
CA ALA A 305 -6.83 -28.14 27.50
C ALA A 305 -8.29 -28.65 27.48
N VAL A 306 -8.78 -29.09 26.32
CA VAL A 306 -10.11 -29.71 26.19
C VAL A 306 -10.04 -31.23 26.38
N THR A 307 -9.12 -31.92 25.70
CA THR A 307 -9.12 -33.39 25.64
C THR A 307 -8.49 -34.05 26.85
N SER A 308 -7.41 -33.49 27.40
CA SER A 308 -6.64 -34.12 28.46
C SER A 308 -7.39 -34.19 29.80
N PRO A 309 -8.11 -33.13 30.26
CA PRO A 309 -8.94 -33.23 31.45
C PRO A 309 -10.08 -34.26 31.30
N ALA A 310 -10.73 -34.31 30.14
CA ALA A 310 -11.78 -35.30 29.86
C ALA A 310 -11.24 -36.73 29.87
N LYS A 311 -10.07 -36.97 29.27
CA LYS A 311 -9.41 -38.28 29.28
C LYS A 311 -9.01 -38.69 30.70
N ALA A 312 -8.46 -37.78 31.49
CA ALA A 312 -8.10 -38.02 32.89
C ALA A 312 -9.33 -38.32 33.77
N ALA A 313 -10.50 -37.75 33.45
CA ALA A 313 -11.77 -38.01 34.12
C ALA A 313 -12.54 -39.22 33.57
N GLY A 314 -12.00 -39.94 32.58
CA GLY A 314 -12.63 -41.12 31.97
C GLY A 314 -13.79 -40.82 30.99
N LEU A 315 -13.92 -39.57 30.52
CA LEU A 315 -14.97 -39.13 29.60
C LEU A 315 -14.58 -39.38 28.13
N GLN A 316 -15.55 -39.73 27.29
CA GLN A 316 -15.36 -39.86 25.84
C GLN A 316 -15.81 -38.60 25.11
N LEU A 317 -15.06 -38.15 24.10
CA LEU A 317 -15.49 -37.05 23.22
C LEU A 317 -15.97 -37.59 21.88
N GLU A 318 -17.08 -37.07 21.37
CA GLU A 318 -17.53 -37.35 20.01
C GLU A 318 -16.55 -36.80 18.96
N ALA A 319 -16.29 -37.59 17.91
CA ALA A 319 -15.40 -37.19 16.82
C ALA A 319 -15.88 -35.88 16.16
N GLY A 320 -14.97 -34.91 16.01
CA GLY A 320 -15.26 -33.58 15.45
C GLY A 320 -15.81 -32.55 16.44
N LEU A 321 -16.07 -32.90 17.70
CA LEU A 321 -16.51 -31.94 18.73
C LEU A 321 -15.44 -30.87 19.02
N VAL A 322 -14.18 -31.30 19.16
CA VAL A 322 -13.06 -30.38 19.45
C VAL A 322 -12.82 -29.45 18.26
N ASP A 323 -12.87 -29.97 17.03
CA ASP A 323 -12.69 -29.14 15.82
C ASP A 323 -13.83 -28.14 15.65
N LEU A 324 -15.06 -28.50 16.05
CA LEU A 324 -16.19 -27.57 16.12
C LEU A 324 -15.95 -26.46 17.17
N MET A 325 -15.46 -26.79 18.37
CA MET A 325 -15.15 -25.81 19.41
C MET A 325 -14.02 -24.85 18.98
N LEU A 326 -12.96 -25.39 18.38
CA LEU A 326 -11.86 -24.58 17.84
C LEU A 326 -12.35 -23.64 16.71
N ARG A 327 -13.23 -24.13 15.84
CA ARG A 327 -13.87 -23.32 14.81
C ARG A 327 -14.77 -22.22 15.40
N ASP A 328 -15.56 -22.52 16.43
CA ASP A 328 -16.42 -21.56 17.11
C ASP A 328 -15.61 -20.48 17.87
N LEU A 329 -14.39 -20.81 18.31
CA LEU A 329 -13.42 -19.83 18.84
C LEU A 329 -12.79 -18.96 17.74
N GLY A 330 -12.86 -19.37 16.47
CA GLY A 330 -12.33 -18.60 15.34
C GLY A 330 -10.87 -18.91 14.97
N THR A 331 -10.30 -20.04 15.42
CA THR A 331 -8.89 -20.41 15.18
C THR A 331 -8.54 -20.78 13.73
N HIS A 332 -9.51 -20.73 12.79
CA HIS A 332 -9.34 -21.14 11.39
C HIS A 332 -9.72 -20.08 10.35
N ASN A 333 -9.72 -18.79 10.71
CA ASN A 333 -9.90 -17.72 9.73
C ASN A 333 -8.62 -17.51 8.89
N ARG A 334 -8.65 -17.91 7.61
CA ARG A 334 -7.59 -17.79 6.57
C ARG A 334 -7.21 -16.34 6.17
N ARG A 335 -7.24 -15.38 7.12
CA ARG A 335 -6.76 -14.01 6.95
C ARG A 335 -5.83 -13.64 8.11
N GLY A 336 -4.67 -14.31 8.21
CA GLY A 336 -3.44 -13.79 8.83
C GLY A 336 -3.47 -13.31 10.29
N LYS A 337 -4.47 -13.66 11.10
CA LYS A 337 -4.47 -13.44 12.56
C LYS A 337 -4.88 -14.75 13.24
N ASP A 338 -3.90 -15.64 13.44
CA ASP A 338 -4.09 -16.98 14.02
C ASP A 338 -4.29 -16.97 15.56
N ALA A 339 -5.05 -16.02 16.11
CA ALA A 339 -5.39 -16.02 17.54
C ALA A 339 -6.85 -15.59 17.74
N TYR A 340 -7.64 -16.47 18.34
CA TYR A 340 -8.92 -16.10 18.95
C TYR A 340 -8.67 -15.10 20.08
N ASP A 341 -9.71 -14.37 20.48
CA ASP A 341 -9.61 -13.46 21.62
C ASP A 341 -9.23 -14.24 22.88
N ALA A 342 -8.04 -13.96 23.46
CA ALA A 342 -7.55 -14.64 24.65
C ALA A 342 -8.52 -14.53 25.84
N GLY A 343 -9.42 -13.53 25.85
CA GLY A 343 -10.50 -13.40 26.82
C GLY A 343 -11.65 -14.40 26.67
N ALA A 344 -11.66 -15.25 25.65
CA ALA A 344 -12.69 -16.26 25.41
C ALA A 344 -12.46 -17.60 26.15
N LEU A 345 -11.31 -17.79 26.81
CA LEU A 345 -11.02 -19.04 27.55
C LEU A 345 -12.03 -19.35 28.68
N PRO A 346 -12.48 -18.38 29.49
CA PRO A 346 -13.51 -18.63 30.50
C PRO A 346 -14.85 -19.03 29.87
N LEU A 347 -15.19 -18.48 28.71
CA LEU A 347 -16.39 -18.85 27.95
C LEU A 347 -16.30 -20.28 27.42
N LEU A 348 -15.11 -20.69 26.94
CA LEU A 348 -14.84 -22.07 26.54
C LEU A 348 -15.00 -23.04 27.72
N SER A 349 -14.39 -22.74 28.87
CA SER A 349 -14.51 -23.56 30.09
C SER A 349 -15.97 -23.69 30.55
N HIS A 350 -16.76 -22.62 30.46
CA HIS A 350 -18.20 -22.66 30.75
C HIS A 350 -19.01 -23.47 29.74
N ALA A 351 -18.73 -23.32 28.45
CA ALA A 351 -19.39 -24.14 27.43
C ALA A 351 -19.08 -25.63 27.62
N LEU A 352 -17.86 -25.99 28.03
CA LEU A 352 -17.48 -27.36 28.35
C LEU A 352 -18.19 -27.89 29.59
N LEU A 353 -18.30 -27.09 30.64
CA LEU A 353 -19.07 -27.44 31.85
C LEU A 353 -20.54 -27.72 31.53
N VAL A 354 -21.20 -26.84 30.76
CA VAL A 354 -22.61 -27.04 30.36
C VAL A 354 -22.77 -28.23 29.43
N THR A 355 -21.78 -28.47 28.55
CA THR A 355 -21.77 -29.68 27.69
C THR A 355 -21.61 -30.95 28.52
N TRP A 356 -20.81 -30.91 29.58
CA TRP A 356 -20.64 -32.01 30.53
C TRP A 356 -21.91 -32.31 31.33
N GLN A 357 -22.65 -31.28 31.74
CA GLN A 357 -23.96 -31.46 32.39
C GLN A 357 -24.99 -32.12 31.46
N ARG A 358 -24.82 -31.98 30.14
CA ARG A 358 -25.69 -32.53 29.09
C ARG A 358 -25.13 -33.79 28.42
N ARG A 359 -24.11 -34.40 29.02
CA ARG A 359 -23.47 -35.61 28.48
C ARG A 359 -24.46 -36.78 28.43
N GLN A 360 -24.26 -37.69 27.48
CA GLN A 360 -25.03 -38.92 27.38
C GLN A 360 -24.09 -40.12 27.59
N ALA A 361 -24.38 -40.95 28.59
CA ALA A 361 -23.58 -42.13 28.92
C ALA A 361 -22.06 -41.86 29.05
N GLY A 362 -21.68 -40.79 29.76
CA GLY A 362 -20.27 -40.39 29.94
C GLY A 362 -19.58 -39.80 28.70
N ARG A 363 -20.34 -39.55 27.61
CA ARG A 363 -19.82 -38.96 26.36
C ARG A 363 -20.27 -37.52 26.16
N LEU A 364 -19.31 -36.63 25.88
CA LEU A 364 -19.56 -35.26 25.43
C LEU A 364 -19.90 -35.26 23.93
N THR A 365 -21.09 -34.76 23.57
CA THR A 365 -21.63 -34.86 22.21
C THR A 365 -21.76 -33.49 21.52
N ILE A 366 -21.72 -33.49 20.18
CA ILE A 366 -21.97 -32.30 19.35
C ILE A 366 -23.40 -31.78 19.59
N ALA A 367 -24.36 -32.68 19.78
CA ALA A 367 -25.74 -32.32 20.12
C ALA A 367 -25.82 -31.61 21.49
N GLY A 368 -25.11 -32.12 22.51
CA GLY A 368 -25.02 -31.49 23.83
C GLY A 368 -24.40 -30.10 23.77
N TYR A 369 -23.31 -29.94 23.01
CA TYR A 369 -22.62 -28.66 22.84
C TYR A 369 -23.47 -27.62 22.07
N ARG A 370 -24.17 -28.02 21.00
CA ARG A 370 -25.08 -27.13 20.27
C ARG A 370 -26.32 -26.76 21.09
N ALA A 371 -26.84 -27.70 21.87
CA ALA A 371 -27.95 -27.43 22.79
C ALA A 371 -27.52 -26.48 23.92
N ALA A 372 -26.25 -26.54 24.35
CA ALA A 372 -25.67 -25.57 25.27
C ALA A 372 -25.55 -24.16 24.67
N GLY A 373 -25.70 -24.00 23.34
CA GLY A 373 -25.64 -22.70 22.67
C GLY A 373 -24.25 -22.31 22.15
N GLY A 374 -23.29 -23.25 22.11
CA GLY A 374 -21.90 -22.96 21.74
C GLY A 374 -21.19 -22.05 22.74
N ILE A 375 -20.00 -21.53 22.41
CA ILE A 375 -19.15 -20.80 23.36
C ILE A 375 -19.74 -19.46 23.83
N GLN A 376 -20.30 -18.67 22.92
CA GLN A 376 -20.92 -17.38 23.27
C GLN A 376 -22.34 -17.56 23.84
N GLY A 377 -23.11 -18.54 23.35
CA GLY A 377 -24.51 -18.73 23.75
C GLY A 377 -24.69 -19.45 25.10
N ALA A 378 -23.70 -20.22 25.56
CA ALA A 378 -23.82 -20.98 26.82
C ALA A 378 -23.95 -20.09 28.06
N VAL A 379 -23.18 -19.01 28.16
CA VAL A 379 -23.28 -18.07 29.29
C VAL A 379 -24.60 -17.30 29.23
N ALA A 380 -24.98 -16.80 28.05
CA ALA A 380 -26.24 -16.09 27.85
C ALA A 380 -27.46 -16.98 28.18
N ALA A 381 -27.43 -18.26 27.80
CA ALA A 381 -28.51 -19.20 28.10
C ALA A 381 -28.59 -19.55 29.59
N THR A 382 -27.46 -19.66 30.30
CA THR A 382 -27.46 -19.81 31.76
C THR A 382 -28.01 -18.56 32.45
N ALA A 383 -27.61 -17.37 31.99
CA ALA A 383 -28.08 -16.10 32.56
C ALA A 383 -29.57 -15.85 32.30
N GLU A 384 -30.07 -16.09 31.09
CA GLU A 384 -31.51 -15.95 30.79
C GLU A 384 -32.36 -17.01 31.52
N ARG A 385 -31.85 -18.23 31.76
CA ARG A 385 -32.56 -19.22 32.58
C ARG A 385 -32.65 -18.79 34.04
N ALA A 386 -31.55 -18.35 34.64
CA ALA A 386 -31.56 -17.79 35.99
C ALA A 386 -32.50 -16.58 36.10
N TRP A 387 -32.55 -15.75 35.05
CA TRP A 387 -33.46 -14.61 34.96
C TRP A 387 -34.94 -15.03 34.84
N SER A 388 -35.25 -16.09 34.08
CA SER A 388 -36.62 -16.60 33.97
C SER A 388 -37.15 -17.18 35.27
N ASP A 389 -36.26 -17.73 36.12
CA ASP A 389 -36.60 -18.33 37.41
C ASP A 389 -36.93 -17.29 38.51
N LEU A 390 -36.63 -16.01 38.27
CA LEU A 390 -37.00 -14.89 39.16
C LEU A 390 -38.44 -14.44 38.90
N ASP A 391 -39.19 -14.15 39.97
CA ASP A 391 -40.52 -13.51 39.89
C ASP A 391 -40.40 -11.99 39.62
N GLU A 392 -41.52 -11.31 39.36
CA GLU A 392 -41.50 -9.90 38.93
C GLU A 392 -40.82 -8.95 39.95
N PRO A 393 -41.07 -9.05 41.27
CA PRO A 393 -40.35 -8.26 42.27
C PRO A 393 -38.85 -8.58 42.32
N ALA A 394 -38.47 -9.87 42.25
CA ALA A 394 -37.05 -10.26 42.29
C ALA A 394 -36.31 -9.88 41.00
N ARG A 395 -36.98 -9.85 39.83
CA ARG A 395 -36.40 -9.32 38.58
C ARG A 395 -36.09 -7.82 38.68
N ALA A 396 -36.99 -7.02 39.25
CA ALA A 396 -36.74 -5.59 39.45
C ALA A 396 -35.54 -5.34 40.38
N ALA A 397 -35.47 -6.08 41.49
CA ALA A 397 -34.34 -6.04 42.43
C ALA A 397 -33.03 -6.54 41.79
N ALA A 398 -33.08 -7.64 41.03
CA ALA A 398 -31.91 -8.19 40.33
C ALA A 398 -31.34 -7.23 39.29
N ARG A 399 -32.18 -6.50 38.55
CA ARG A 399 -31.73 -5.45 37.62
C ARG A 399 -30.95 -4.34 38.34
N GLN A 400 -31.49 -3.81 39.43
CA GLN A 400 -30.83 -2.75 40.20
C GLN A 400 -29.53 -3.23 40.85
N LEU A 401 -29.52 -4.46 41.36
CA LEU A 401 -28.34 -5.08 41.97
C LEU A 401 -27.22 -5.28 40.95
N LEU A 402 -27.52 -5.87 39.79
CA LEU A 402 -26.53 -6.11 38.74
C LEU A 402 -25.92 -4.80 38.21
N LEU A 403 -26.71 -3.73 38.06
CA LEU A 403 -26.19 -2.41 37.66
C LEU A 403 -25.31 -1.75 38.72
N ARG A 404 -25.47 -2.07 40.01
CA ARG A 404 -24.59 -1.58 41.10
C ARG A 404 -23.27 -2.35 41.20
N LEU A 405 -23.25 -3.60 40.75
CA LEU A 405 -22.05 -4.44 40.66
C LEU A 405 -21.21 -4.16 39.39
N VAL A 406 -21.58 -3.16 38.60
CA VAL A 406 -20.86 -2.74 37.39
C VAL A 406 -20.32 -1.32 37.58
N ARG A 407 -19.06 -1.11 37.22
CA ARG A 407 -18.45 0.21 37.10
C ARG A 407 -18.46 0.62 35.64
N VAL A 408 -19.13 1.73 35.32
CA VAL A 408 -19.23 2.23 33.95
C VAL A 408 -18.03 3.14 33.68
N GLY A 409 -17.23 2.82 32.66
CA GLY A 409 -16.07 3.62 32.26
C GLY A 409 -16.46 4.82 31.41
N ASP A 410 -15.76 5.96 31.57
CA ASP A 410 -15.93 7.14 30.70
C ASP A 410 -15.47 6.83 29.25
N ASP A 411 -14.30 6.20 29.09
CA ASP A 411 -13.69 5.79 27.80
C ASP A 411 -13.03 4.38 27.86
N THR A 412 -13.22 3.63 28.95
CA THR A 412 -12.68 2.27 29.17
C THR A 412 -13.78 1.21 29.17
N GLN A 413 -13.42 -0.08 29.00
CA GLN A 413 -14.39 -1.18 29.09
C GLN A 413 -15.02 -1.23 30.49
N ASP A 414 -16.33 -1.51 30.55
CA ASP A 414 -17.06 -1.64 31.82
C ASP A 414 -16.50 -2.80 32.64
N THR A 415 -16.12 -2.52 33.89
CA THR A 415 -15.51 -3.51 34.79
C THR A 415 -16.50 -3.95 35.87
N ARG A 416 -16.25 -5.12 36.47
CA ARG A 416 -17.01 -5.54 37.65
C ARG A 416 -16.60 -4.72 38.88
N ARG A 417 -17.55 -4.52 39.82
CA ARG A 417 -17.34 -3.85 41.11
C ARG A 417 -17.71 -4.81 42.23
N ARG A 418 -16.86 -4.88 43.26
CA ARG A 418 -17.14 -5.58 44.52
C ARG A 418 -17.94 -4.67 45.44
N SER A 419 -19.04 -5.17 46.01
CA SER A 419 -19.88 -4.43 46.96
C SER A 419 -20.16 -5.26 48.20
N SER A 420 -20.34 -4.62 49.36
CA SER A 420 -20.71 -5.36 50.56
C SER A 420 -22.17 -5.80 50.51
N ARG A 421 -22.46 -6.98 51.07
CA ARG A 421 -23.84 -7.48 51.16
C ARG A 421 -24.74 -6.49 51.92
N HIS A 422 -24.21 -5.86 52.98
CA HIS A 422 -24.91 -4.85 53.77
C HIS A 422 -25.33 -3.63 52.93
N SER A 423 -24.41 -3.07 52.14
CA SER A 423 -24.67 -1.88 51.30
C SER A 423 -25.71 -2.14 50.20
N LEU A 424 -25.70 -3.35 49.61
CA LEU A 424 -26.68 -3.75 48.61
C LEU A 424 -28.08 -3.96 49.21
N LEU A 425 -28.17 -4.43 50.45
CA LEU A 425 -29.44 -4.62 51.16
C LEU A 425 -30.00 -3.30 51.72
N GLU A 426 -29.17 -2.39 52.22
CA GLU A 426 -29.62 -1.06 52.68
C GLU A 426 -30.25 -0.22 51.56
N ALA A 427 -29.75 -0.39 50.34
CA ALA A 427 -30.26 0.32 49.18
C ALA A 427 -31.39 -0.41 48.44
N ALA A 428 -31.82 -1.57 48.95
CA ALA A 428 -32.89 -2.36 48.35
C ALA A 428 -34.25 -1.66 48.51
N ALA A 429 -35.00 -1.53 47.41
CA ALA A 429 -36.38 -1.07 47.47
C ALA A 429 -37.31 -2.10 48.14
N ILE A 430 -37.02 -3.40 47.97
CA ILE A 430 -37.77 -4.53 48.57
C ILE A 430 -36.77 -5.60 49.04
N LEU A 431 -36.62 -5.76 50.35
CA LEU A 431 -35.61 -6.64 50.96
C LEU A 431 -35.77 -8.13 50.56
N PRO A 432 -36.94 -8.78 50.70
CA PRO A 432 -37.09 -10.21 50.39
C PRO A 432 -36.81 -10.55 48.91
N ALA A 433 -37.15 -9.63 48.01
CA ALA A 433 -36.94 -9.79 46.57
C ALA A 433 -35.45 -9.69 46.19
N THR A 434 -34.71 -8.84 46.91
CA THR A 434 -33.26 -8.66 46.72
C THR A 434 -32.48 -9.87 47.23
N GLU A 435 -32.88 -10.44 48.37
CA GLU A 435 -32.30 -11.69 48.88
C GLU A 435 -32.56 -12.86 47.93
N ARG A 436 -33.78 -12.98 47.40
CA ARG A 436 -34.11 -14.01 46.41
C ARG A 436 -33.30 -13.87 45.12
N ALA A 437 -33.09 -12.64 44.67
CA ALA A 437 -32.25 -12.34 43.51
C ALA A 437 -30.78 -12.77 43.74
N LEU A 438 -30.21 -12.44 44.91
CA LEU A 438 -28.86 -12.86 45.29
C LEU A 438 -28.72 -14.39 45.30
N GLU A 439 -29.69 -15.09 45.87
CA GLU A 439 -29.68 -16.55 45.96
C GLU A 439 -29.68 -17.22 44.57
N VAL A 440 -30.60 -16.83 43.67
CA VAL A 440 -30.72 -17.41 42.33
C VAL A 440 -29.50 -17.10 41.46
N LEU A 441 -28.99 -15.87 41.50
CA LEU A 441 -27.80 -15.48 40.75
C LEU A 441 -26.54 -16.20 41.25
N THR A 442 -26.44 -16.45 42.56
CA THR A 442 -25.33 -17.21 43.16
C THR A 442 -25.42 -18.69 42.80
N HIS A 443 -26.62 -19.28 42.87
CA HIS A 443 -26.84 -20.67 42.48
C HIS A 443 -26.51 -20.93 41.00
N ALA A 444 -26.83 -19.97 40.14
CA ALA A 444 -26.48 -19.98 38.72
C ALA A 444 -25.00 -19.66 38.42
N ARG A 445 -24.19 -19.37 39.46
CA ARG A 445 -22.77 -18.98 39.38
C ARG A 445 -22.51 -17.71 38.57
N LEU A 446 -23.48 -16.80 38.49
CA LEU A 446 -23.35 -15.52 37.79
C LEU A 446 -22.74 -14.44 38.68
N ILE A 447 -22.96 -14.55 39.98
CA ILE A 447 -22.28 -13.77 41.03
C ILE A 447 -21.62 -14.72 42.02
N THR A 448 -20.54 -14.25 42.64
CA THR A 448 -19.87 -14.90 43.76
C THR A 448 -20.20 -14.13 45.03
N MET A 449 -20.52 -14.88 46.09
CA MET A 449 -20.75 -14.34 47.42
C MET A 449 -19.72 -14.97 48.37
N ASP A 450 -18.96 -14.13 49.04
CA ASP A 450 -18.17 -14.53 50.21
C ASP A 450 -18.86 -14.03 51.50
N ALA A 451 -18.19 -14.12 52.65
CA ALA A 451 -18.78 -13.77 53.94
C ALA A 451 -19.28 -12.31 54.02
N ASP A 452 -18.62 -11.37 53.32
CA ASP A 452 -18.89 -9.92 53.46
C ASP A 452 -19.10 -9.20 52.12
N SER A 453 -18.88 -9.86 50.99
CA SER A 453 -18.83 -9.25 49.67
C SER A 453 -19.61 -10.02 48.61
N VAL A 454 -20.12 -9.26 47.64
CA VAL A 454 -20.84 -9.74 46.47
C VAL A 454 -20.20 -9.13 45.24
N GLU A 455 -19.88 -9.95 44.24
CA GLU A 455 -19.34 -9.51 42.96
C GLU A 455 -19.81 -10.39 41.80
N ILE A 456 -19.64 -9.91 40.56
CA ILE A 456 -19.91 -10.71 39.36
C ILE A 456 -18.76 -11.71 39.17
N THR A 457 -19.11 -12.99 38.95
CA THR A 457 -18.13 -14.10 38.85
C THR A 457 -17.06 -13.84 37.78
N HIS A 458 -17.44 -13.23 36.65
CA HIS A 458 -16.51 -12.91 35.56
C HIS A 458 -17.00 -11.76 34.66
N GLU A 459 -16.08 -10.87 34.23
CA GLU A 459 -16.40 -9.69 33.39
C GLU A 459 -16.98 -10.04 32.02
N ALA A 460 -16.66 -11.23 31.50
CA ALA A 460 -17.22 -11.73 30.23
C ALA A 460 -18.76 -11.78 30.23
N LEU A 461 -19.40 -11.85 31.42
CA LEU A 461 -20.86 -11.77 31.54
C LEU A 461 -21.42 -10.43 31.03
N LEU A 462 -20.68 -9.33 31.21
CA LEU A 462 -21.09 -7.97 30.80
C LEU A 462 -21.20 -7.84 29.28
N GLN A 463 -20.37 -8.58 28.54
CA GLN A 463 -20.37 -8.63 27.07
C GLN A 463 -21.32 -9.71 26.53
N ALA A 464 -21.31 -10.90 27.13
CA ALA A 464 -21.98 -12.08 26.60
C ALA A 464 -23.49 -12.14 26.91
N TRP A 465 -23.98 -11.40 27.91
CA TRP A 465 -25.41 -11.35 28.25
C TRP A 465 -26.10 -10.12 27.64
N PRO A 466 -26.87 -10.25 26.53
CA PRO A 466 -27.37 -9.10 25.77
C PRO A 466 -28.29 -8.18 26.58
N ARG A 467 -29.03 -8.74 27.55
CA ARG A 467 -29.97 -7.99 28.40
C ARG A 467 -29.26 -7.10 29.42
N LEU A 468 -28.22 -7.61 30.08
CA LEU A 468 -27.43 -6.80 31.01
C LEU A 468 -26.71 -5.68 30.26
N ARG A 469 -26.17 -6.00 29.08
CA ARG A 469 -25.56 -5.00 28.19
C ARG A 469 -26.53 -3.90 27.78
N SER A 470 -27.75 -4.24 27.36
CA SER A 470 -28.74 -3.23 26.99
C SER A 470 -29.12 -2.34 28.16
N TRP A 471 -29.20 -2.87 29.40
CA TRP A 471 -29.46 -2.03 30.58
C TRP A 471 -28.35 -1.04 30.89
N ILE A 472 -27.08 -1.43 30.66
CA ILE A 472 -25.93 -0.54 30.84
C ILE A 472 -25.96 0.56 29.77
N ASP A 473 -26.26 0.21 28.52
CA ASP A 473 -26.30 1.13 27.39
C ASP A 473 -27.50 2.11 27.42
N GLU A 474 -28.68 1.67 27.91
CA GLU A 474 -29.92 2.45 27.95
C GLU A 474 -29.84 3.75 28.79
N ASP A 475 -29.09 3.76 29.89
CA ASP A 475 -28.92 4.93 30.76
C ASP A 475 -27.45 5.13 31.18
N ARG A 476 -26.53 5.02 30.23
CA ARG A 476 -25.08 5.14 30.48
C ARG A 476 -24.71 6.47 31.15
N ALA A 477 -25.31 7.58 30.68
CA ALA A 477 -25.08 8.92 31.22
C ALA A 477 -25.68 9.10 32.63
N GLY A 478 -26.86 8.53 32.91
CA GLY A 478 -27.47 8.58 34.23
C GLY A 478 -26.71 7.72 35.26
N ASN A 479 -26.24 6.53 34.85
CA ASN A 479 -25.43 5.65 35.69
C ASN A 479 -24.07 6.28 36.06
N LEU A 480 -23.40 6.93 35.10
CA LEU A 480 -22.16 7.64 35.34
C LEU A 480 -22.35 8.86 36.27
N THR A 481 -23.44 9.62 36.07
CA THR A 481 -23.79 10.76 36.92
C THR A 481 -24.11 10.32 38.35
N ARG A 482 -24.81 9.19 38.51
CA ARG A 482 -25.10 8.58 39.81
C ARG A 482 -23.82 8.17 40.54
N GLN A 483 -22.94 7.47 39.83
CA GLN A 483 -21.68 6.97 40.38
C GLN A 483 -20.80 8.11 40.88
N ARG A 484 -20.62 9.16 40.08
CA ARG A 484 -19.86 10.36 40.48
C ARG A 484 -20.47 11.09 41.69
N LEU A 485 -21.80 11.19 41.76
CA LEU A 485 -22.49 11.81 42.89
C LEU A 485 -22.29 11.03 44.19
N GLU A 486 -22.34 9.71 44.15
CA GLU A 486 -22.12 8.86 45.34
C GLU A 486 -20.66 8.91 45.80
N GLU A 487 -19.70 8.95 44.88
CA GLU A 487 -18.27 9.11 45.17
C GLU A 487 -18.00 10.49 45.80
N ASP A 488 -18.45 11.59 45.17
CA ASP A 488 -18.24 12.95 45.69
C ASP A 488 -18.94 13.17 47.05
N ALA A 489 -20.11 12.58 47.25
CA ALA A 489 -20.81 12.64 48.53
C ALA A 489 -20.10 11.86 49.64
N ALA A 490 -19.49 10.71 49.31
CA ALA A 490 -18.67 9.96 50.25
C ALA A 490 -17.39 10.74 50.61
N THR A 491 -16.73 11.38 49.63
CA THR A 491 -15.58 12.25 49.87
C THR A 491 -15.95 13.46 50.73
N TRP A 492 -17.09 14.10 50.46
CA TRP A 492 -17.59 15.21 51.28
C TRP A 492 -17.87 14.81 52.73
N SER A 493 -18.48 13.63 52.94
CA SER A 493 -18.72 13.09 54.27
C SER A 493 -17.42 12.72 55.00
N ALA A 494 -16.40 12.24 54.28
CA ALA A 494 -15.09 11.92 54.85
C ALA A 494 -14.28 13.17 55.24
N HIS A 495 -14.53 14.32 54.59
CA HIS A 495 -13.86 15.61 54.85
C HIS A 495 -14.71 16.56 55.70
N ASP A 496 -15.43 16.01 56.68
CA ASP A 496 -16.22 16.75 57.67
C ASP A 496 -17.18 17.81 57.08
N HIS A 497 -17.79 17.47 55.94
CA HIS A 497 -18.81 18.28 55.26
C HIS A 497 -18.32 19.64 54.69
N ASP A 498 -17.07 19.72 54.19
CA ASP A 498 -16.53 20.96 53.59
C ASP A 498 -17.43 21.56 52.49
N SER A 499 -17.81 22.82 52.68
CA SER A 499 -18.66 23.60 51.77
C SER A 499 -18.02 23.92 50.40
N SER A 500 -16.71 23.74 50.26
CA SER A 500 -15.99 23.93 48.99
C SER A 500 -16.31 22.84 47.96
N LEU A 501 -16.64 21.64 48.43
CA LEU A 501 -16.95 20.46 47.61
C LEU A 501 -18.40 20.45 47.09
N LEU A 502 -19.26 21.37 47.58
CA LEU A 502 -20.68 21.43 47.22
C LEU A 502 -20.90 21.88 45.77
N TYR A 503 -21.83 21.21 45.08
CA TYR A 503 -22.12 21.45 43.67
C TYR A 503 -22.78 22.82 43.41
N ARG A 504 -22.46 23.45 42.27
CA ARG A 504 -23.03 24.74 41.83
C ARG A 504 -23.37 24.73 40.33
N GLY A 505 -24.40 25.49 39.93
CA GLY A 505 -24.76 25.69 38.52
C GLY A 505 -25.16 24.39 37.80
N ALA A 506 -24.65 24.18 36.58
CA ALA A 506 -25.04 23.04 35.72
C ALA A 506 -24.80 21.65 36.37
N ARG A 507 -23.77 21.50 37.22
CA ARG A 507 -23.53 20.25 37.97
C ARG A 507 -24.62 19.95 38.99
N LEU A 508 -25.13 20.98 39.69
CA LEU A 508 -26.24 20.83 40.63
C LEU A 508 -27.56 20.53 39.90
N GLU A 509 -27.79 21.17 38.75
CA GLU A 509 -29.00 20.94 37.94
C GLU A 509 -29.05 19.51 37.35
N GLY A 510 -27.89 18.96 36.97
CA GLY A 510 -27.77 17.59 36.44
C GLY A 510 -28.05 16.48 37.46
N VAL A 511 -27.80 16.72 38.76
CA VAL A 511 -28.02 15.70 39.82
C VAL A 511 -29.39 15.76 40.48
N ARG A 512 -30.19 16.82 40.25
CA ARG A 512 -31.52 17.02 40.85
C ARG A 512 -32.56 15.95 40.51
N GLN A 513 -32.40 15.26 39.37
CA GLN A 513 -33.36 14.28 38.89
C GLN A 513 -33.04 12.85 39.38
N GLN A 514 -31.91 12.63 40.05
CA GLN A 514 -31.49 11.34 40.61
C GLN A 514 -32.35 10.99 41.85
N ARG A 515 -33.20 9.96 41.74
CA ARG A 515 -34.12 9.53 42.83
C ARG A 515 -33.59 8.35 43.64
N ASP A 516 -32.64 7.60 43.12
CA ASP A 516 -32.22 6.29 43.63
C ASP A 516 -30.72 6.26 44.02
N VAL A 517 -30.37 7.10 45.01
CA VAL A 517 -29.01 7.34 45.51
C VAL A 517 -28.92 7.13 47.03
N THR A 518 -27.70 6.94 47.55
CA THR A 518 -27.42 6.71 48.98
C THR A 518 -27.86 7.88 49.87
N THR A 519 -28.03 7.63 51.18
CA THR A 519 -28.49 8.64 52.15
C THR A 519 -27.54 9.84 52.25
N ILE A 520 -26.23 9.59 52.19
CA ILE A 520 -25.19 10.63 52.20
C ILE A 520 -25.27 11.51 50.94
N ALA A 521 -25.49 10.91 49.77
CA ALA A 521 -25.68 11.65 48.52
C ALA A 521 -26.95 12.54 48.53
N LYS A 522 -28.03 12.09 49.18
CA LYS A 522 -29.24 12.92 49.35
C LYS A 522 -28.99 14.13 50.26
N GLU A 523 -28.14 13.98 51.27
CA GLU A 523 -27.75 15.07 52.16
C GLU A 523 -26.87 16.11 51.45
N PHE A 524 -25.86 15.64 50.70
CA PHE A 524 -24.94 16.47 49.90
C PHE A 524 -25.65 17.37 48.87
N VAL A 525 -26.68 16.84 48.18
CA VAL A 525 -27.47 17.62 47.22
C VAL A 525 -28.28 18.72 47.93
N ARG A 526 -28.87 18.41 49.09
CA ARG A 526 -29.69 19.39 49.86
C ARG A 526 -28.84 20.55 50.42
N THR A 527 -27.62 20.29 50.86
CA THR A 527 -26.68 21.34 51.32
C THR A 527 -26.21 22.21 50.16
N SER A 528 -25.93 21.62 48.99
CA SER A 528 -25.53 22.35 47.77
C SER A 528 -26.59 23.36 47.29
N GLU A 529 -27.87 23.02 47.39
CA GLU A 529 -28.98 23.90 46.99
C GLU A 529 -29.14 25.15 47.86
N ARG A 530 -28.84 25.06 49.16
CA ARG A 530 -28.96 26.19 50.10
C ARG A 530 -27.89 27.26 49.83
N GLN A 531 -26.70 26.85 49.40
CA GLN A 531 -25.59 27.78 49.12
C GLN A 531 -25.73 28.48 47.76
N HIS A 532 -26.32 27.82 46.75
CA HIS A 532 -26.52 28.40 45.43
C HIS A 532 -27.47 29.62 45.45
N ARG A 533 -28.51 29.61 46.31
CA ARG A 533 -29.46 30.73 46.45
C ARG A 533 -28.82 32.04 46.96
N LYS A 534 -27.68 31.97 47.67
CA LYS A 534 -26.94 33.16 48.15
C LYS A 534 -26.09 33.83 47.06
N SER A 535 -25.74 33.11 45.99
CA SER A 535 -24.75 33.54 44.98
C SER A 535 -25.36 34.24 43.75
N VAL A 536 -26.64 33.97 43.44
CA VAL A 536 -27.33 34.49 42.24
C VAL A 536 -27.62 36.01 42.31
N TRP A 537 -27.56 36.62 43.50
CA TRP A 537 -27.86 38.05 43.70
C TRP A 537 -26.76 39.01 43.18
N LEU A 538 -25.56 38.51 42.82
CA LEU A 538 -24.37 39.35 42.57
C LEU A 538 -23.86 39.48 41.11
N ARG A 539 -24.51 38.89 40.09
CA ARG A 539 -23.93 38.88 38.71
C ARG A 539 -24.91 39.27 37.60
N ARG A 540 -25.15 40.56 37.41
CA ARG A 540 -25.76 41.14 36.19
C ARG A 540 -24.81 42.13 35.51
N SER A 541 -23.93 41.64 34.62
CA SER A 541 -23.19 42.42 33.61
C SER A 541 -22.79 41.49 32.44
N ALA A 542 -23.60 41.39 31.37
CA ALA A 542 -23.51 40.30 30.37
C ALA A 542 -23.52 40.77 28.90
N VAL A 543 -22.66 41.72 28.50
CA VAL A 543 -22.58 42.17 27.09
C VAL A 543 -21.22 41.86 26.42
N VAL A 544 -20.13 41.70 27.18
CA VAL A 544 -18.79 41.40 26.61
C VAL A 544 -18.63 39.93 26.18
N LEU A 545 -19.36 39.01 26.82
CA LEU A 545 -19.17 37.56 26.60
C LEU A 545 -19.65 37.10 25.21
N VAL A 546 -20.74 37.68 24.70
CA VAL A 546 -21.37 37.26 23.44
C VAL A 546 -20.49 37.57 22.22
N SER A 547 -19.79 38.71 22.23
CA SER A 547 -18.87 39.10 21.16
C SER A 547 -17.62 38.21 21.10
N VAL A 548 -17.12 37.77 22.25
CA VAL A 548 -15.98 36.85 22.34
C VAL A 548 -16.34 35.46 21.82
N PHE A 549 -17.53 34.95 22.16
CA PHE A 549 -18.00 33.67 21.62
C PHE A 549 -18.24 33.68 20.11
N ALA A 550 -18.72 34.80 19.56
CA ALA A 550 -18.89 34.94 18.11
C ALA A 550 -17.55 34.91 17.35
N LEU A 551 -16.50 35.56 17.89
CA LEU A 551 -15.16 35.54 17.30
C LEU A 551 -14.49 34.16 17.42
N ILE A 552 -14.67 33.46 18.54
CA ILE A 552 -14.16 32.09 18.72
C ILE A 552 -14.87 31.12 17.76
N ALA A 553 -16.19 31.24 17.60
CA ALA A 553 -16.94 30.41 16.66
C ALA A 553 -16.52 30.68 15.19
N ALA A 554 -16.29 31.93 14.82
CA ALA A 554 -15.76 32.28 13.50
C ALA A 554 -14.33 31.72 13.29
N GLY A 555 -13.45 31.84 14.29
CA GLY A 555 -12.11 31.24 14.25
C GLY A 555 -12.15 29.71 14.13
N ALA A 556 -13.01 29.04 14.89
CA ALA A 556 -13.19 27.59 14.82
C ALA A 556 -13.76 27.15 13.46
N ALA A 557 -14.68 27.92 12.87
CA ALA A 557 -15.21 27.64 11.53
C ALA A 557 -14.13 27.79 10.44
N VAL A 558 -13.28 28.83 10.52
CA VAL A 558 -12.15 29.01 9.59
C VAL A 558 -11.14 27.86 9.75
N ILE A 559 -10.81 27.46 10.98
CA ILE A 559 -9.93 26.31 11.25
C ILE A 559 -10.55 25.02 10.71
N ALA A 560 -11.85 24.79 10.91
CA ALA A 560 -12.54 23.60 10.41
C ALA A 560 -12.57 23.56 8.87
N VAL A 561 -12.78 24.69 8.20
CA VAL A 561 -12.71 24.79 6.73
C VAL A 561 -11.28 24.55 6.25
N ASN A 562 -10.27 25.13 6.90
CA ASN A 562 -8.87 24.88 6.55
C ASN A 562 -8.48 23.42 6.78
N GLN A 563 -8.88 22.79 7.90
CA GLN A 563 -8.65 21.38 8.16
C GLN A 563 -9.34 20.48 7.13
N ARG A 564 -10.56 20.84 6.70
CA ARG A 564 -11.25 20.13 5.61
C ARG A 564 -10.48 20.27 4.30
N ASN A 565 -10.08 21.47 3.91
CA ASN A 565 -9.31 21.72 2.68
C ASN A 565 -7.96 20.99 2.71
N ASP A 566 -7.27 20.98 3.87
CA ASP A 566 -6.03 20.23 4.09
C ASP A 566 -6.25 18.72 3.95
N ALA A 567 -7.32 18.19 4.53
CA ALA A 567 -7.67 16.78 4.43
C ALA A 567 -8.01 16.39 2.99
N GLN A 568 -8.78 17.22 2.27
CA GLN A 568 -9.12 17.00 0.87
C GLN A 568 -7.86 17.05 -0.02
N PHE A 569 -6.99 18.05 0.16
CA PHE A 569 -5.73 18.16 -0.57
C PHE A 569 -4.84 16.91 -0.35
N ARG A 570 -4.64 16.51 0.90
CA ARG A 570 -3.86 15.31 1.23
C ARG A 570 -4.48 14.04 0.64
N GLN A 571 -5.80 13.95 0.59
CA GLN A 571 -6.49 12.80 -0.01
C GLN A 571 -6.24 12.73 -1.53
N VAL A 572 -6.29 13.86 -2.24
CA VAL A 572 -6.01 13.91 -3.69
C VAL A 572 -4.56 13.52 -3.97
N VAL A 573 -3.59 14.08 -3.24
CA VAL A 573 -2.17 13.75 -3.39
C VAL A 573 -1.91 12.27 -3.06
N ALA A 574 -2.54 11.72 -2.04
CA ALA A 574 -2.40 10.31 -1.68
C ALA A 574 -2.96 9.36 -2.76
N GLU A 575 -4.06 9.72 -3.42
CA GLU A 575 -4.59 8.92 -4.53
C GLU A 575 -3.70 9.04 -5.77
N ALA A 576 -3.14 10.22 -6.05
CA ALA A 576 -2.13 10.38 -7.09
C ALA A 576 -0.92 9.46 -6.85
N ASP A 577 -0.37 9.46 -5.64
CA ASP A 577 0.79 8.64 -5.25
C ASP A 577 0.52 7.14 -5.34
N ARG A 578 -0.70 6.72 -5.02
CA ARG A 578 -1.13 5.33 -5.14
C ARG A 578 -1.14 4.86 -6.60
N LEU A 579 -1.45 5.76 -7.52
CA LEU A 579 -1.63 5.45 -8.94
C LEU A 579 -0.34 5.55 -9.75
N THR A 580 0.69 6.24 -9.26
CA THR A 580 1.98 6.46 -9.98
C THR A 580 2.58 5.19 -10.58
N GLY A 581 2.44 4.04 -9.92
CA GLY A 581 2.97 2.76 -10.40
C GLY A 581 2.03 1.95 -11.30
N SER A 582 0.72 2.22 -11.28
CA SER A 582 -0.29 1.37 -11.94
C SER A 582 -1.05 2.07 -13.06
N ASP A 583 -1.36 3.36 -12.92
CA ASP A 583 -1.99 4.20 -13.93
C ASP A 583 -1.39 5.63 -13.86
N PRO A 584 -0.23 5.85 -14.53
CA PRO A 584 0.45 7.15 -14.48
C PRO A 584 -0.38 8.27 -15.11
N SER A 585 -1.23 7.97 -16.09
CA SER A 585 -2.14 8.96 -16.69
C SER A 585 -3.13 9.51 -15.66
N LEU A 586 -3.76 8.61 -14.89
CA LEU A 586 -4.72 9.01 -13.86
C LEU A 586 -4.02 9.70 -12.68
N SER A 587 -2.82 9.24 -12.32
CA SER A 587 -1.97 9.90 -11.31
C SER A 587 -1.67 11.36 -11.70
N ALA A 588 -1.24 11.60 -12.94
CA ALA A 588 -0.94 12.94 -13.45
C ALA A 588 -2.18 13.86 -13.39
N GLN A 589 -3.36 13.35 -13.75
CA GLN A 589 -4.62 14.08 -13.63
C GLN A 589 -4.97 14.46 -12.18
N PHE A 590 -4.72 13.57 -11.21
CA PHE A 590 -4.88 13.92 -9.79
C PHE A 590 -3.85 14.93 -9.30
N LEU A 591 -2.60 14.89 -9.78
CA LEU A 591 -1.60 15.91 -9.47
C LEU A 591 -2.03 17.29 -9.99
N MET A 592 -2.66 17.37 -11.16
CA MET A 592 -3.23 18.62 -11.68
C MET A 592 -4.38 19.15 -10.81
N VAL A 593 -5.25 18.26 -10.31
CA VAL A 593 -6.28 18.64 -9.33
C VAL A 593 -5.62 19.20 -8.07
N ALA A 594 -4.59 18.53 -7.54
CA ALA A 594 -3.85 19.00 -6.37
C ALA A 594 -3.18 20.36 -6.62
N HIS A 595 -2.61 20.57 -7.80
CA HIS A 595 -2.02 21.85 -8.20
C HIS A 595 -3.07 22.95 -8.27
N ARG A 596 -4.25 22.70 -8.85
CA ARG A 596 -5.34 23.69 -8.84
C ARG A 596 -5.86 24.01 -7.44
N MET A 597 -5.79 23.06 -6.50
CA MET A 597 -6.12 23.31 -5.10
C MET A 597 -5.06 24.17 -4.40
N ARG A 598 -3.78 23.98 -4.75
CA ARG A 598 -2.63 24.74 -4.22
C ARG A 598 -1.54 24.93 -5.29
N PRO A 599 -1.63 26.00 -6.11
CA PRO A 599 -0.69 26.21 -7.22
C PRO A 599 0.76 26.39 -6.76
N ASP A 600 0.93 26.97 -5.56
CA ASP A 600 2.22 27.24 -4.95
C ASP A 600 2.78 26.05 -4.15
N ASP A 601 2.10 24.89 -4.13
CA ASP A 601 2.60 23.70 -3.45
C ASP A 601 3.75 23.07 -4.23
N GLN A 602 4.95 23.32 -3.74
CA GLN A 602 6.18 22.89 -4.36
C GLN A 602 6.31 21.36 -4.50
N GLY A 603 5.74 20.60 -3.57
CA GLY A 603 5.77 19.15 -3.62
C GLY A 603 4.96 18.59 -4.78
N VAL A 604 3.81 19.21 -5.09
CA VAL A 604 3.00 18.87 -6.26
C VAL A 604 3.69 19.30 -7.55
N ASN A 605 4.27 20.51 -7.60
CA ASN A 605 4.97 21.02 -8.79
C ASN A 605 6.16 20.11 -9.16
N ALA A 606 6.91 19.63 -8.18
CA ALA A 606 7.99 18.66 -8.41
C ALA A 606 7.48 17.35 -9.03
N LYS A 607 6.34 16.85 -8.55
CA LYS A 607 5.72 15.62 -9.05
C LYS A 607 5.16 15.79 -10.45
N LEU A 608 4.62 16.97 -10.79
CA LEU A 608 4.23 17.32 -12.15
C LEU A 608 5.45 17.32 -13.08
N LEU A 609 6.54 18.02 -12.73
CA LEU A 609 7.74 18.00 -13.57
C LEU A 609 8.31 16.58 -13.75
N ALA A 610 8.22 15.73 -12.73
CA ALA A 610 8.63 14.33 -12.82
C ALA A 610 7.83 13.51 -13.84
N THR A 611 6.61 13.91 -14.22
CA THR A 611 5.82 13.20 -15.24
C THR A 611 6.37 13.37 -16.66
N GLN A 612 7.28 14.32 -16.91
CA GLN A 612 7.93 14.50 -18.23
C GLN A 612 8.63 13.23 -18.73
N GLN A 613 9.12 12.39 -17.81
CA GLN A 613 9.85 11.15 -18.14
C GLN A 613 8.96 9.91 -18.13
N VAL A 614 7.65 10.08 -17.94
CA VAL A 614 6.69 8.97 -17.85
C VAL A 614 5.76 9.00 -19.07
N PRO A 615 5.64 7.89 -19.81
CA PRO A 615 4.63 7.76 -20.86
C PRO A 615 3.22 7.88 -20.28
N LEU A 616 2.42 8.74 -20.89
CA LEU A 616 1.02 8.97 -20.52
C LEU A 616 0.11 8.50 -21.65
N ALA A 617 -1.09 8.05 -21.34
CA ALA A 617 -2.01 7.51 -22.33
C ALA A 617 -3.46 7.91 -22.14
N VAL A 618 -4.16 8.00 -23.27
CA VAL A 618 -5.62 8.10 -23.38
C VAL A 618 -6.21 6.77 -23.90
N PRO A 619 -7.23 6.20 -23.23
CA PRO A 619 -7.91 5.02 -23.73
C PRO A 619 -8.89 5.37 -24.85
N LEU A 620 -8.89 4.61 -25.94
CA LEU A 620 -9.87 4.67 -27.01
C LEU A 620 -10.96 3.62 -26.74
N ALA A 621 -12.13 4.09 -26.31
CA ALA A 621 -13.27 3.23 -26.04
C ALA A 621 -14.11 3.02 -27.31
N GLY A 622 -14.39 1.77 -27.66
CA GLY A 622 -15.30 1.45 -28.76
C GLY A 622 -15.41 -0.03 -29.02
N HIS A 623 -14.27 -0.73 -29.10
CA HIS A 623 -14.25 -2.18 -29.31
C HIS A 623 -14.92 -2.95 -28.17
N THR A 624 -15.49 -4.11 -28.51
CA THR A 624 -16.12 -5.03 -27.54
C THR A 624 -15.42 -6.39 -27.45
N GLY A 625 -14.26 -6.52 -28.11
CA GLY A 625 -13.41 -7.72 -28.10
C GLY A 625 -11.93 -7.35 -28.14
N ALA A 626 -11.07 -8.34 -27.90
CA ALA A 626 -9.62 -8.21 -27.95
C ALA A 626 -9.13 -7.51 -29.23
N VAL A 627 -8.16 -6.61 -29.11
CA VAL A 627 -7.58 -5.88 -30.26
C VAL A 627 -6.28 -6.54 -30.66
N TYR A 628 -6.25 -7.15 -31.85
CA TYR A 628 -5.12 -7.97 -32.33
C TYR A 628 -4.10 -7.19 -33.15
N LEU A 629 -4.48 -6.06 -33.75
CA LEU A 629 -3.54 -5.19 -34.47
C LEU A 629 -3.91 -3.72 -34.34
N THR A 630 -2.88 -2.88 -34.28
CA THR A 630 -2.96 -1.42 -34.30
C THR A 630 -1.97 -0.89 -35.33
N THR A 631 -2.41 -0.05 -36.27
CA THR A 631 -1.55 0.53 -37.30
C THR A 631 -1.87 2.01 -37.48
N PHE A 632 -0.84 2.86 -37.57
CA PHE A 632 -1.02 4.25 -37.96
C PHE A 632 -1.03 4.38 -39.48
N SER A 633 -1.75 5.36 -40.00
CA SER A 633 -1.56 5.79 -41.38
C SER A 633 -0.16 6.36 -41.58
N PRO A 634 0.38 6.35 -42.81
CA PRO A 634 1.74 6.85 -43.09
C PRO A 634 1.96 8.33 -42.70
N ASP A 635 0.91 9.14 -42.70
CA ASP A 635 0.93 10.54 -42.27
C ASP A 635 0.67 10.74 -40.77
N GLY A 636 0.42 9.65 -40.03
CA GLY A 636 0.13 9.66 -38.59
C GLY A 636 -1.23 10.24 -38.20
N SER A 637 -2.08 10.60 -39.18
CA SER A 637 -3.37 11.26 -38.93
C SER A 637 -4.46 10.30 -38.47
N LEU A 638 -4.37 9.03 -38.85
CA LEU A 638 -5.32 7.97 -38.54
C LEU A 638 -4.66 6.82 -37.81
N LEU A 639 -5.44 6.14 -36.99
CA LEU A 639 -5.13 4.84 -36.41
C LEU A 639 -6.21 3.86 -36.87
N ALA A 640 -5.81 2.69 -37.38
CA ALA A 640 -6.71 1.58 -37.65
C ALA A 640 -6.48 0.46 -36.62
N THR A 641 -7.58 -0.13 -36.15
CA THR A 641 -7.55 -1.19 -35.14
C THR A 641 -8.40 -2.37 -35.59
N ALA A 642 -7.89 -3.59 -35.43
CA ALA A 642 -8.56 -4.84 -35.81
C ALA A 642 -8.88 -5.67 -34.56
N SER A 643 -10.11 -6.16 -34.43
CA SER A 643 -10.59 -6.78 -33.18
C SER A 643 -11.34 -8.10 -33.35
N TYR A 644 -11.35 -8.85 -32.24
CA TYR A 644 -12.20 -10.00 -31.98
C TYR A 644 -13.70 -9.72 -32.16
N ASP A 645 -14.13 -8.46 -32.00
CA ASP A 645 -15.53 -8.05 -32.20
C ASP A 645 -16.01 -8.05 -33.65
N ARG A 646 -15.15 -8.50 -34.59
CA ARG A 646 -15.40 -8.59 -36.04
C ARG A 646 -15.43 -7.24 -36.74
N THR A 647 -14.92 -6.20 -36.09
CA THR A 647 -14.81 -4.87 -36.68
C THR A 647 -13.36 -4.44 -36.85
N ALA A 648 -13.12 -3.68 -37.92
CA ALA A 648 -12.01 -2.75 -37.95
C ALA A 648 -12.54 -1.35 -37.65
N ARG A 649 -11.84 -0.58 -36.81
CA ARG A 649 -12.21 0.81 -36.51
C ARG A 649 -11.13 1.76 -36.99
N LEU A 650 -11.56 2.91 -37.48
CA LEU A 650 -10.69 4.03 -37.84
C LEU A 650 -10.87 5.14 -36.83
N TRP A 651 -9.74 5.64 -36.33
CA TRP A 651 -9.67 6.72 -35.37
C TRP A 651 -8.91 7.88 -35.99
N ASP A 652 -9.45 9.08 -35.89
CA ASP A 652 -8.73 10.33 -36.14
C ASP A 652 -7.90 10.66 -34.91
N VAL A 653 -6.58 10.73 -35.09
CA VAL A 653 -5.59 10.95 -34.04
C VAL A 653 -4.69 12.16 -34.33
N ARG A 654 -5.10 13.03 -35.27
CA ARG A 654 -4.41 14.31 -35.55
C ARG A 654 -4.32 15.18 -34.31
N ASP A 655 -5.45 15.28 -33.60
CA ASP A 655 -5.49 15.83 -32.24
C ASP A 655 -5.45 14.66 -31.25
N ARG A 656 -4.23 14.32 -30.81
CA ARG A 656 -4.00 13.22 -29.85
C ARG A 656 -4.67 13.45 -28.50
N SER A 657 -5.05 14.69 -28.16
CA SER A 657 -5.80 14.99 -26.95
C SER A 657 -7.28 14.62 -27.04
N ARG A 658 -7.80 14.47 -28.25
CA ARG A 658 -9.19 14.15 -28.51
C ARG A 658 -9.31 13.18 -29.67
N PRO A 659 -8.77 11.96 -29.53
CA PRO A 659 -8.89 10.94 -30.54
C PRO A 659 -10.37 10.61 -30.75
N LYS A 660 -10.80 10.50 -32.01
CA LYS A 660 -12.21 10.30 -32.37
C LYS A 660 -12.37 9.08 -33.25
N GLU A 661 -13.32 8.23 -32.92
CA GLU A 661 -13.80 7.23 -33.86
C GLU A 661 -14.50 7.92 -35.04
N ILE A 662 -14.07 7.60 -36.26
CA ILE A 662 -14.61 8.20 -37.50
C ILE A 662 -15.31 7.18 -38.40
N ALA A 663 -14.97 5.90 -38.30
CA ALA A 663 -15.63 4.84 -39.05
C ALA A 663 -15.48 3.46 -38.38
N VAL A 664 -16.49 2.61 -38.60
CA VAL A 664 -16.50 1.20 -38.19
C VAL A 664 -16.78 0.34 -39.42
N ILE A 665 -15.85 -0.55 -39.73
CA ILE A 665 -15.94 -1.53 -40.82
C ILE A 665 -16.37 -2.86 -40.21
N ALA A 666 -17.64 -3.25 -40.38
CA ALA A 666 -18.27 -4.42 -39.74
C ALA A 666 -18.71 -5.51 -40.73
N GLU A 667 -18.04 -5.57 -41.88
CA GLU A 667 -18.42 -6.39 -43.03
C GLU A 667 -17.84 -7.82 -43.02
N HIS A 668 -16.86 -8.09 -42.14
CA HIS A 668 -16.31 -9.43 -41.93
C HIS A 668 -17.29 -10.31 -41.13
N THR A 669 -17.32 -11.61 -41.42
CA THR A 669 -18.27 -12.53 -40.77
C THR A 669 -17.73 -13.11 -39.46
N ASN A 670 -16.43 -12.99 -39.22
CA ASN A 670 -15.70 -13.50 -38.06
C ASN A 670 -14.62 -12.50 -37.60
N TRP A 671 -13.89 -12.82 -36.53
CA TRP A 671 -12.92 -11.89 -35.93
C TRP A 671 -11.81 -11.48 -36.90
N LEU A 672 -11.35 -10.23 -36.79
CA LEU A 672 -10.25 -9.70 -37.58
C LEU A 672 -8.94 -9.87 -36.84
N SER A 673 -7.91 -10.30 -37.56
CA SER A 673 -6.54 -10.43 -37.06
C SER A 673 -5.67 -9.24 -37.47
N SER A 674 -5.96 -8.59 -38.60
CA SER A 674 -5.12 -7.53 -39.14
C SER A 674 -5.91 -6.49 -39.94
N ALA A 675 -5.53 -5.22 -39.79
CA ALA A 675 -5.92 -4.08 -40.60
C ALA A 675 -4.66 -3.24 -40.86
N VAL A 676 -4.27 -3.04 -42.13
CA VAL A 676 -3.04 -2.34 -42.52
C VAL A 676 -3.28 -1.34 -43.64
N PHE A 677 -2.68 -0.15 -43.54
CA PHE A 677 -2.73 0.86 -44.60
C PHE A 677 -1.71 0.59 -45.70
N SER A 678 -2.04 0.98 -46.92
CA SER A 678 -1.05 1.12 -47.99
C SER A 678 -0.07 2.27 -47.68
N PRO A 679 1.15 2.26 -48.23
CA PRO A 679 2.16 3.31 -47.99
C PRO A 679 1.73 4.73 -48.40
N ASP A 680 0.73 4.85 -49.29
CA ASP A 680 0.13 6.13 -49.68
C ASP A 680 -1.08 6.54 -48.80
N GLY A 681 -1.49 5.69 -47.85
CA GLY A 681 -2.59 5.92 -46.91
C GLY A 681 -3.99 5.83 -47.52
N LYS A 682 -4.14 5.50 -48.81
CA LYS A 682 -5.45 5.53 -49.50
C LYS A 682 -6.22 4.22 -49.45
N VAL A 683 -5.53 3.10 -49.23
CA VAL A 683 -6.13 1.78 -49.17
C VAL A 683 -5.91 1.19 -47.79
N LEU A 684 -6.95 0.59 -47.21
CA LEU A 684 -6.86 -0.23 -46.02
C LEU A 684 -7.12 -1.69 -46.41
N ALA A 685 -6.24 -2.61 -46.03
CA ALA A 685 -6.45 -4.04 -46.20
C ALA A 685 -6.81 -4.68 -44.84
N THR A 686 -7.87 -5.46 -44.80
CA THR A 686 -8.34 -6.16 -43.59
C THR A 686 -8.45 -7.67 -43.82
N THR A 687 -8.11 -8.47 -42.82
CA THR A 687 -8.27 -9.93 -42.85
C THR A 687 -8.60 -10.48 -41.47
N GLY A 688 -9.06 -11.73 -41.45
CA GLY A 688 -9.37 -12.43 -40.21
C GLY A 688 -9.63 -13.92 -40.39
N GLN A 689 -10.39 -14.47 -39.44
CA GLN A 689 -10.75 -15.88 -39.40
C GLN A 689 -11.71 -16.31 -40.52
N ASP A 690 -12.35 -15.36 -41.20
CA ASP A 690 -13.29 -15.64 -42.28
C ASP A 690 -12.62 -16.03 -43.62
N ALA A 691 -11.29 -16.14 -43.63
CA ALA A 691 -10.50 -16.52 -44.81
C ALA A 691 -10.68 -15.56 -46.01
N THR A 692 -10.98 -14.29 -45.73
CA THR A 692 -11.04 -13.24 -46.74
C THR A 692 -10.09 -12.10 -46.45
N ILE A 693 -9.46 -11.58 -47.50
CA ILE A 693 -8.77 -10.28 -47.48
C ILE A 693 -9.70 -9.27 -48.16
N ARG A 694 -10.01 -8.17 -47.49
CA ARG A 694 -10.84 -7.09 -48.04
C ARG A 694 -10.01 -5.82 -48.18
N LEU A 695 -10.10 -5.19 -49.35
CA LEU A 695 -9.46 -3.92 -49.66
C LEU A 695 -10.51 -2.81 -49.63
N TRP A 696 -10.19 -1.71 -48.95
CA TRP A 696 -11.07 -0.57 -48.73
C TRP A 696 -10.40 0.70 -49.22
N ASP A 697 -11.10 1.53 -49.98
CA ASP A 697 -10.72 2.90 -50.27
C ASP A 697 -11.07 3.75 -49.04
N VAL A 698 -10.03 4.33 -48.44
CA VAL A 698 -10.09 5.18 -47.25
C VAL A 698 -9.65 6.61 -47.56
N THR A 699 -9.63 7.02 -48.83
CA THR A 699 -9.39 8.42 -49.24
C THR A 699 -10.38 9.38 -48.58
N ASN A 700 -11.60 8.92 -48.29
CA ASN A 700 -12.49 9.53 -47.31
C ASN A 700 -12.63 8.62 -46.07
N PRO A 701 -11.83 8.84 -45.02
CA PRO A 701 -11.78 7.95 -43.86
C PRO A 701 -13.10 7.83 -43.09
N SER A 702 -13.97 8.84 -43.18
CA SER A 702 -15.31 8.82 -42.56
C SER A 702 -16.33 7.93 -43.28
N SER A 703 -16.01 7.51 -44.51
CA SER A 703 -16.86 6.64 -45.32
C SER A 703 -16.01 5.67 -46.15
N PRO A 704 -15.37 4.67 -45.51
CA PRO A 704 -14.59 3.64 -46.19
C PRO A 704 -15.44 2.88 -47.22
N LYS A 705 -14.92 2.70 -48.43
CA LYS A 705 -15.63 1.99 -49.51
C LYS A 705 -14.96 0.68 -49.84
N ALA A 706 -15.72 -0.42 -49.86
CA ALA A 706 -15.20 -1.71 -50.31
C ALA A 706 -14.76 -1.63 -51.78
N VAL A 707 -13.51 -2.01 -52.06
CA VAL A 707 -12.93 -2.05 -53.40
C VAL A 707 -12.92 -3.48 -53.93
N LYS A 708 -12.40 -4.42 -53.13
CA LYS A 708 -12.24 -5.82 -53.53
C LYS A 708 -12.28 -6.76 -52.33
N THR A 709 -12.91 -7.92 -52.52
CA THR A 709 -12.81 -9.06 -51.61
C THR A 709 -12.02 -10.17 -52.31
N ILE A 710 -10.97 -10.65 -51.66
CA ILE A 710 -10.08 -11.71 -52.12
C ILE A 710 -10.29 -12.93 -51.23
N GLN A 711 -10.56 -14.07 -51.84
CA GLN A 711 -10.63 -15.35 -51.14
C GLN A 711 -9.22 -15.91 -51.00
N THR A 712 -8.78 -16.20 -49.76
CA THR A 712 -7.44 -16.75 -49.53
C THR A 712 -7.32 -18.18 -50.06
N GLY A 713 -8.44 -18.92 -50.05
CA GLY A 713 -8.61 -20.26 -50.62
C GLY A 713 -8.11 -21.41 -49.73
N ASN A 714 -7.26 -21.13 -48.74
CA ASN A 714 -6.56 -22.15 -47.94
C ASN A 714 -6.66 -21.91 -46.41
N GLY A 715 -7.68 -21.19 -45.93
CA GLY A 715 -7.86 -20.91 -44.50
C GLY A 715 -7.54 -19.46 -44.11
N PRO A 716 -7.56 -19.14 -42.80
CA PRO A 716 -7.43 -17.78 -42.32
C PRO A 716 -6.00 -17.24 -42.48
N SER A 717 -5.91 -15.92 -42.61
CA SER A 717 -4.63 -15.19 -42.60
C SER A 717 -4.47 -14.42 -41.28
N TYR A 718 -3.29 -14.50 -40.67
CA TYR A 718 -3.00 -13.90 -39.37
C TYR A 718 -2.49 -12.47 -39.46
N LEU A 719 -1.69 -12.16 -40.47
CA LEU A 719 -1.11 -10.83 -40.66
C LEU A 719 -1.06 -10.47 -42.14
N LEU A 720 -1.31 -9.20 -42.43
CA LEU A 720 -1.09 -8.58 -43.73
C LEU A 720 0.01 -7.53 -43.64
N GLU A 721 0.75 -7.34 -44.73
CA GLU A 721 1.67 -6.22 -44.88
C GLU A 721 1.82 -5.81 -46.33
N PHE A 722 1.79 -4.50 -46.59
CA PHE A 722 2.13 -3.95 -47.91
C PHE A 722 3.64 -3.87 -48.05
N SER A 723 4.15 -4.10 -49.28
CA SER A 723 5.53 -3.74 -49.58
C SER A 723 5.72 -2.22 -49.47
N PRO A 724 6.94 -1.74 -49.15
CA PRO A 724 7.20 -0.30 -48.97
C PRO A 724 6.84 0.56 -50.19
N ASP A 725 6.89 -0.02 -51.40
CA ASP A 725 6.50 0.63 -52.66
C ASP A 725 4.99 0.56 -52.97
N GLY A 726 4.21 -0.14 -52.14
CA GLY A 726 2.76 -0.31 -52.28
C GLY A 726 2.33 -1.24 -53.41
N THR A 727 3.25 -1.95 -54.08
CA THR A 727 2.93 -2.78 -55.25
C THR A 727 2.47 -4.19 -54.89
N LEU A 728 2.89 -4.70 -53.73
CA LEU A 728 2.57 -6.04 -53.24
C LEU A 728 1.85 -5.98 -51.89
N LEU A 729 0.97 -6.96 -51.67
CA LEU A 729 0.37 -7.26 -50.38
C LEU A 729 0.72 -8.70 -50.00
N ALA A 730 1.42 -8.88 -48.88
CA ALA A 730 1.77 -10.17 -48.33
C ALA A 730 0.77 -10.62 -47.26
N ALA A 731 0.47 -11.92 -47.22
CA ALA A 731 -0.42 -12.53 -46.23
C ALA A 731 0.24 -13.76 -45.59
N ALA A 732 0.29 -13.78 -44.26
CA ALA A 732 0.73 -14.90 -43.43
C ALA A 732 -0.45 -15.84 -43.16
N ASN A 733 -0.36 -17.12 -43.57
CA ASN A 733 -1.52 -18.01 -43.61
C ASN A 733 -1.38 -19.23 -42.68
N GLU A 734 -2.54 -19.74 -42.24
CA GLU A 734 -2.68 -21.00 -41.50
C GLU A 734 -2.15 -22.22 -42.28
N ASP A 735 -2.19 -22.17 -43.62
CA ASP A 735 -1.74 -23.27 -44.50
C ASP A 735 -0.22 -23.43 -44.61
N ARG A 736 0.53 -22.81 -43.68
CA ARG A 736 1.99 -22.84 -43.57
C ARG A 736 2.71 -22.12 -44.71
N SER A 737 2.01 -21.23 -45.42
CA SER A 737 2.59 -20.42 -46.50
C SER A 737 2.47 -18.92 -46.25
N ALA A 738 3.36 -18.16 -46.87
CA ALA A 738 3.16 -16.73 -47.11
C ALA A 738 2.75 -16.52 -48.57
N ARG A 739 1.71 -15.73 -48.83
CA ARG A 739 1.18 -15.49 -50.18
C ARG A 739 1.28 -14.01 -50.55
N LEU A 740 1.76 -13.72 -51.76
CA LEU A 740 1.90 -12.36 -52.28
C LEU A 740 0.82 -12.07 -53.31
N TRP A 741 0.27 -10.86 -53.27
CA TRP A 741 -0.72 -10.34 -54.20
C TRP A 741 -0.18 -9.08 -54.85
N ASP A 742 -0.30 -8.97 -56.16
CA ASP A 742 -0.10 -7.71 -56.88
C ASP A 742 -1.33 -6.83 -56.64
N VAL A 743 -1.09 -5.65 -56.06
CA VAL A 743 -2.12 -4.69 -55.64
C VAL A 743 -1.89 -3.30 -56.24
N ARG A 744 -1.08 -3.19 -57.31
CA ARG A 744 -0.89 -1.93 -58.04
C ARG A 744 -2.22 -1.31 -58.52
N ASP A 745 -3.17 -2.18 -58.83
CA ASP A 745 -4.59 -1.83 -58.98
C ASP A 745 -5.39 -2.63 -57.95
N PRO A 746 -5.77 -2.02 -56.80
CA PRO A 746 -6.51 -2.68 -55.73
C PRO A 746 -7.85 -3.29 -56.20
N ALA A 747 -8.50 -2.75 -57.23
CA ALA A 747 -9.74 -3.30 -57.77
C ALA A 747 -9.51 -4.62 -58.53
N ASN A 748 -8.30 -4.80 -59.06
CA ASN A 748 -7.88 -5.95 -59.86
C ASN A 748 -6.72 -6.72 -59.21
N ALA A 749 -6.69 -6.80 -57.88
CA ALA A 749 -5.69 -7.54 -57.14
C ALA A 749 -5.62 -9.02 -57.58
N LYS A 750 -4.40 -9.52 -57.85
CA LYS A 750 -4.16 -10.88 -58.36
C LYS A 750 -3.02 -11.56 -57.60
N PRO A 751 -3.03 -12.91 -57.47
CA PRO A 751 -1.90 -13.62 -56.90
C PRO A 751 -0.65 -13.30 -57.71
N SER A 752 0.37 -12.79 -57.03
CA SER A 752 1.69 -12.67 -57.62
C SER A 752 2.36 -14.02 -57.40
N GLY A 753 2.39 -14.88 -58.43
CA GLY A 753 3.03 -16.22 -58.50
C GLY A 753 2.63 -17.23 -57.41
N GLU A 754 3.45 -18.28 -57.22
CA GLU A 754 3.20 -19.36 -56.25
C GLU A 754 3.42 -18.93 -54.79
N PRO A 755 2.68 -19.51 -53.81
CA PRO A 755 2.90 -19.27 -52.38
C PRO A 755 4.30 -19.69 -51.91
N LEU A 756 4.88 -18.93 -50.99
CA LEU A 756 6.16 -19.23 -50.35
C LEU A 756 5.96 -20.37 -49.34
N ARG A 757 6.42 -21.58 -49.70
CA ARG A 757 6.23 -22.80 -48.92
C ARG A 757 7.57 -23.35 -48.45
N ASP A 758 7.78 -23.32 -47.15
CA ASP A 758 8.88 -24.04 -46.47
C ASP A 758 8.54 -24.27 -44.97
N HIS A 759 7.64 -23.48 -44.38
CA HIS A 759 7.20 -23.67 -42.98
C HIS A 759 6.52 -25.01 -42.74
N SER A 760 6.85 -25.63 -41.60
CA SER A 760 6.26 -26.91 -41.18
C SER A 760 4.97 -26.72 -40.36
N ALA A 761 4.73 -25.51 -39.86
CA ALA A 761 3.54 -25.08 -39.12
C ALA A 761 3.04 -23.70 -39.60
N ALA A 762 1.96 -23.19 -39.01
CA ALA A 762 1.30 -21.96 -39.45
C ALA A 762 2.25 -20.76 -39.44
N VAL A 763 2.15 -19.89 -40.47
CA VAL A 763 2.91 -18.63 -40.53
C VAL A 763 2.10 -17.58 -39.77
N ARG A 764 2.63 -17.07 -38.68
CA ARG A 764 1.97 -16.11 -37.77
C ARG A 764 2.23 -14.66 -38.14
N SER A 765 3.43 -14.37 -38.63
CA SER A 765 3.88 -13.00 -38.90
C SER A 765 4.77 -12.94 -40.14
N LEU A 766 4.88 -11.73 -40.68
CA LEU A 766 5.76 -11.40 -41.78
C LEU A 766 6.17 -9.92 -41.68
N ALA A 767 7.29 -9.57 -42.31
CA ALA A 767 7.76 -8.18 -42.41
C ALA A 767 8.61 -7.98 -43.68
N PHE A 768 8.37 -6.92 -44.43
CA PHE A 768 9.26 -6.50 -45.51
C PHE A 768 10.46 -5.74 -44.96
N SER A 769 11.63 -5.92 -45.59
CA SER A 769 12.75 -5.00 -45.40
C SER A 769 12.39 -3.62 -45.94
N PRO A 770 12.97 -2.53 -45.41
CA PRO A 770 12.66 -1.16 -45.86
C PRO A 770 12.91 -0.92 -47.36
N ASP A 771 13.83 -1.67 -47.96
CA ASP A 771 14.11 -1.63 -49.41
C ASP A 771 13.16 -2.49 -50.27
N GLY A 772 12.23 -3.23 -49.63
CA GLY A 772 11.25 -4.11 -50.26
C GLY A 772 11.82 -5.38 -50.91
N ARG A 773 13.13 -5.64 -50.79
CA ARG A 773 13.79 -6.77 -51.48
C ARG A 773 13.71 -8.08 -50.72
N THR A 774 13.62 -8.00 -49.39
CA THR A 774 13.58 -9.16 -48.50
C THR A 774 12.25 -9.22 -47.76
N LEU A 775 11.68 -10.40 -47.64
CA LEU A 775 10.52 -10.68 -46.78
C LEU A 775 10.95 -11.65 -45.68
N ALA A 776 10.75 -11.28 -44.42
CA ALA A 776 10.86 -12.19 -43.28
C ALA A 776 9.50 -12.86 -43.02
N THR A 777 9.48 -14.16 -42.73
CA THR A 777 8.29 -14.91 -42.32
C THR A 777 8.57 -15.72 -41.06
N THR A 778 7.63 -15.75 -40.12
CA THR A 778 7.76 -16.48 -38.85
C THR A 778 6.50 -17.25 -38.51
N GLY A 779 6.62 -18.29 -37.68
CA GLY A 779 5.48 -19.12 -37.34
C GLY A 779 5.67 -20.04 -36.14
N ASP A 780 4.72 -20.95 -35.98
CA ASP A 780 4.68 -21.92 -34.88
C ASP A 780 5.80 -22.98 -34.98
N ASP A 781 6.52 -23.03 -36.10
CA ASP A 781 7.68 -23.90 -36.29
C ASP A 781 8.97 -23.36 -35.65
N GLN A 782 8.87 -22.26 -34.90
CA GLN A 782 9.96 -21.66 -34.11
C GLN A 782 11.08 -21.08 -34.97
N THR A 783 10.86 -20.91 -36.28
CA THR A 783 11.86 -20.42 -37.22
C THR A 783 11.47 -19.08 -37.85
N ILE A 784 12.49 -18.30 -38.18
CA ILE A 784 12.37 -17.14 -39.06
C ILE A 784 12.99 -17.52 -40.41
N ARG A 785 12.30 -17.21 -41.50
CA ARG A 785 12.84 -17.39 -42.86
C ARG A 785 12.88 -16.07 -43.60
N LEU A 786 13.98 -15.86 -44.31
CA LEU A 786 14.16 -14.70 -45.20
C LEU A 786 13.95 -15.15 -46.65
N TRP A 787 13.26 -14.34 -47.42
CA TRP A 787 12.91 -14.61 -48.82
C TRP A 787 13.30 -13.44 -49.69
N ASP A 788 13.90 -13.71 -50.84
CA ASP A 788 14.06 -12.71 -51.88
C ASP A 788 12.72 -12.52 -52.58
N VAL A 789 12.17 -11.30 -52.57
CA VAL A 789 10.82 -11.01 -53.03
C VAL A 789 10.68 -11.20 -54.55
N THR A 790 11.75 -10.96 -55.30
CA THR A 790 11.74 -11.03 -56.77
C THR A 790 11.85 -12.46 -57.27
N THR A 791 12.82 -13.21 -56.76
CA THR A 791 13.13 -14.59 -57.14
C THR A 791 12.28 -15.61 -56.39
N ARG A 792 11.72 -15.24 -55.23
CA ARG A 792 10.95 -16.09 -54.32
C ARG A 792 11.75 -17.24 -53.72
N ALA A 793 13.07 -17.15 -53.78
CA ALA A 793 13.95 -18.12 -53.16
C ALA A 793 14.15 -17.79 -51.68
N ARG A 794 14.28 -18.82 -50.84
CA ARG A 794 14.72 -18.65 -49.44
C ARG A 794 16.18 -18.20 -49.44
N ILE A 795 16.47 -17.14 -48.68
CA ILE A 795 17.81 -16.63 -48.45
C ILE A 795 18.43 -17.40 -47.28
N GLY A 796 19.51 -18.14 -47.54
CA GLY A 796 20.27 -18.85 -46.51
C GLY A 796 19.48 -19.93 -45.74
N LYS A 797 19.85 -20.11 -44.46
CA LYS A 797 19.23 -21.09 -43.56
C LYS A 797 18.16 -20.42 -42.69
N PRO A 798 17.15 -21.16 -42.20
CA PRO A 798 16.21 -20.61 -41.23
C PRO A 798 16.94 -20.11 -39.97
N LEU A 799 16.58 -18.94 -39.47
CA LEU A 799 17.10 -18.42 -38.19
C LEU A 799 16.42 -19.19 -37.06
N THR A 800 17.23 -19.78 -36.18
CA THR A 800 16.79 -20.61 -35.05
C THR A 800 17.37 -20.09 -33.75
N GLY A 801 16.65 -20.29 -32.64
CA GLY A 801 17.08 -19.85 -31.30
C GLY A 801 15.94 -19.55 -30.33
N HIS A 802 14.72 -19.34 -30.85
CA HIS A 802 13.51 -19.42 -30.05
C HIS A 802 13.16 -20.88 -29.73
N THR A 803 12.54 -21.10 -28.56
CA THR A 803 12.17 -22.46 -28.10
C THR A 803 10.68 -22.76 -28.23
N LEU A 804 9.87 -21.75 -28.57
CA LEU A 804 8.43 -21.82 -28.81
C LEU A 804 8.04 -20.96 -30.03
N GLY A 805 6.77 -20.97 -30.42
CA GLY A 805 6.26 -20.31 -31.63
C GLY A 805 6.50 -18.79 -31.64
N ILE A 806 6.80 -18.25 -32.82
CA ILE A 806 7.13 -16.83 -33.02
C ILE A 806 5.90 -16.10 -33.56
N HIS A 807 5.38 -15.14 -32.79
CA HIS A 807 4.14 -14.42 -33.13
C HIS A 807 4.37 -13.11 -33.88
N SER A 808 5.57 -12.52 -33.78
CA SER A 808 5.84 -11.23 -34.40
C SER A 808 7.28 -11.10 -34.87
N VAL A 809 7.43 -10.43 -36.01
CA VAL A 809 8.71 -10.07 -36.61
C VAL A 809 8.65 -8.66 -37.16
N ALA A 810 9.76 -7.91 -37.08
CA ALA A 810 9.85 -6.56 -37.63
C ALA A 810 11.29 -6.22 -38.03
N PHE A 811 11.45 -5.47 -39.12
CA PHE A 811 12.73 -4.85 -39.47
C PHE A 811 12.88 -3.48 -38.82
N SER A 812 14.12 -3.08 -38.52
CA SER A 812 14.46 -1.68 -38.25
C SER A 812 14.34 -0.84 -39.52
N GLY A 813 14.12 0.48 -39.37
CA GLY A 813 13.94 1.40 -40.51
C GLY A 813 15.12 1.46 -41.48
N ASP A 814 16.33 1.11 -41.02
CA ASP A 814 17.54 1.00 -41.85
C ASP A 814 17.78 -0.43 -42.40
N GLY A 815 16.95 -1.40 -42.01
CA GLY A 815 17.06 -2.80 -42.42
C GLY A 815 18.23 -3.58 -41.82
N ARG A 816 18.99 -3.00 -40.89
CA ARG A 816 20.19 -3.63 -40.30
C ARG A 816 19.86 -4.60 -39.16
N LEU A 817 18.69 -4.45 -38.54
CA LEU A 817 18.23 -5.32 -37.47
C LEU A 817 16.88 -5.91 -37.83
N LEU A 818 16.68 -7.15 -37.37
CA LEU A 818 15.39 -7.82 -37.34
C LEU A 818 15.07 -8.18 -35.89
N ALA A 819 13.89 -7.83 -35.40
CA ALA A 819 13.41 -8.24 -34.09
C ALA A 819 12.37 -9.35 -34.21
N SER A 820 12.37 -10.30 -33.29
CA SER A 820 11.34 -11.33 -33.16
C SER A 820 10.86 -11.49 -31.73
N GLY A 821 9.54 -11.66 -31.56
CA GLY A 821 8.88 -11.94 -30.29
C GLY A 821 8.16 -13.29 -30.32
N ALA A 822 8.33 -14.09 -29.27
CA ALA A 822 7.85 -15.47 -29.23
C ALA A 822 7.17 -15.85 -27.91
N ASP A 823 6.53 -17.03 -27.93
CA ASP A 823 5.90 -17.68 -26.78
C ASP A 823 6.88 -18.06 -25.66
N ASP A 824 8.18 -18.12 -25.98
CA ASP A 824 9.24 -18.36 -25.00
C ASP A 824 9.55 -17.16 -24.10
N LYS A 825 8.75 -16.08 -24.25
CA LYS A 825 8.78 -14.83 -23.46
C LYS A 825 9.98 -13.94 -23.79
N MET A 826 10.75 -14.30 -24.81
CA MET A 826 11.96 -13.58 -25.19
C MET A 826 11.70 -12.73 -26.42
N VAL A 827 12.41 -11.60 -26.48
CA VAL A 827 12.63 -10.88 -27.73
C VAL A 827 14.06 -11.12 -28.18
N ARG A 828 14.26 -11.37 -29.48
CA ARG A 828 15.59 -11.57 -30.08
C ARG A 828 15.83 -10.55 -31.18
N LEU A 829 17.09 -10.13 -31.28
CA LEU A 829 17.58 -9.33 -32.39
C LEU A 829 18.45 -10.21 -33.29
N TRP A 830 18.35 -9.97 -34.60
CA TRP A 830 19.09 -10.70 -35.63
C TRP A 830 19.66 -9.70 -36.62
N ASP A 831 20.83 -10.02 -37.16
CA ASP A 831 21.39 -9.35 -38.31
C ASP A 831 20.91 -10.10 -39.56
N PRO A 832 20.08 -9.50 -40.43
CA PRO A 832 19.54 -10.17 -41.60
C PRO A 832 20.59 -10.45 -42.68
N ALA A 833 21.73 -9.74 -42.68
CA ALA A 833 22.81 -9.94 -43.63
C ALA A 833 23.70 -11.13 -43.22
N THR A 834 24.07 -11.23 -41.93
CA THR A 834 24.88 -12.34 -41.42
C THR A 834 24.05 -13.57 -41.04
N GLN A 835 22.75 -13.39 -40.79
CA GLN A 835 21.83 -14.42 -40.29
C GLN A 835 22.19 -14.94 -38.90
N GLU A 836 22.83 -14.11 -38.09
CA GLU A 836 23.23 -14.42 -36.72
C GLU A 836 22.45 -13.58 -35.69
N PRO A 837 22.24 -14.08 -34.47
CA PRO A 837 21.65 -13.29 -33.39
C PRO A 837 22.59 -12.15 -32.97
N VAL A 838 22.03 -10.97 -32.75
CA VAL A 838 22.74 -9.80 -32.25
C VAL A 838 22.58 -9.75 -30.74
N GLY A 839 23.69 -9.91 -30.02
CA GLY A 839 23.71 -9.82 -28.55
C GLY A 839 22.94 -10.93 -27.84
N GLN A 840 22.60 -10.68 -26.57
CA GLN A 840 21.74 -11.57 -25.79
C GLN A 840 20.26 -11.28 -26.05
N PRO A 841 19.38 -12.28 -25.95
CA PRO A 841 17.94 -12.04 -26.01
C PRO A 841 17.49 -11.09 -24.88
N LEU A 842 16.53 -10.24 -25.20
CA LEU A 842 15.99 -9.24 -24.29
C LEU A 842 15.09 -9.94 -23.27
N VAL A 843 15.55 -9.99 -22.02
CA VAL A 843 14.86 -10.64 -20.90
C VAL A 843 14.06 -9.59 -20.14
N GLY A 844 12.77 -9.85 -19.93
CA GLY A 844 11.96 -9.03 -19.03
C GLY A 844 10.48 -9.40 -19.00
N HIS A 845 9.93 -9.89 -20.09
CA HIS A 845 8.54 -10.35 -20.12
C HIS A 845 8.35 -11.65 -19.34
N THR A 846 7.20 -11.78 -18.68
CA THR A 846 6.83 -12.99 -17.92
C THR A 846 5.81 -13.86 -18.64
N GLY A 847 5.29 -13.39 -19.78
CA GLY A 847 4.36 -14.06 -20.68
C GLY A 847 4.80 -13.99 -22.14
N ALA A 848 4.08 -14.69 -23.01
CA ALA A 848 4.35 -14.75 -24.45
C ALA A 848 4.39 -13.35 -25.09
N VAL A 849 5.37 -13.09 -25.95
CA VAL A 849 5.49 -11.82 -26.69
C VAL A 849 4.73 -11.93 -28.00
N TRP A 850 3.69 -11.12 -28.14
CA TRP A 850 2.75 -11.15 -29.27
C TRP A 850 3.07 -10.13 -30.37
N SER A 851 3.73 -9.03 -30.02
CA SER A 851 4.05 -7.96 -30.97
C SER A 851 5.40 -7.34 -30.67
N VAL A 852 6.20 -7.09 -31.71
CA VAL A 852 7.42 -6.27 -31.65
C VAL A 852 7.41 -5.24 -32.78
N LYS A 853 7.80 -4.00 -32.49
CA LYS A 853 7.93 -2.91 -33.47
C LYS A 853 9.09 -1.99 -33.11
N PHE A 854 9.84 -1.55 -34.11
CA PHE A 854 10.85 -0.51 -33.95
C PHE A 854 10.20 0.88 -34.01
N SER A 855 10.77 1.84 -33.30
CA SER A 855 10.52 3.26 -33.54
C SER A 855 11.06 3.66 -34.93
N PRO A 856 10.55 4.74 -35.53
CA PRO A 856 10.99 5.20 -36.86
C PRO A 856 12.49 5.49 -36.97
N ASP A 857 13.12 5.93 -35.88
CA ASP A 857 14.56 6.19 -35.80
C ASP A 857 15.41 4.92 -35.60
N GLY A 858 14.78 3.77 -35.30
CA GLY A 858 15.43 2.49 -35.02
C GLY A 858 16.13 2.39 -33.66
N LEU A 859 16.10 3.44 -32.83
CA LEU A 859 16.79 3.49 -31.54
C LEU A 859 15.98 2.88 -30.40
N THR A 860 14.68 2.72 -30.57
CA THR A 860 13.78 2.12 -29.58
C THR A 860 13.05 0.92 -30.18
N LEU A 861 12.93 -0.15 -29.38
CA LEU A 861 12.05 -1.28 -29.69
C LEU A 861 10.92 -1.34 -28.67
N ALA A 862 9.70 -1.53 -29.13
CA ALA A 862 8.55 -1.82 -28.28
C ALA A 862 8.16 -3.30 -28.40
N SER A 863 7.89 -3.95 -27.28
CA SER A 863 7.40 -5.34 -27.22
C SER A 863 6.16 -5.46 -26.35
N GLY A 864 5.16 -6.20 -26.82
CA GLY A 864 3.86 -6.36 -26.18
C GLY A 864 3.61 -7.82 -25.86
N ALA A 865 3.20 -8.11 -24.62
CA ALA A 865 3.12 -9.48 -24.15
C ALA A 865 1.86 -9.82 -23.35
N ALA A 866 1.67 -11.13 -23.17
CA ALA A 866 0.62 -11.72 -22.34
C ALA A 866 0.82 -11.52 -20.82
N ASP A 867 1.88 -10.83 -20.39
CA ASP A 867 2.04 -10.38 -19.01
C ASP A 867 1.34 -9.05 -18.70
N ALA A 868 0.46 -8.63 -19.62
CA ALA A 868 -0.29 -7.38 -19.57
C ALA A 868 0.55 -6.10 -19.62
N THR A 869 1.77 -6.19 -20.14
CA THR A 869 2.65 -5.03 -20.32
C THR A 869 3.14 -4.87 -21.75
N ALA A 870 3.30 -3.62 -22.17
CA ALA A 870 4.24 -3.27 -23.23
C ALA A 870 5.55 -2.78 -22.59
N ARG A 871 6.70 -3.11 -23.19
CA ARG A 871 8.01 -2.66 -22.74
C ARG A 871 8.72 -1.92 -23.87
N LEU A 872 9.44 -0.86 -23.50
CA LEU A 872 10.33 -0.13 -24.39
C LEU A 872 11.77 -0.54 -24.09
N TRP A 873 12.59 -0.64 -25.13
CA TRP A 873 13.99 -1.04 -25.05
C TRP A 873 14.84 -0.08 -25.87
N SER A 874 15.93 0.41 -25.29
CA SER A 874 16.96 1.18 -25.98
C SER A 874 17.83 0.21 -26.78
N LEU A 875 17.97 0.51 -28.06
CA LEU A 875 18.85 -0.19 -28.99
C LEU A 875 20.06 0.64 -29.37
N THR A 876 20.44 1.57 -28.50
CA THR A 876 21.65 2.39 -28.67
C THR A 876 22.90 1.51 -28.84
N ASP A 877 22.98 0.41 -28.08
CA ASP A 877 23.85 -0.72 -28.38
C ASP A 877 22.98 -1.96 -28.60
N PRO A 878 22.75 -2.38 -29.86
CA PRO A 878 21.95 -3.55 -30.17
C PRO A 878 22.52 -4.86 -29.58
N ALA A 879 23.81 -4.92 -29.26
CA ALA A 879 24.41 -6.09 -28.63
C ALA A 879 24.10 -6.19 -27.12
N ALA A 880 23.73 -5.06 -26.49
CA ALA A 880 23.33 -4.98 -25.09
C ALA A 880 22.11 -4.06 -24.88
N PRO A 881 20.92 -4.44 -25.38
CA PRO A 881 19.72 -3.62 -25.22
C PRO A 881 19.34 -3.40 -23.75
N THR A 882 18.88 -2.20 -23.41
CA THR A 882 18.49 -1.85 -22.04
C THR A 882 17.01 -1.46 -21.96
N PRO A 883 16.28 -1.83 -20.90
CA PRO A 883 14.90 -1.37 -20.72
C PRO A 883 14.81 0.17 -20.60
N LEU A 884 13.86 0.78 -21.30
CA LEU A 884 13.54 2.19 -21.21
C LEU A 884 12.33 2.42 -20.29
N GLY A 885 12.60 2.92 -19.09
CA GLY A 885 11.57 3.23 -18.11
C GLY A 885 10.82 1.99 -17.58
N ARG A 886 9.63 2.22 -17.03
CA ARG A 886 8.76 1.14 -16.51
C ARG A 886 7.94 0.48 -17.62
N PRO A 887 7.55 -0.80 -17.45
CA PRO A 887 6.58 -1.43 -18.35
C PRO A 887 5.26 -0.65 -18.37
N LEU A 888 4.70 -0.46 -19.56
CA LEU A 888 3.42 0.19 -19.82
C LEU A 888 2.30 -0.81 -19.53
N ALA A 889 1.66 -0.69 -18.37
CA ALA A 889 0.63 -1.62 -17.94
C ALA A 889 -0.70 -1.39 -18.67
N ALA A 890 -1.22 -2.41 -19.34
CA ALA A 890 -2.53 -2.39 -19.99
C ALA A 890 -3.65 -2.89 -19.06
N ARG A 891 -3.72 -2.34 -17.83
CA ARG A 891 -4.76 -2.64 -16.81
C ARG A 891 -5.05 -4.14 -16.57
N GLY A 892 -4.01 -4.98 -16.63
CA GLY A 892 -4.11 -6.42 -16.32
C GLY A 892 -4.56 -7.32 -17.48
N ALA A 893 -4.61 -6.80 -18.70
CA ALA A 893 -4.98 -7.55 -19.91
C ALA A 893 -3.79 -7.78 -20.84
N ASN A 894 -3.70 -8.96 -21.46
CA ASN A 894 -2.66 -9.28 -22.45
C ASN A 894 -2.56 -8.20 -23.53
N VAL A 895 -1.35 -7.75 -23.84
CA VAL A 895 -1.08 -6.81 -24.94
C VAL A 895 -0.76 -7.63 -26.18
N PHE A 896 -1.65 -7.58 -27.18
CA PHE A 896 -1.49 -8.31 -28.44
C PHE A 896 -0.90 -7.46 -29.55
N ALA A 897 -1.18 -6.15 -29.53
CA ALA A 897 -0.83 -5.25 -30.62
C ALA A 897 0.00 -4.07 -30.12
N ILE A 898 1.00 -3.70 -30.91
CA ILE A 898 1.79 -2.48 -30.74
C ILE A 898 1.97 -1.82 -32.11
N GLY A 899 1.85 -0.48 -32.16
CA GLY A 899 2.25 0.32 -33.31
C GLY A 899 2.82 1.67 -32.89
N PHE A 900 3.96 2.06 -33.44
CA PHE A 900 4.48 3.43 -33.31
C PHE A 900 3.79 4.34 -34.32
N SER A 901 3.60 5.61 -33.94
CA SER A 901 3.30 6.66 -34.90
C SER A 901 4.51 6.94 -35.81
N PRO A 902 4.31 7.44 -37.04
CA PRO A 902 5.41 7.69 -37.98
C PRO A 902 6.46 8.71 -37.50
N ASP A 903 6.09 9.60 -36.57
CA ASP A 903 6.98 10.54 -35.91
C ASP A 903 7.71 9.95 -34.69
N GLY A 904 7.28 8.78 -34.19
CA GLY A 904 7.86 8.11 -33.01
C GLY A 904 7.37 8.63 -31.67
N ASP A 905 6.52 9.67 -31.67
CA ASP A 905 6.06 10.35 -30.45
C ASP A 905 4.94 9.63 -29.71
N ALA A 906 4.24 8.74 -30.40
CA ALA A 906 3.13 8.00 -29.86
C ALA A 906 3.25 6.49 -30.09
N LEU A 907 2.65 5.74 -29.18
CA LEU A 907 2.55 4.29 -29.25
C LEU A 907 1.08 3.89 -29.06
N ALA A 908 0.51 3.14 -30.00
CA ALA A 908 -0.78 2.50 -29.81
C ALA A 908 -0.57 1.08 -29.28
N THR A 909 -1.29 0.70 -28.22
CA THR A 909 -1.31 -0.68 -27.73
C THR A 909 -2.73 -1.22 -27.71
N GLY A 910 -2.95 -2.42 -28.24
CA GLY A 910 -4.23 -3.13 -28.19
C GLY A 910 -4.19 -4.32 -27.23
N SER A 911 -5.22 -4.46 -26.39
CA SER A 911 -5.27 -5.49 -25.34
C SER A 911 -6.49 -6.43 -25.43
N LEU A 912 -6.48 -7.48 -24.61
CA LEU A 912 -7.56 -8.47 -24.49
C LEU A 912 -8.90 -7.88 -24.01
N GLU A 913 -8.88 -6.91 -23.09
CA GLU A 913 -10.07 -6.30 -22.44
C GLU A 913 -10.68 -5.17 -23.30
N ASN A 914 -10.53 -5.24 -24.63
CA ASN A 914 -11.04 -4.29 -25.62
C ASN A 914 -10.43 -2.88 -25.54
N ALA A 915 -9.42 -2.68 -24.69
CA ALA A 915 -8.77 -1.40 -24.52
C ALA A 915 -7.73 -1.18 -25.62
N VAL A 916 -7.84 -0.05 -26.31
CA VAL A 916 -6.75 0.53 -27.09
C VAL A 916 -6.24 1.71 -26.29
N ASN A 917 -4.95 1.73 -25.97
CA ASN A 917 -4.32 2.88 -25.33
C ASN A 917 -3.44 3.59 -26.34
N LEU A 918 -3.64 4.89 -26.50
CA LEU A 918 -2.76 5.76 -27.25
C LEU A 918 -1.82 6.47 -26.27
N TRP A 919 -0.58 6.01 -26.22
CA TRP A 919 0.47 6.54 -25.35
C TRP A 919 1.19 7.68 -26.05
N SER A 920 1.41 8.78 -25.35
CA SER A 920 2.39 9.83 -25.64
C SER A 920 3.69 9.47 -24.94
N LEU A 921 4.77 9.33 -25.71
CA LEU A 921 6.10 8.98 -25.19
C LEU A 921 6.86 10.25 -24.76
N PRO A 922 7.78 10.15 -23.78
CA PRO A 922 8.69 11.23 -23.43
C PRO A 922 9.57 11.63 -24.62
N GLN A 923 9.54 12.90 -25.01
CA GLN A 923 10.25 13.38 -26.21
C GLN A 923 11.61 14.04 -25.86
N ALA A 924 11.79 14.47 -24.61
CA ALA A 924 12.98 15.17 -24.10
C ALA A 924 14.11 14.20 -23.68
N MET A 925 14.36 13.12 -24.45
CA MET A 925 15.40 12.12 -24.20
C MET A 925 16.40 12.05 -25.36
N LEU A 926 17.69 12.11 -25.05
CA LEU A 926 18.78 12.01 -26.02
C LEU A 926 19.34 10.59 -25.93
N LEU A 927 18.83 9.72 -26.82
CA LEU A 927 19.23 8.33 -26.94
C LEU A 927 20.42 8.22 -27.90
N GLY A 928 21.59 7.79 -27.41
CA GLY A 928 22.76 7.63 -28.27
C GLY A 928 24.02 7.11 -27.59
N HIS A 929 24.16 7.28 -26.27
CA HIS A 929 25.28 6.67 -25.56
C HIS A 929 24.91 5.29 -24.98
N SER A 930 25.83 4.34 -25.07
CA SER A 930 25.64 2.97 -24.52
C SER A 930 26.17 2.81 -23.10
N SER A 931 26.73 3.88 -22.52
CA SER A 931 27.34 3.87 -21.21
C SER A 931 27.24 5.22 -20.54
N HIS A 932 27.71 5.29 -19.29
CA HIS A 932 27.60 6.44 -18.40
C HIS A 932 27.99 7.76 -19.06
N VAL A 933 27.08 8.73 -19.00
CA VAL A 933 27.26 10.10 -19.45
C VAL A 933 27.46 10.99 -18.22
N PRO A 934 28.63 11.63 -18.02
CA PRO A 934 28.83 12.67 -17.02
C PRO A 934 28.01 13.94 -17.36
N THR A 935 28.30 15.06 -16.70
CA THR A 935 27.58 16.32 -16.90
C THR A 935 27.56 16.77 -18.38
N PRO A 936 26.38 16.93 -19.00
CA PRO A 936 26.24 17.44 -20.38
C PRO A 936 26.53 18.93 -20.47
N ALA A 937 27.21 19.38 -21.53
CA ALA A 937 27.56 20.79 -21.70
C ALA A 937 26.68 21.48 -22.75
N PHE A 938 26.12 22.64 -22.41
CA PHE A 938 25.40 23.47 -23.37
C PHE A 938 26.35 24.38 -24.14
N SER A 939 26.05 24.64 -25.41
CA SER A 939 26.65 25.77 -26.12
C SER A 939 26.26 27.10 -25.47
N PRO A 940 27.07 28.17 -25.63
CA PRO A 940 26.77 29.48 -25.05
C PRO A 940 25.40 30.07 -25.46
N ASP A 941 24.89 29.73 -26.64
CA ASP A 941 23.57 30.13 -27.14
C ASP A 941 22.44 29.22 -26.66
N GLY A 942 22.74 28.14 -25.93
CA GLY A 942 21.80 27.17 -25.39
C GLY A 942 21.09 26.30 -26.42
N LYS A 943 21.51 26.32 -27.69
CA LYS A 943 20.87 25.55 -28.79
C LYS A 943 21.50 24.18 -29.01
N LEU A 944 22.74 23.97 -28.57
CA LEU A 944 23.43 22.69 -28.68
C LEU A 944 23.72 22.12 -27.31
N VAL A 945 23.71 20.79 -27.22
CA VAL A 945 24.27 20.05 -26.10
C VAL A 945 25.39 19.15 -26.62
N ALA A 946 26.53 19.14 -25.93
CA ALA A 946 27.61 18.18 -26.13
C ALA A 946 27.63 17.18 -24.97
N THR A 947 27.72 15.90 -25.32
CA THR A 947 27.76 14.80 -24.35
C THR A 947 29.00 13.96 -24.60
N GLY A 948 29.86 13.80 -23.60
CA GLY A 948 30.92 12.79 -23.57
C GLY A 948 30.42 11.56 -22.83
N SER A 949 30.93 10.36 -23.12
CA SER A 949 30.51 9.14 -22.40
C SER A 949 31.66 8.18 -22.14
N SER A 950 31.40 7.25 -21.20
CA SER A 950 32.22 6.05 -20.97
C SER A 950 32.26 5.10 -22.16
N ASP A 951 31.38 5.27 -23.16
CA ASP A 951 31.44 4.56 -24.45
C ASP A 951 32.55 5.09 -25.38
N LYS A 952 33.36 6.05 -24.91
CA LYS A 952 34.52 6.67 -25.59
C LYS A 952 34.14 7.65 -26.71
N THR A 953 32.85 7.94 -26.88
CA THR A 953 32.37 8.84 -27.92
C THR A 953 31.96 10.19 -27.32
N VAL A 954 31.97 11.20 -28.19
CA VAL A 954 31.33 12.49 -27.92
C VAL A 954 30.23 12.68 -28.95
N ARG A 955 29.06 13.18 -28.54
CA ARG A 955 27.93 13.46 -29.44
C ARG A 955 27.47 14.90 -29.27
N LEU A 956 26.99 15.47 -30.37
CA LEU A 956 26.40 16.79 -30.43
C LEU A 956 24.91 16.66 -30.72
N TRP A 957 24.11 17.50 -30.06
CA TRP A 957 22.66 17.46 -30.13
C TRP A 957 22.13 18.85 -30.37
N ASP A 958 21.24 19.01 -31.34
CA ASP A 958 20.39 20.19 -31.46
C ASP A 958 19.25 20.07 -30.47
N VAL A 959 19.14 21.06 -29.58
CA VAL A 959 18.10 21.19 -28.57
C VAL A 959 17.37 22.54 -28.70
N SER A 960 17.44 23.17 -29.88
CA SER A 960 16.68 24.38 -30.19
C SER A 960 15.18 24.18 -29.97
N ASP A 961 14.71 22.96 -30.24
CA ASP A 961 13.45 22.41 -29.73
C ASP A 961 13.78 21.35 -28.68
N SER A 962 13.51 21.65 -27.41
CA SER A 962 13.79 20.75 -26.29
C SER A 962 12.90 19.52 -26.26
N HIS A 963 11.75 19.57 -26.95
CA HIS A 963 10.85 18.43 -27.06
C HIS A 963 11.27 17.50 -28.19
N HIS A 964 11.99 17.97 -29.21
CA HIS A 964 12.45 17.12 -30.30
C HIS A 964 13.98 17.25 -30.52
N PRO A 965 14.79 16.81 -29.54
CA PRO A 965 16.23 16.87 -29.65
C PRO A 965 16.72 15.96 -30.78
N LYS A 966 17.71 16.42 -31.55
CA LYS A 966 18.27 15.69 -32.69
C LYS A 966 19.76 15.56 -32.59
N GLN A 967 20.29 14.35 -32.79
CA GLN A 967 21.73 14.18 -32.92
C GLN A 967 22.23 14.86 -34.20
N LEU A 968 23.33 15.60 -34.08
CA LEU A 968 24.02 16.24 -35.19
C LEU A 968 25.27 15.44 -35.56
N GLY A 969 25.32 15.00 -36.81
CA GLY A 969 26.47 14.27 -37.35
C GLY A 969 26.76 12.92 -36.69
N PRO A 970 27.81 12.22 -37.14
CA PRO A 970 28.28 11.01 -36.48
C PRO A 970 28.93 11.33 -35.12
N PRO A 971 29.04 10.35 -34.21
CA PRO A 971 29.78 10.53 -32.97
C PRO A 971 31.23 10.92 -33.25
N LEU A 972 31.78 11.85 -32.49
CA LEU A 972 33.19 12.19 -32.57
C LEU A 972 34.02 11.08 -31.92
N LEU A 973 34.95 10.53 -32.70
CA LEU A 973 35.80 9.41 -32.33
C LEU A 973 37.25 9.87 -32.16
N GLY A 974 37.96 9.29 -31.19
CA GLY A 974 39.39 9.53 -31.00
C GLY A 974 39.87 9.26 -29.58
N HIS A 975 39.00 9.35 -28.60
CA HIS A 975 39.33 8.94 -27.24
C HIS A 975 39.31 7.41 -27.09
N GLU A 976 40.21 6.89 -26.27
CA GLU A 976 40.33 5.43 -26.05
C GLU A 976 39.71 4.96 -24.72
N ARG A 977 39.36 5.91 -23.85
CA ARG A 977 38.77 5.68 -22.53
C ARG A 977 37.60 6.64 -22.29
N THR A 978 37.01 6.57 -21.10
CA THR A 978 35.89 7.41 -20.68
C THR A 978 36.17 8.89 -20.92
N VAL A 979 35.26 9.54 -21.62
CA VAL A 979 35.29 10.99 -21.85
C VAL A 979 34.57 11.69 -20.70
N GLY A 980 35.22 12.68 -20.10
CA GLY A 980 34.63 13.54 -19.07
C GLY A 980 33.64 14.56 -19.64
N PRO A 981 33.20 15.54 -18.83
CA PRO A 981 32.35 16.64 -19.29
C PRO A 981 33.02 17.41 -20.44
N PRO A 982 32.38 17.53 -21.62
CA PRO A 982 32.84 18.41 -22.68
C PRO A 982 32.75 19.88 -22.25
N GLU A 983 33.54 20.77 -22.87
CA GLU A 983 33.49 22.20 -22.58
C GLU A 983 33.49 23.01 -23.89
N PHE A 984 32.48 23.86 -24.08
CA PHE A 984 32.45 24.79 -25.20
C PHE A 984 33.28 26.04 -24.89
N ARG A 985 34.04 26.51 -25.88
CA ARG A 985 34.57 27.86 -25.87
C ARG A 985 33.41 28.87 -25.99
N ARG A 986 33.58 30.08 -25.45
CA ARG A 986 32.55 31.12 -25.41
C ARG A 986 31.94 31.51 -26.77
N ASP A 987 32.67 31.30 -27.87
CA ASP A 987 32.16 31.56 -29.21
C ASP A 987 31.25 30.44 -29.76
N GLY A 988 31.17 29.30 -29.06
CA GLY A 988 30.38 28.13 -29.45
C GLY A 988 30.97 27.34 -30.61
N LYS A 989 32.16 27.72 -31.12
CA LYS A 989 32.77 27.12 -32.32
C LYS A 989 33.85 26.10 -32.02
N VAL A 990 34.34 26.07 -30.79
CA VAL A 990 35.37 25.13 -30.36
C VAL A 990 34.87 24.34 -29.16
N LEU A 991 35.06 23.03 -29.20
CA LEU A 991 34.76 22.11 -28.12
C LEU A 991 36.05 21.47 -27.62
N ALA A 992 36.29 21.49 -26.31
CA ALA A 992 37.35 20.73 -25.67
C ALA A 992 36.78 19.49 -24.99
N THR A 993 37.45 18.35 -25.16
CA THR A 993 37.05 17.08 -24.54
C THR A 993 38.26 16.44 -23.88
N ALA A 994 38.16 16.17 -22.58
CA ALA A 994 39.20 15.50 -21.81
C ALA A 994 38.75 14.08 -21.47
N ALA A 995 39.66 13.10 -21.57
CA ALA A 995 39.33 11.71 -21.28
C ALA A 995 40.37 11.03 -20.40
N GLY A 996 39.99 9.89 -19.82
CA GLY A 996 40.85 9.05 -18.99
C GLY A 996 42.03 8.42 -19.76
N ASP A 997 42.12 8.61 -21.08
CA ASP A 997 43.27 8.25 -21.92
C ASP A 997 44.43 9.25 -21.79
N LYS A 998 44.29 10.22 -20.88
CA LYS A 998 45.27 11.27 -20.58
C LYS A 998 45.44 12.26 -21.72
N THR A 999 44.40 12.46 -22.53
CA THR A 999 44.41 13.44 -23.61
C THR A 999 43.30 14.46 -23.46
N VAL A 1000 43.58 15.69 -23.89
CA VAL A 1000 42.56 16.69 -24.22
C VAL A 1000 42.56 16.88 -25.73
N ARG A 1001 41.39 16.71 -26.34
CA ARG A 1001 41.17 16.93 -27.78
C ARG A 1001 40.36 18.19 -27.98
N MET A 1002 40.70 18.95 -29.01
CA MET A 1002 39.98 20.15 -29.43
C MET A 1002 39.26 19.85 -30.74
N TRP A 1003 38.04 20.37 -30.89
CA TRP A 1003 37.20 20.15 -32.06
C TRP A 1003 36.67 21.47 -32.58
N ASP A 1004 36.72 21.66 -33.90
CA ASP A 1004 35.97 22.68 -34.61
C ASP A 1004 34.53 22.18 -34.76
N VAL A 1005 33.62 22.91 -34.13
CA VAL A 1005 32.18 22.65 -34.12
C VAL A 1005 31.41 23.85 -34.68
N ALA A 1006 32.07 24.73 -35.45
CA ALA A 1006 31.40 25.84 -36.14
C ALA A 1006 30.31 25.35 -37.11
N ASP A 1007 30.52 24.17 -37.71
CA ASP A 1007 29.48 23.34 -38.30
C ASP A 1007 29.29 22.08 -37.43
N PRO A 1008 28.31 22.07 -36.51
CA PRO A 1008 28.12 20.97 -35.57
C PRO A 1008 27.67 19.66 -36.24
N ALA A 1009 27.22 19.68 -37.49
CA ALA A 1009 26.92 18.46 -38.24
C ALA A 1009 28.18 17.80 -38.83
N HIS A 1010 29.28 18.55 -38.98
CA HIS A 1010 30.55 18.08 -39.54
C HIS A 1010 31.75 18.51 -38.69
N PRO A 1011 31.82 18.10 -37.42
CA PRO A 1011 32.89 18.54 -36.54
C PRO A 1011 34.24 17.96 -36.96
N LYS A 1012 35.32 18.72 -36.74
CA LYS A 1012 36.69 18.34 -37.15
C LYS A 1012 37.67 18.43 -35.99
N PRO A 1013 38.63 17.51 -35.85
CA PRO A 1013 39.69 17.66 -34.85
C PRO A 1013 40.57 18.88 -35.16
N LEU A 1014 40.95 19.62 -34.12
CA LEU A 1014 41.83 20.78 -34.19
C LEU A 1014 43.18 20.45 -33.54
N GLY A 1015 44.23 20.37 -34.36
CA GLY A 1015 45.59 20.09 -33.89
C GLY A 1015 45.79 18.66 -33.37
N GLU A 1016 46.94 18.43 -32.74
CA GLU A 1016 47.27 17.18 -32.07
C GLU A 1016 46.68 17.15 -30.64
N PRO A 1017 46.30 15.97 -30.10
CA PRO A 1017 45.81 15.87 -28.73
C PRO A 1017 46.85 16.34 -27.69
N LEU A 1018 46.41 17.14 -26.71
CA LEU A 1018 47.27 17.55 -25.59
C LEU A 1018 47.44 16.39 -24.60
N ALA A 1019 48.67 15.96 -24.38
CA ALA A 1019 48.99 14.91 -23.42
C ALA A 1019 49.02 15.46 -21.98
N LEU A 1020 48.45 14.69 -21.05
CA LEU A 1020 48.41 14.97 -19.62
C LEU A 1020 49.24 13.94 -18.85
N ASP A 1021 49.89 14.36 -17.76
CA ASP A 1021 50.70 13.50 -16.88
C ASP A 1021 49.92 13.03 -15.63
N ASN A 1022 48.60 12.88 -15.76
CA ASN A 1022 47.68 12.46 -14.71
C ASN A 1022 47.38 10.95 -14.77
N ARG A 1023 46.74 10.41 -13.72
CA ARG A 1023 46.28 9.01 -13.66
C ARG A 1023 44.76 8.90 -13.71
N PHE A 1024 44.03 9.79 -13.04
CA PHE A 1024 42.60 9.63 -12.81
C PHE A 1024 41.72 10.83 -13.18
N SER A 1025 42.23 12.07 -13.09
CA SER A 1025 41.42 13.29 -13.26
C SER A 1025 41.61 13.94 -14.63
N ALA A 1026 40.56 14.00 -15.45
CA ALA A 1026 40.59 14.64 -16.77
C ALA A 1026 39.57 15.79 -16.85
N ARG A 1027 40.05 17.03 -16.73
CA ARG A 1027 39.25 18.27 -16.85
C ARG A 1027 39.88 19.20 -17.89
N ALA A 1028 39.03 19.87 -18.66
CA ALA A 1028 39.39 20.96 -19.55
C ALA A 1028 38.36 22.08 -19.36
N VAL A 1029 38.80 23.30 -19.04
CA VAL A 1029 37.90 24.43 -18.74
C VAL A 1029 38.44 25.69 -19.41
N PHE A 1030 37.62 26.34 -20.24
CA PHE A 1030 38.01 27.62 -20.83
C PHE A 1030 37.82 28.76 -19.83
N ARG A 1031 38.75 29.71 -19.85
CA ARG A 1031 38.55 31.00 -19.22
C ARG A 1031 37.42 31.74 -19.94
N PRO A 1032 36.63 32.61 -19.27
CA PRO A 1032 35.48 33.27 -19.89
C PRO A 1032 35.79 34.14 -21.11
N ASP A 1033 37.04 34.50 -21.40
CA ASP A 1033 37.44 35.18 -22.64
C ASP A 1033 37.65 34.22 -23.82
N GLY A 1034 37.80 32.92 -23.55
CA GLY A 1034 38.08 31.88 -24.54
C GLY A 1034 39.54 31.83 -25.00
N GLU A 1035 40.43 32.65 -24.42
CA GLU A 1035 41.84 32.73 -24.83
C GLU A 1035 42.75 31.81 -24.02
N VAL A 1036 42.32 31.41 -22.82
CA VAL A 1036 43.07 30.51 -21.94
C VAL A 1036 42.28 29.24 -21.68
N LEU A 1037 42.96 28.10 -21.74
CA LEU A 1037 42.44 26.79 -21.35
C LEU A 1037 43.16 26.32 -20.09
N LEU A 1038 42.40 25.84 -19.12
CA LEU A 1038 42.92 25.11 -17.96
C LEU A 1038 42.77 23.62 -18.19
N THR A 1039 43.83 22.86 -17.91
CA THR A 1039 43.79 21.40 -17.85
C THR A 1039 44.41 20.89 -16.56
N ASN A 1040 44.09 19.66 -16.14
CA ASN A 1040 44.93 18.95 -15.17
C ASN A 1040 46.32 18.71 -15.79
N HIS A 1041 47.37 18.83 -14.99
CA HIS A 1041 48.74 18.52 -15.43
C HIS A 1041 49.20 17.20 -14.84
N THR A 1042 49.19 17.12 -13.51
CA THR A 1042 49.31 15.85 -12.76
C THR A 1042 48.03 15.63 -11.94
N ASP A 1043 48.01 14.58 -11.14
CA ASP A 1043 46.94 14.35 -10.17
C ASP A 1043 46.78 15.53 -9.17
N GLU A 1044 47.88 16.22 -8.82
CA GLU A 1044 47.94 17.22 -7.74
C GLU A 1044 48.11 18.67 -8.23
N SER A 1045 48.19 18.88 -9.56
CA SER A 1045 48.44 20.20 -10.16
C SER A 1045 47.62 20.44 -11.42
N VAL A 1046 47.34 21.72 -11.70
CA VAL A 1046 46.68 22.18 -12.94
C VAL A 1046 47.61 23.06 -13.75
N ARG A 1047 47.34 23.21 -15.05
CA ARG A 1047 48.16 24.01 -15.97
C ARG A 1047 47.28 24.88 -16.86
N LEU A 1048 47.77 26.08 -17.14
CA LEU A 1048 47.15 27.05 -18.02
C LEU A 1048 47.82 27.01 -19.40
N TRP A 1049 47.02 27.18 -20.45
CA TRP A 1049 47.45 27.17 -21.84
C TRP A 1049 46.86 28.36 -22.57
N ASP A 1050 47.67 29.03 -23.40
CA ASP A 1050 47.21 29.97 -24.41
C ASP A 1050 46.61 29.19 -25.57
N VAL A 1051 45.33 29.46 -25.85
CA VAL A 1051 44.53 28.81 -26.90
C VAL A 1051 43.89 29.83 -27.83
N ARG A 1052 44.52 31.00 -28.01
CA ARG A 1052 44.14 31.96 -29.06
C ARG A 1052 44.18 31.30 -30.44
N ASP A 1053 45.11 30.37 -30.64
CA ASP A 1053 45.07 29.34 -31.68
C ASP A 1053 44.79 27.96 -31.05
N PRO A 1054 43.53 27.49 -31.06
CA PRO A 1054 43.14 26.19 -30.50
C PRO A 1054 43.85 24.98 -31.12
N SER A 1055 44.39 25.12 -32.33
CA SER A 1055 45.13 24.04 -33.00
C SER A 1055 46.57 23.90 -32.50
N LYS A 1056 47.08 24.90 -31.77
CA LYS A 1056 48.43 24.95 -31.22
C LYS A 1056 48.46 25.54 -29.80
N PRO A 1057 47.91 24.85 -28.80
CA PRO A 1057 47.93 25.33 -27.41
C PRO A 1057 49.37 25.48 -26.87
N VAL A 1058 49.67 26.61 -26.22
CA VAL A 1058 51.01 26.89 -25.67
C VAL A 1058 50.93 27.01 -24.14
N PRO A 1059 51.77 26.31 -23.36
CA PRO A 1059 51.69 26.40 -21.90
C PRO A 1059 52.06 27.79 -21.38
N LEU A 1060 51.31 28.28 -20.39
CA LEU A 1060 51.50 29.56 -19.73
C LEU A 1060 52.04 29.35 -18.30
N GLY A 1061 53.22 29.91 -18.03
CA GLY A 1061 53.86 29.84 -16.72
C GLY A 1061 54.17 28.42 -16.24
N ASP A 1062 54.44 28.29 -14.95
CA ASP A 1062 54.62 27.00 -14.27
C ASP A 1062 53.25 26.40 -13.87
N PRO A 1063 53.12 25.06 -13.79
CA PRO A 1063 51.91 24.42 -13.28
C PRO A 1063 51.57 24.90 -11.86
N LEU A 1064 50.28 25.12 -11.60
CA LEU A 1064 49.77 25.53 -10.30
C LEU A 1064 49.75 24.30 -9.37
N ALA A 1065 50.82 24.14 -8.60
CA ALA A 1065 51.02 23.05 -7.66
C ALA A 1065 50.69 23.45 -6.22
N GLY A 1066 50.25 22.48 -5.41
CA GLY A 1066 50.12 22.66 -3.97
C GLY A 1066 49.01 21.86 -3.31
N HIS A 1067 48.12 21.23 -4.07
CA HIS A 1067 47.19 20.25 -3.52
C HIS A 1067 47.93 18.96 -3.13
N GLY A 1068 47.45 18.29 -2.08
CA GLY A 1068 48.02 17.01 -1.59
C GLY A 1068 47.26 15.77 -2.08
N GLY A 1069 46.39 15.93 -3.07
CA GLY A 1069 45.53 14.88 -3.61
C GLY A 1069 44.88 15.30 -4.93
N TYR A 1070 44.05 14.42 -5.49
CA TYR A 1070 43.44 14.61 -6.81
C TYR A 1070 42.67 15.93 -6.92
N VAL A 1071 43.03 16.77 -7.89
CA VAL A 1071 42.21 17.95 -8.24
C VAL A 1071 40.97 17.45 -8.99
N ASN A 1072 39.82 17.52 -8.34
CA ASN A 1072 38.54 16.98 -8.83
C ASN A 1072 37.79 17.98 -9.73
N ASP A 1073 37.95 19.27 -9.44
CA ASP A 1073 37.29 20.34 -10.18
C ASP A 1073 38.14 21.62 -10.17
N ALA A 1074 37.96 22.43 -11.21
CA ALA A 1074 38.59 23.72 -11.37
C ALA A 1074 37.63 24.64 -12.14
N GLN A 1075 37.48 25.88 -11.69
CA GLN A 1075 36.61 26.86 -12.37
C GLN A 1075 37.15 28.28 -12.23
N PHE A 1076 37.10 29.04 -13.32
CA PHE A 1076 37.35 30.47 -13.30
C PHE A 1076 36.15 31.23 -12.72
N SER A 1077 36.42 32.37 -12.07
CA SER A 1077 35.40 33.36 -11.77
C SER A 1077 34.80 33.93 -13.06
N PRO A 1078 33.56 34.48 -13.03
CA PRO A 1078 32.92 35.03 -14.23
C PRO A 1078 33.71 36.13 -14.96
N ASP A 1079 34.56 36.87 -14.23
CA ASP A 1079 35.46 37.88 -14.78
C ASP A 1079 36.80 37.32 -15.31
N GLY A 1080 37.06 36.03 -15.10
CA GLY A 1080 38.26 35.31 -15.53
C GLY A 1080 39.54 35.63 -14.72
N ARG A 1081 39.46 36.44 -13.66
CA ARG A 1081 40.64 36.88 -12.89
C ARG A 1081 41.02 35.98 -11.74
N THR A 1082 40.06 35.21 -11.24
CA THR A 1082 40.26 34.26 -10.14
C THR A 1082 40.02 32.84 -10.63
N LEU A 1083 40.78 31.89 -10.09
CA LEU A 1083 40.59 30.46 -10.31
C LEU A 1083 40.37 29.77 -8.96
N ALA A 1084 39.32 28.95 -8.87
CA ALA A 1084 39.11 28.05 -7.74
C ALA A 1084 39.45 26.61 -8.15
N THR A 1085 40.19 25.88 -7.32
CA THR A 1085 40.52 24.46 -7.52
C THR A 1085 40.10 23.65 -6.29
N ALA A 1086 39.26 22.63 -6.50
CA ALA A 1086 38.75 21.74 -5.45
C ALA A 1086 39.44 20.37 -5.52
N SER A 1087 39.86 19.84 -4.38
CA SER A 1087 40.68 18.62 -4.32
C SER A 1087 40.22 17.59 -3.28
N SER A 1088 40.61 16.35 -3.53
CA SER A 1088 40.51 15.22 -2.61
C SER A 1088 41.35 15.38 -1.34
N ASP A 1089 42.25 16.37 -1.28
CA ASP A 1089 42.94 16.75 -0.05
C ASP A 1089 42.05 17.51 0.97
N ARG A 1090 40.74 17.62 0.68
CA ARG A 1090 39.71 18.31 1.49
C ARG A 1090 39.88 19.83 1.50
N THR A 1091 40.49 20.38 0.46
CA THR A 1091 40.66 21.83 0.31
C THR A 1091 40.13 22.38 -1.01
N VAL A 1092 39.69 23.63 -0.95
CA VAL A 1092 39.51 24.51 -2.11
C VAL A 1092 40.55 25.62 -2.04
N ARG A 1093 41.30 25.82 -3.13
CA ARG A 1093 42.32 26.87 -3.25
C ARG A 1093 41.88 27.93 -4.25
N LEU A 1094 42.18 29.18 -3.91
CA LEU A 1094 41.96 30.32 -4.78
C LEU A 1094 43.29 30.81 -5.35
N TRP A 1095 43.26 31.23 -6.61
CA TRP A 1095 44.42 31.71 -7.35
C TRP A 1095 44.05 32.98 -8.11
N ASP A 1096 44.90 33.99 -8.05
CA ASP A 1096 44.87 35.15 -8.92
C ASP A 1096 45.55 34.77 -10.23
N VAL A 1097 44.76 34.82 -11.30
CA VAL A 1097 45.14 34.48 -12.67
C VAL A 1097 44.87 35.67 -13.61
N SER A 1098 44.82 36.88 -13.06
CA SER A 1098 44.73 38.12 -13.83
C SER A 1098 45.85 38.22 -14.88
N ASP A 1099 47.06 37.77 -14.50
CA ASP A 1099 48.13 37.40 -15.43
C ASP A 1099 48.27 35.87 -15.45
N PRO A 1100 47.75 35.18 -16.48
CA PRO A 1100 47.79 33.71 -16.54
C PRO A 1100 49.22 33.16 -16.72
N ALA A 1101 50.19 33.98 -17.10
CA ALA A 1101 51.59 33.57 -17.15
C ALA A 1101 52.29 33.64 -15.78
N ARG A 1102 51.68 34.30 -14.79
CA ARG A 1102 52.21 34.49 -13.43
C ARG A 1102 51.11 34.29 -12.37
N PRO A 1103 50.51 33.10 -12.28
CA PRO A 1103 49.45 32.82 -11.32
C PRO A 1103 49.98 32.94 -9.88
N ARG A 1104 49.19 33.54 -8.98
CA ARG A 1104 49.53 33.69 -7.56
C ARG A 1104 48.47 33.04 -6.69
N ARG A 1105 48.88 32.27 -5.68
CA ARG A 1105 47.95 31.72 -4.68
C ARG A 1105 47.37 32.84 -3.79
N LEU A 1106 46.07 32.76 -3.52
CA LEU A 1106 45.31 33.68 -2.67
C LEU A 1106 44.95 33.00 -1.34
N GLY A 1107 45.29 33.64 -0.22
CA GLY A 1107 44.88 33.24 1.12
C GLY A 1107 45.29 31.85 1.58
N GLU A 1108 44.76 31.48 2.74
CA GLU A 1108 44.76 30.10 3.22
C GLU A 1108 43.69 29.28 2.48
N PRO A 1109 43.89 27.95 2.31
CA PRO A 1109 42.92 27.13 1.61
C PRO A 1109 41.64 27.02 2.43
N ILE A 1110 40.49 27.05 1.76
CA ILE A 1110 39.20 26.73 2.38
C ILE A 1110 39.22 25.23 2.68
N LYS A 1111 39.04 24.86 3.94
CA LYS A 1111 39.10 23.46 4.41
C LYS A 1111 37.71 22.93 4.68
N ASP A 1112 37.51 21.66 4.38
CA ASP A 1112 36.31 20.91 4.73
C ASP A 1112 36.65 19.63 5.50
N GLU A 1113 35.67 19.03 6.14
CA GLU A 1113 35.87 17.77 6.87
C GLU A 1113 36.07 16.58 5.92
N GLN A 1114 35.48 16.65 4.72
CA GLN A 1114 35.43 15.58 3.73
C GLN A 1114 35.99 16.02 2.37
N ILE A 1115 36.13 15.06 1.45
CA ILE A 1115 36.64 15.28 0.09
C ILE A 1115 35.79 16.33 -0.63
N MET A 1116 36.45 17.31 -1.25
CA MET A 1116 35.82 18.34 -2.09
C MET A 1116 35.73 17.84 -3.53
N LEU A 1117 34.52 17.79 -4.08
CA LEU A 1117 34.28 17.31 -5.44
C LEU A 1117 34.10 18.45 -6.43
N GLN A 1118 33.49 19.56 -6.00
CA GLN A 1118 33.19 20.67 -6.90
C GLN A 1118 33.24 22.03 -6.20
N SER A 1119 33.57 23.06 -6.98
CA SER A 1119 33.49 24.47 -6.63
C SER A 1119 32.82 25.26 -7.77
N ARG A 1120 31.88 26.14 -7.44
CA ARG A 1120 31.17 26.97 -8.42
C ARG A 1120 31.03 28.41 -7.95
N PHE A 1121 31.39 29.37 -8.80
CA PHE A 1121 31.06 30.78 -8.56
C PHE A 1121 29.62 31.08 -8.94
N THR A 1122 28.98 31.98 -8.20
CA THR A 1122 27.74 32.64 -8.65
C THR A 1122 28.02 33.56 -9.83
N ALA A 1123 26.98 33.88 -10.61
CA ALA A 1123 27.11 34.68 -11.83
C ALA A 1123 27.71 36.09 -11.58
N ASP A 1124 27.55 36.64 -10.38
CA ASP A 1124 28.12 37.92 -9.95
C ASP A 1124 29.57 37.83 -9.42
N GLY A 1125 30.10 36.61 -9.27
CA GLY A 1125 31.45 36.32 -8.78
C GLY A 1125 31.67 36.59 -7.29
N ARG A 1126 30.63 36.93 -6.51
CA ARG A 1126 30.77 37.31 -5.09
C ARG A 1126 30.64 36.14 -4.13
N THR A 1127 30.03 35.05 -4.55
CA THR A 1127 29.83 33.85 -3.73
C THR A 1127 30.46 32.64 -4.40
N LEU A 1128 31.15 31.84 -3.60
CA LEU A 1128 31.71 30.55 -3.98
C LEU A 1128 30.92 29.43 -3.30
N ILE A 1129 30.36 28.53 -4.10
CA ILE A 1129 29.62 27.36 -3.67
C ILE A 1129 30.54 26.15 -3.73
N THR A 1130 30.63 25.38 -2.65
CA THR A 1130 31.43 24.14 -2.61
C THR A 1130 30.57 22.94 -2.25
N SER A 1131 30.82 21.81 -2.91
CA SER A 1131 30.15 20.54 -2.64
C SER A 1131 31.13 19.37 -2.63
N GLY A 1132 30.74 18.30 -1.94
CA GLY A 1132 31.57 17.10 -1.83
C GLY A 1132 30.91 15.99 -1.02
N GLN A 1133 31.75 15.17 -0.37
CA GLN A 1133 31.30 14.00 0.38
C GLN A 1133 30.62 14.33 1.72
N SER A 1134 30.70 15.57 2.20
CA SER A 1134 30.06 16.01 3.45
C SER A 1134 28.53 16.15 3.35
N ARG A 1135 27.91 15.73 2.23
CA ARG A 1135 26.46 15.79 1.93
C ARG A 1135 25.85 17.20 2.00
N ALA A 1136 26.69 18.19 2.23
CA ALA A 1136 26.34 19.58 2.43
C ALA A 1136 26.89 20.43 1.29
N ILE A 1137 26.16 21.50 0.99
CA ILE A 1137 26.57 22.53 0.05
C ILE A 1137 26.88 23.77 0.88
N ARG A 1138 28.08 24.31 0.74
CA ARG A 1138 28.52 25.47 1.53
C ARG A 1138 28.66 26.69 0.64
N PHE A 1139 28.23 27.84 1.15
CA PHE A 1139 28.31 29.12 0.47
C PHE A 1139 29.34 29.99 1.18
N PHE A 1140 30.32 30.50 0.44
CA PHE A 1140 31.37 31.37 0.95
C PHE A 1140 31.28 32.74 0.28
N ASP A 1141 31.33 33.80 1.06
CA ASP A 1141 31.57 35.14 0.59
C ASP A 1141 33.04 35.27 0.20
N VAL A 1142 33.28 35.62 -1.06
CA VAL A 1142 34.61 35.74 -1.66
C VAL A 1142 34.89 37.16 -2.14
N ARG A 1143 34.19 38.17 -1.60
CA ARG A 1143 34.52 39.59 -1.83
C ARG A 1143 35.92 39.95 -1.33
N ASP A 1144 36.37 39.32 -0.24
CA ASP A 1144 37.77 39.28 0.17
C ASP A 1144 38.36 37.90 -0.15
N LEU A 1145 39.07 37.81 -1.27
CA LEU A 1145 39.63 36.55 -1.77
C LEU A 1145 40.76 35.98 -0.90
N GLU A 1146 41.39 36.81 -0.07
CA GLU A 1146 42.44 36.35 0.87
C GLU A 1146 41.82 35.76 2.15
N ARG A 1147 40.55 36.09 2.44
CA ARG A 1147 39.81 35.62 3.62
C ARG A 1147 38.34 35.28 3.30
N PRO A 1148 38.08 34.18 2.58
CA PRO A 1148 36.71 33.72 2.32
C PRO A 1148 35.95 33.45 3.63
N VAL A 1149 34.71 33.94 3.72
CA VAL A 1149 33.87 33.79 4.93
C VAL A 1149 32.71 32.85 4.62
N LEU A 1150 32.51 31.82 5.44
CA LEU A 1150 31.34 30.94 5.34
C LEU A 1150 30.07 31.76 5.63
N LEU A 1151 29.17 31.85 4.65
CA LEU A 1151 27.87 32.50 4.76
C LEU A 1151 26.83 31.54 5.35
N SER A 1152 26.70 30.38 4.72
CA SER A 1152 25.64 29.43 5.04
C SER A 1152 26.04 28.00 4.64
N THR A 1153 25.34 27.02 5.21
CA THR A 1153 25.50 25.61 4.87
C THR A 1153 24.13 25.01 4.63
N LEU A 1154 23.95 24.45 3.45
CA LEU A 1154 22.72 23.85 2.98
C LEU A 1154 22.83 22.33 3.08
N GLN A 1155 21.87 21.74 3.79
CA GLN A 1155 21.77 20.29 4.00
C GLN A 1155 20.44 19.78 3.46
N GLY A 1156 20.40 18.53 3.03
CA GLY A 1156 19.15 17.88 2.66
C GLY A 1156 19.32 16.59 1.87
N HIS A 1157 20.43 16.44 1.16
CA HIS A 1157 20.79 15.17 0.52
C HIS A 1157 21.20 14.12 1.55
N SER A 1158 20.83 12.87 1.30
CA SER A 1158 21.25 11.73 2.14
C SER A 1158 22.55 11.09 1.63
N GLY A 1159 22.97 11.43 0.42
CA GLY A 1159 24.20 10.99 -0.24
C GLY A 1159 25.20 12.11 -0.49
N THR A 1160 26.35 11.74 -1.05
CA THR A 1160 27.37 12.67 -1.56
C THR A 1160 26.79 13.57 -2.64
N VAL A 1161 27.04 14.88 -2.55
CA VAL A 1161 26.62 15.82 -3.60
C VAL A 1161 27.71 15.85 -4.67
N SER A 1162 27.42 15.22 -5.81
CA SER A 1162 28.39 15.03 -6.90
C SER A 1162 28.44 16.22 -7.85
N THR A 1163 27.30 16.88 -8.10
CA THR A 1163 27.24 18.07 -8.94
C THR A 1163 26.35 19.16 -8.37
N VAL A 1164 26.75 20.41 -8.62
CA VAL A 1164 26.01 21.65 -8.40
C VAL A 1164 26.09 22.49 -9.66
N SER A 1165 24.95 23.06 -10.06
CA SER A 1165 24.83 23.98 -11.19
C SER A 1165 23.98 25.17 -10.77
N VAL A 1166 24.45 26.37 -11.10
CA VAL A 1166 23.73 27.63 -10.84
C VAL A 1166 23.05 28.09 -12.13
N SER A 1167 21.83 28.62 -12.03
CA SER A 1167 21.13 29.22 -13.15
C SER A 1167 21.81 30.50 -13.62
N ALA A 1168 21.59 30.90 -14.88
CA ALA A 1168 22.25 32.06 -15.46
C ALA A 1168 21.90 33.40 -14.76
N ASP A 1169 20.74 33.49 -14.13
CA ASP A 1169 20.32 34.65 -13.31
C ASP A 1169 20.88 34.62 -11.87
N GLY A 1170 21.56 33.53 -11.48
CA GLY A 1170 22.15 33.36 -10.16
C GLY A 1170 21.14 33.07 -9.04
N ARG A 1171 19.86 32.81 -9.36
CA ARG A 1171 18.78 32.67 -8.37
C ARG A 1171 18.47 31.22 -8.01
N LEU A 1172 18.71 30.28 -8.92
CA LEU A 1172 18.43 28.88 -8.72
C LEU A 1172 19.72 28.07 -8.67
N LEU A 1173 19.72 27.06 -7.81
CA LEU A 1173 20.76 26.03 -7.74
C LEU A 1173 20.12 24.67 -7.97
N ALA A 1174 20.71 23.87 -8.86
CA ALA A 1174 20.42 22.46 -9.01
C ALA A 1174 21.57 21.67 -8.39
N SER A 1175 21.26 20.75 -7.48
CA SER A 1175 22.24 19.83 -6.92
C SER A 1175 21.85 18.39 -7.18
N SER A 1176 22.81 17.58 -7.63
CA SER A 1176 22.63 16.15 -7.78
C SER A 1176 23.45 15.36 -6.76
N SER A 1177 22.92 14.21 -6.37
CA SER A 1177 23.48 13.42 -5.29
C SER A 1177 23.45 11.92 -5.57
N ALA A 1178 24.38 11.22 -4.91
CA ALA A 1178 24.46 9.76 -4.84
C ALA A 1178 23.19 9.09 -4.28
N ASP A 1179 22.27 9.87 -3.69
CA ASP A 1179 20.93 9.40 -3.29
C ASP A 1179 19.96 9.19 -4.47
N ARG A 1180 20.42 9.34 -5.71
CA ARG A 1180 19.64 9.21 -6.95
C ARG A 1180 18.55 10.26 -7.07
N THR A 1181 18.79 11.45 -6.55
CA THR A 1181 17.91 12.61 -6.70
C THR A 1181 18.70 13.80 -7.19
N PHE A 1182 18.01 14.71 -7.85
CA PHE A 1182 18.46 16.09 -7.92
C PHE A 1182 17.40 17.00 -7.30
N ARG A 1183 17.87 18.10 -6.73
CA ARG A 1183 17.07 19.07 -5.98
C ARG A 1183 17.28 20.46 -6.52
N LEU A 1184 16.22 21.26 -6.47
CA LEU A 1184 16.25 22.68 -6.79
C LEU A 1184 16.18 23.52 -5.51
N TRP A 1185 16.99 24.57 -5.47
CA TRP A 1185 17.11 25.50 -4.34
C TRP A 1185 17.03 26.93 -4.84
N ASP A 1186 16.41 27.80 -4.04
CA ASP A 1186 16.46 29.23 -4.23
C ASP A 1186 17.67 29.77 -3.47
N ILE A 1187 18.56 30.42 -4.21
CA ILE A 1187 19.79 31.02 -3.72
C ILE A 1187 19.81 32.53 -4.04
N THR A 1188 18.64 33.16 -4.25
CA THR A 1188 18.52 34.61 -4.43
C THR A 1188 19.20 35.35 -3.28
N ASP A 1189 19.12 34.82 -2.06
CA ASP A 1189 19.99 35.18 -0.94
C ASP A 1189 20.90 34.00 -0.55
N PRO A 1190 22.20 34.02 -0.91
CA PRO A 1190 23.14 32.96 -0.54
C PRO A 1190 23.41 32.83 0.97
N ALA A 1191 23.04 33.81 1.78
CA ALA A 1191 23.13 33.72 3.24
C ALA A 1191 21.95 32.93 3.84
N GLU A 1192 20.80 32.90 3.18
CA GLU A 1192 19.60 32.17 3.60
C GLU A 1192 19.05 31.33 2.44
N PRO A 1193 19.83 30.39 1.88
CA PRO A 1193 19.37 29.61 0.75
C PRO A 1193 18.24 28.69 1.20
N SER A 1194 17.18 28.62 0.39
CA SER A 1194 15.97 27.88 0.76
C SER A 1194 15.71 26.73 -0.21
N TYR A 1195 15.22 25.63 0.34
CA TYR A 1195 14.81 24.50 -0.46
C TYR A 1195 13.49 24.82 -1.17
N LEU A 1196 13.47 24.70 -2.49
CA LEU A 1196 12.25 24.93 -3.26
C LEU A 1196 11.27 23.77 -3.16
N GLY A 1197 11.46 22.79 -2.28
CA GLY A 1197 10.53 21.65 -2.14
C GLY A 1197 10.62 20.62 -3.29
N GLN A 1198 11.31 20.96 -4.38
CA GLN A 1198 11.35 20.18 -5.60
C GLN A 1198 12.45 19.12 -5.58
N GLN A 1199 12.11 17.93 -5.08
CA GLN A 1199 12.89 16.72 -5.26
C GLN A 1199 12.36 15.99 -6.48
N ILE A 1200 13.12 15.99 -7.56
CA ILE A 1200 12.74 15.27 -8.76
C ILE A 1200 13.35 13.86 -8.65
N THR A 1201 12.49 12.91 -8.29
CA THR A 1201 12.82 11.48 -8.29
C THR A 1201 12.44 10.87 -9.63
N GLY A 1202 13.41 10.29 -10.32
CA GLY A 1202 13.19 9.45 -11.50
C GLY A 1202 13.60 8.01 -11.20
N ASP A 1203 13.26 7.09 -12.10
CA ASP A 1203 13.80 5.72 -12.08
C ASP A 1203 15.26 5.72 -12.58
N TRP A 1204 16.12 6.42 -11.84
CA TRP A 1204 17.53 6.51 -12.16
C TRP A 1204 18.25 5.21 -11.78
N ALA A 1205 18.99 4.65 -12.73
CA ALA A 1205 19.92 3.56 -12.45
C ALA A 1205 21.06 4.00 -11.49
N SER A 1206 21.51 5.26 -11.58
CA SER A 1206 22.55 5.85 -10.72
C SER A 1206 22.25 7.31 -10.37
N GLU A 1207 23.24 8.02 -9.81
CA GLU A 1207 23.14 9.46 -9.60
C GLU A 1207 23.02 10.23 -10.93
N PRO A 1208 22.12 11.22 -11.03
CA PRO A 1208 22.06 12.11 -12.20
C PRO A 1208 23.12 13.21 -12.12
N PHE A 1209 23.55 13.77 -13.25
CA PHE A 1209 24.51 14.88 -13.32
C PHE A 1209 23.85 16.08 -13.99
N ALA A 1210 23.37 17.03 -13.17
CA ALA A 1210 22.49 18.11 -13.62
C ALA A 1210 23.28 19.36 -14.01
N GLN A 1211 22.89 19.98 -15.13
CA GLN A 1211 23.46 21.26 -15.59
C GLN A 1211 22.36 22.15 -16.19
N PHE A 1212 22.35 23.42 -15.77
CA PHE A 1212 21.47 24.43 -16.33
C PHE A 1212 21.92 24.87 -17.72
N SER A 1213 20.94 25.12 -18.58
CA SER A 1213 21.15 25.87 -19.81
C SER A 1213 21.54 27.32 -19.50
N PRO A 1214 22.37 27.97 -20.33
CA PRO A 1214 22.71 29.39 -20.20
C PRO A 1214 21.51 30.34 -20.22
N ARG A 1215 20.32 29.89 -20.63
CA ARG A 1215 19.07 30.65 -20.57
C ARG A 1215 18.20 30.37 -19.34
N GLY A 1216 18.61 29.47 -18.45
CA GLY A 1216 17.98 29.21 -17.14
C GLY A 1216 16.67 28.42 -17.11
N ARG A 1217 15.96 28.23 -18.24
CA ARG A 1217 14.67 27.48 -18.28
C ARG A 1217 14.81 25.96 -18.45
N LEU A 1218 15.88 25.51 -19.09
CA LEU A 1218 16.14 24.10 -19.37
C LEU A 1218 17.25 23.56 -18.46
N LEU A 1219 17.10 22.32 -18.03
CA LEU A 1219 18.10 21.56 -17.28
C LEU A 1219 18.39 20.26 -18.03
N ALA A 1220 19.66 19.92 -18.23
CA ALA A 1220 20.07 18.62 -18.77
C ALA A 1220 20.63 17.74 -17.66
N THR A 1221 20.31 16.45 -17.67
CA THR A 1221 20.84 15.47 -16.73
C THR A 1221 21.47 14.30 -17.46
N GLY A 1222 22.77 14.07 -17.24
CA GLY A 1222 23.47 12.83 -17.62
C GLY A 1222 23.29 11.74 -16.57
N ASN A 1223 23.37 10.46 -16.94
CA ASN A 1223 23.18 9.33 -16.03
C ASN A 1223 23.97 8.08 -16.49
N ALA A 1224 24.10 7.06 -15.65
CA ALA A 1224 24.80 5.81 -15.99
C ALA A 1224 24.10 4.94 -17.04
N ASP A 1225 22.81 5.15 -17.28
CA ASP A 1225 22.04 4.42 -18.29
C ASP A 1225 22.35 4.84 -19.74
N GLY A 1226 23.22 5.84 -19.94
CA GLY A 1226 23.55 6.35 -21.28
C GLY A 1226 22.56 7.38 -21.82
N ILE A 1227 21.52 7.72 -21.06
CA ILE A 1227 20.42 8.57 -21.52
C ILE A 1227 20.58 9.95 -20.91
N VAL A 1228 20.72 10.97 -21.77
CA VAL A 1228 20.61 12.36 -21.34
C VAL A 1228 19.16 12.79 -21.40
N ARG A 1229 18.66 13.39 -20.32
CA ARG A 1229 17.29 13.88 -20.23
C ARG A 1229 17.29 15.39 -20.14
N LEU A 1230 16.42 16.03 -20.91
CA LEU A 1230 16.15 17.45 -20.79
C LEU A 1230 14.90 17.64 -19.94
N TRP A 1231 14.92 18.68 -19.11
CA TRP A 1231 13.84 19.06 -18.22
C TRP A 1231 13.47 20.50 -18.51
N ASP A 1232 12.22 20.73 -18.88
CA ASP A 1232 11.63 22.07 -18.86
C ASP A 1232 11.12 22.32 -17.45
N LEU A 1233 11.63 23.36 -16.78
CA LEU A 1233 11.23 23.67 -15.40
C LEU A 1233 9.95 24.51 -15.34
N ASP A 1234 9.31 24.78 -16.48
CA ASP A 1234 8.02 25.44 -16.57
C ASP A 1234 6.86 24.47 -16.28
N VAL A 1235 6.25 24.61 -15.10
CA VAL A 1235 5.15 23.75 -14.64
C VAL A 1235 3.91 23.91 -15.53
N GLU A 1236 3.67 25.09 -16.11
CA GLU A 1236 2.48 25.33 -16.95
C GLU A 1236 2.58 24.59 -18.29
N HIS A 1237 3.77 24.57 -18.90
CA HIS A 1237 4.01 23.74 -20.09
C HIS A 1237 3.76 22.25 -19.80
N GLU A 1238 4.16 21.77 -18.62
CA GLU A 1238 3.93 20.38 -18.23
C GLU A 1238 2.45 20.08 -17.99
N ILE A 1239 1.69 21.01 -17.40
CA ILE A 1239 0.23 20.91 -17.25
C ILE A 1239 -0.45 20.81 -18.63
N GLU A 1240 -0.04 21.63 -19.60
CA GLU A 1240 -0.55 21.57 -20.97
C GLU A 1240 -0.24 20.22 -21.64
N ARG A 1241 0.97 19.69 -21.44
CA ARG A 1241 1.38 18.38 -21.95
C ARG A 1241 0.54 17.25 -21.34
N ILE A 1242 0.37 17.24 -20.01
CA ILE A 1242 -0.44 16.23 -19.32
C ILE A 1242 -1.87 16.29 -19.85
N CYS A 1243 -2.47 17.47 -19.97
CA CYS A 1243 -3.82 17.61 -20.53
C CYS A 1243 -3.91 17.10 -21.97
N THR A 1244 -2.92 17.41 -22.81
CA THR A 1244 -2.88 16.95 -24.18
C THR A 1244 -2.76 15.42 -24.26
N ALA A 1245 -2.04 14.78 -23.35
CA ALA A 1245 -1.84 13.33 -23.35
C ALA A 1245 -2.92 12.52 -22.62
N THR A 1246 -3.71 13.13 -21.73
CA THR A 1246 -4.60 12.40 -20.80
C THR A 1246 -6.02 12.95 -20.69
N ARG A 1247 -6.42 13.90 -21.54
CA ARG A 1247 -7.79 14.43 -21.55
C ARG A 1247 -8.82 13.30 -21.63
N GLY A 1248 -9.81 13.35 -20.73
CA GLY A 1248 -10.88 12.35 -20.63
C GLY A 1248 -10.52 11.07 -19.86
N VAL A 1249 -9.29 10.93 -19.35
CA VAL A 1249 -8.89 9.79 -18.51
C VAL A 1249 -9.60 9.82 -17.16
N LEU A 1250 -9.69 10.99 -16.51
CA LEU A 1250 -10.41 11.17 -15.25
C LEU A 1250 -11.89 11.47 -15.54
N THR A 1251 -12.77 10.50 -15.31
CA THR A 1251 -14.22 10.63 -15.55
C THR A 1251 -14.99 10.95 -14.27
N PRO A 1252 -16.21 11.54 -14.35
CA PRO A 1252 -17.07 11.74 -13.18
C PRO A 1252 -17.36 10.45 -12.40
N ALA A 1253 -17.45 9.30 -13.10
CA ALA A 1253 -17.69 8.01 -12.48
C ALA A 1253 -16.49 7.53 -11.66
N LEU A 1254 -15.27 7.62 -12.23
CA LEU A 1254 -14.03 7.32 -11.51
C LEU A 1254 -13.81 8.28 -10.34
N TRP A 1255 -14.16 9.56 -10.51
CA TRP A 1255 -14.11 10.54 -9.45
C TRP A 1255 -15.04 10.18 -8.28
N GLN A 1256 -16.29 9.80 -8.57
CA GLN A 1256 -17.24 9.37 -7.53
C GLN A 1256 -16.79 8.08 -6.82
N GLU A 1257 -16.15 7.16 -7.54
CA GLU A 1257 -15.59 5.92 -6.94
C GLU A 1257 -14.44 6.24 -5.97
N ARG A 1258 -13.54 7.16 -6.34
CA ARG A 1258 -12.30 7.43 -5.59
C ARG A 1258 -12.43 8.57 -4.58
N LEU A 1259 -13.19 9.61 -4.90
CA LEU A 1259 -13.35 10.86 -4.14
C LEU A 1259 -14.83 11.28 -4.03
N SER A 1260 -15.69 10.38 -3.56
CA SER A 1260 -17.16 10.60 -3.40
C SER A 1260 -17.57 11.84 -2.59
N GLN A 1261 -16.67 12.39 -1.77
CA GLN A 1261 -16.93 13.52 -0.88
C GLN A 1261 -16.63 14.89 -1.52
N MET A 1262 -16.24 14.93 -2.80
CA MET A 1262 -15.84 16.14 -3.52
C MET A 1262 -16.61 16.30 -4.84
N ASP A 1263 -16.86 17.55 -5.24
CA ASP A 1263 -17.46 17.85 -6.54
C ASP A 1263 -16.44 17.62 -7.66
N PHE A 1264 -16.87 16.93 -8.72
CA PHE A 1264 -16.03 16.69 -9.89
C PHE A 1264 -15.86 17.99 -10.69
N ARG A 1265 -14.61 18.34 -10.98
CA ARG A 1265 -14.24 19.33 -11.99
C ARG A 1265 -13.20 18.72 -12.89
N ASP A 1266 -13.35 18.90 -14.19
CA ASP A 1266 -12.34 18.44 -15.14
C ASP A 1266 -11.03 19.17 -14.84
N PRO A 1267 -9.92 18.47 -14.53
CA PRO A 1267 -8.58 19.05 -14.40
C PRO A 1267 -8.00 19.61 -15.71
N CYS A 1268 -8.61 19.29 -16.85
CA CYS A 1268 -8.42 19.92 -18.15
C CYS A 1268 -9.68 20.69 -18.57
#